data_AF-A0A535FYM8-F1
#
_entry.id   AF-A0A535FYM8-F1
#
_cell.length_a   1.000
_cell.length_b   1.000
_cell.length_c   1.000
_cell.angle_alpha   90.00
_cell.angle_beta   90.00
_cell.angle_gamma   90.00
#
_symmetry.space_group_name_H-M   'P 1'
#
loop_
_entity.id
_entity.type
_entity.pdbx_description
1 polymer ?
#
loop_
_entity_poly.entity_id
_entity_poly.type
_entity_poly.pdbx_seq_one_letter_code
_entity_poly.pdbx_strand_id
1 'polypeptide(L)'
;SAALVTFTPLQLQLSHFYAVDTILLFFTMLTLLASVKLARTDALIRWSLVAGLAYGLALATKFSAAPLIIPIIVALLLRWRKLGLVSSLASFLLTIVITTVTFLIAMPYALLDRVNFVQQLSAQGDLARGYLDLPYVRQFAGTTPYLYEIQNMLLWGMGVALGLAAFAGLLWLCWRVWKRDVLLWLVVLSWVLVYSAITGSFYVKFMRYMLPVYPFLALMAAALLLALLQRGKAVTQPSQRRIATILPMLAIALVLLGTMFQGLALLNVYSQPNTRIQASQWIYNHVKPGRVLTYEQWDDPLPVALGSHTPDIYQQATYAGANGQQQTGLDLYGDDTTDKARQLSNLLPTVDVITMATDRLDKSIPRLPSRYPLTIHYYQLLFSGQLGFHLAARFENHPNLFGLSLYDSSADESYSVFDHPTARIFVRDNPYPYTSGELFQKLLDGMQLPPAGANLSGVDRSLLLTSQQIADNQQSPPLGTQFPADSISNAAPVLFWWLALTALGLLTFPLAFSLFYALADRGYIFSKTLGMLLLAYLAWLLASLHVLAFSRASLLLVVAILLLCAIVMFTWQRQKITRFLRQHWRLVLLEESVFTLAFLLFVGIRSLNPDLWNPFIGGEKPMELAFLHAVVRSSYMPPYDPWFAGGYINYYYYGYVIAAALIKLTAIVPTTAFNLAIPTLFALTFTGVVSLVYSFTRRFPIALLGGYFAVLLGNFDGFVQLKAQVAAALAHAPLPMFDYWRSSRVIPFTINEFPFWSFLFADLHPHVIDLPIAVLMLGIIAVLVLPGEEEVMAGSSQHRRKFFLYLLAAFVFGTIACVNTWDMPVYALLFTVVLIVQTILEKRMSPRLEIFVSLSFCLLTVILLYALSYLFYWPFYASYQQLYVNGLGLVQQGSTLAEFLTIFCLWIFLALSFFLLELYRWLNARSKFLPETRRIAGYILLCAVVLTFVTLLGLRTLLLAALGLGIFLFVAWGIDGGAPSKSFKAIVLPVKRSKIAPTTVQLDYTARHTSEATTRFLYVMLLMGLGITLGQEIVYVRDFLDGGDYFRMNTVFKFSLQAWLFFAIGGALAVQQLYKRLAGFIRLAWSVSFIVLALACSVFLFEGTIARISDHQAWVNASPQRPVQSANYIPTLDGFAFARAWYPADAKAITWLNNHVAGTPIVLEAAAPVSYQWFNRISVYTGLPDVLGWPDHVSEQRYSEQTLNRVANINIIYSTSNSSAAIELLRYYHVQYIYVGPLERQIYGQQASLGLSKFDRLVGSVVRIVYRTNDVTIYEML
;
A
#
# COMPACT_ATOMS: atom_id res chain seq x y z
N SER A 1 -33.79 -13.25 20.35
CA SER A 1 -32.34 -13.15 20.61
C SER A 1 -31.88 -14.23 21.55
N ALA A 2 -32.28 -14.24 22.83
CA ALA A 2 -31.85 -15.27 23.79
C ALA A 2 -32.07 -16.71 23.26
N ALA A 3 -33.28 -17.03 22.79
CA ALA A 3 -33.56 -18.33 22.16
C ALA A 3 -32.65 -18.65 20.96
N LEU A 4 -32.32 -17.67 20.12
CA LEU A 4 -31.43 -17.88 18.97
C LEU A 4 -29.99 -18.18 19.43
N VAL A 5 -29.51 -17.42 20.42
CA VAL A 5 -28.18 -17.56 21.04
C VAL A 5 -28.05 -18.93 21.71
N THR A 6 -29.07 -19.38 22.44
CA THR A 6 -29.08 -20.69 23.13
C THR A 6 -28.86 -21.86 22.18
N PHE A 7 -29.42 -21.82 20.97
CA PHE A 7 -29.28 -22.89 19.98
C PHE A 7 -28.21 -22.63 18.91
N THR A 8 -27.40 -21.58 19.09
CA THR A 8 -26.34 -21.25 18.13
C THR A 8 -25.22 -22.30 18.22
N PRO A 9 -24.88 -23.02 17.13
CA PRO A 9 -23.93 -24.14 17.18
C PRO A 9 -22.58 -23.81 17.84
N LEU A 10 -21.91 -22.73 17.42
CA LEU A 10 -20.60 -22.36 17.99
C LEU A 10 -20.67 -22.04 19.49
N GLN A 11 -21.77 -21.45 19.97
CA GLN A 11 -21.92 -21.16 21.40
C GLN A 11 -22.19 -22.40 22.22
N LEU A 12 -22.96 -23.34 21.68
CA LEU A 12 -23.16 -24.65 22.29
C LEU A 12 -21.81 -25.37 22.39
N GLN A 13 -21.05 -25.41 21.30
CA GLN A 13 -19.73 -26.04 21.25
C GLN A 13 -18.77 -25.48 22.31
N LEU A 14 -18.56 -24.15 22.33
CA LEU A 14 -17.67 -23.47 23.28
C LEU A 14 -18.16 -23.51 24.73
N SER A 15 -19.39 -23.98 24.98
CA SER A 15 -19.88 -24.24 26.34
C SER A 15 -19.44 -25.62 26.86
N HIS A 16 -18.94 -26.51 25.99
CA HIS A 16 -18.49 -27.87 26.33
C HIS A 16 -16.96 -28.01 26.39
N PHE A 17 -16.18 -27.02 25.96
CA PHE A 17 -14.72 -27.00 26.13
C PHE A 17 -14.20 -25.63 26.58
N TYR A 18 -13.13 -25.64 27.38
CA TYR A 18 -12.58 -24.40 27.96
C TYR A 18 -11.87 -23.55 26.89
N ALA A 19 -12.39 -22.34 26.67
CA ALA A 19 -11.75 -21.30 25.87
C ALA A 19 -11.97 -19.93 26.52
N VAL A 20 -10.92 -19.09 26.55
CA VAL A 20 -10.98 -17.74 27.14
C VAL A 20 -11.92 -16.78 26.40
N ASP A 21 -12.29 -17.11 25.15
CA ASP A 21 -13.17 -16.31 24.31
C ASP A 21 -14.58 -16.14 24.91
N THR A 22 -15.08 -17.12 25.68
CA THR A 22 -16.39 -17.03 26.37
C THR A 22 -16.38 -16.02 27.51
N ILE A 23 -15.29 -15.97 28.28
CA ILE A 23 -15.06 -14.97 29.35
C ILE A 23 -14.92 -13.57 28.73
N LEU A 24 -14.16 -13.46 27.64
CA LEU A 24 -14.04 -12.23 26.87
C LEU A 24 -15.40 -11.74 26.36
N LEU A 25 -16.23 -12.65 25.84
CA LEU A 25 -17.57 -12.32 25.36
C LEU A 25 -18.45 -11.75 26.47
N PHE A 26 -18.39 -12.33 27.68
CA PHE A 26 -19.14 -11.81 28.83
C PHE A 26 -18.77 -10.35 29.13
N PHE A 27 -17.48 -10.04 29.27
CA PHE A 27 -17.03 -8.67 29.54
C PHE A 27 -17.28 -7.71 28.38
N THR A 28 -17.22 -8.20 27.14
CA THR A 28 -17.61 -7.46 25.92
C THR A 28 -19.09 -7.05 25.99
N MET A 29 -19.98 -8.00 26.29
CA MET A 29 -21.41 -7.74 26.45
C MET A 29 -21.70 -6.77 27.59
N LEU A 30 -21.03 -6.93 28.74
CA LEU A 30 -21.18 -6.05 29.89
C LEU A 30 -20.72 -4.62 29.57
N THR A 31 -19.59 -4.46 28.88
CA THR A 31 -19.05 -3.17 28.43
C THR A 31 -20.03 -2.47 27.48
N LEU A 32 -20.60 -3.19 26.51
CA LEU A 32 -21.56 -2.64 25.56
C LEU A 32 -22.89 -2.30 26.22
N LEU A 33 -23.39 -3.14 27.13
CA LEU A 33 -24.57 -2.83 27.93
C LEU A 33 -24.36 -1.57 28.77
N ALA A 34 -23.22 -1.46 29.45
CA ALA A 34 -22.86 -0.29 30.24
C ALA A 34 -22.75 0.96 29.35
N SER A 35 -22.16 0.85 28.16
CA SER A 35 -22.06 1.94 27.18
C SER A 35 -23.43 2.42 26.70
N VAL A 36 -24.35 1.49 26.37
CA VAL A 36 -25.74 1.83 26.01
C VAL A 36 -26.46 2.51 27.17
N LYS A 37 -26.28 2.01 28.40
CA LYS A 37 -26.87 2.62 29.61
C LYS A 37 -26.27 3.98 29.93
N LEU A 38 -24.98 4.17 29.70
CA LEU A 38 -24.26 5.43 29.82
C LEU A 38 -24.78 6.48 28.82
N ALA A 39 -25.14 6.09 27.59
CA ALA A 39 -25.76 7.00 26.61
C ALA A 39 -27.25 7.28 26.90
N ARG A 40 -27.94 6.39 27.62
CA ARG A 40 -29.39 6.47 27.84
C ARG A 40 -29.79 7.14 29.16
N THR A 41 -29.00 6.96 30.23
CA THR A 41 -29.38 7.32 31.61
C THR A 41 -28.49 8.40 32.22
N ASP A 42 -28.97 9.07 33.27
CA ASP A 42 -28.21 10.14 33.94
C ASP A 42 -27.24 9.62 35.01
N ALA A 43 -27.28 8.32 35.33
CA ALA A 43 -26.42 7.66 36.34
C ALA A 43 -24.96 7.52 35.87
N LEU A 44 -24.26 8.66 35.79
CA LEU A 44 -22.90 8.80 35.23
C LEU A 44 -21.90 7.88 35.91
N ILE A 45 -21.78 8.00 37.23
CA ILE A 45 -20.75 7.31 38.00
C ILE A 45 -20.93 5.80 37.89
N ARG A 46 -22.15 5.31 38.11
CA ARG A 46 -22.48 3.88 38.06
C ARG A 46 -22.09 3.25 36.72
N TRP A 47 -22.54 3.81 35.61
CA TRP A 47 -22.29 3.20 34.30
C TRP A 47 -20.87 3.44 33.77
N SER A 48 -20.21 4.53 34.19
CA SER A 48 -18.78 4.76 33.89
C SER A 48 -17.89 3.77 34.64
N LEU A 49 -18.23 3.45 35.91
CA LEU A 49 -17.56 2.42 36.71
C LEU A 49 -17.75 1.03 36.11
N VAL A 50 -18.99 0.64 35.78
CA VAL A 50 -19.26 -0.68 35.17
C VAL A 50 -18.60 -0.80 33.81
N ALA A 51 -18.65 0.23 32.96
CA ALA A 51 -17.96 0.24 31.67
C ALA A 51 -16.44 0.13 31.84
N GLY A 52 -15.87 0.88 32.80
CA GLY A 52 -14.44 0.87 33.09
C GLY A 52 -13.96 -0.49 33.58
N LEU A 53 -14.66 -1.06 34.57
CA LEU A 53 -14.37 -2.36 35.17
C LEU A 53 -14.49 -3.48 34.12
N ALA A 54 -15.60 -3.53 33.39
CA ALA A 54 -15.82 -4.56 32.38
C ALA A 54 -14.79 -4.46 31.25
N TYR A 55 -14.44 -3.26 30.80
CA TYR A 55 -13.44 -3.09 29.75
C TYR A 55 -12.03 -3.45 30.22
N GLY A 56 -11.65 -3.09 31.44
CA GLY A 56 -10.36 -3.49 32.04
C GLY A 56 -10.22 -5.00 32.17
N LEU A 57 -11.27 -5.70 32.60
CA LEU A 57 -11.31 -7.16 32.66
C LEU A 57 -11.29 -7.81 31.26
N ALA A 58 -11.96 -7.21 30.28
CA ALA A 58 -11.90 -7.67 28.89
C ALA A 58 -10.46 -7.60 28.34
N LEU A 59 -9.76 -6.48 28.56
CA LEU A 59 -8.37 -6.29 28.15
C LEU A 59 -7.42 -7.27 28.84
N ALA A 60 -7.62 -7.52 30.13
CA ALA A 60 -6.82 -8.48 30.90
C ALA A 60 -7.07 -9.93 30.44
N THR A 61 -8.29 -10.25 29.98
CA THR A 61 -8.62 -11.57 29.43
C THR A 61 -7.94 -11.79 28.08
N LYS A 62 -8.09 -10.84 27.16
CA LYS A 62 -7.50 -10.90 25.82
C LYS A 62 -7.38 -9.49 25.24
N PHE A 63 -6.17 -9.10 24.85
CA PHE A 63 -5.91 -7.74 24.35
C PHE A 63 -6.69 -7.40 23.07
N SER A 64 -7.21 -8.40 22.35
CA SER A 64 -8.16 -8.19 21.23
C SER A 64 -9.43 -7.44 21.63
N ALA A 65 -9.71 -7.26 22.92
CA ALA A 65 -10.76 -6.38 23.44
C ALA A 65 -10.51 -4.89 23.19
N ALA A 66 -9.29 -4.44 22.87
CA ALA A 66 -8.92 -3.03 22.74
C ALA A 66 -9.88 -2.17 21.87
N PRO A 67 -10.50 -2.68 20.79
CA PRO A 67 -11.49 -1.91 20.04
C PRO A 67 -12.77 -1.52 20.81
N LEU A 68 -13.02 -2.07 22.02
CA LEU A 68 -14.14 -1.68 22.89
C LEU A 68 -14.08 -0.22 23.35
N ILE A 69 -12.94 0.45 23.19
CA ILE A 69 -12.87 1.90 23.40
C ILE A 69 -13.79 2.68 22.45
N ILE A 70 -14.00 2.18 21.23
CA ILE A 70 -14.83 2.85 20.22
C ILE A 70 -16.30 2.95 20.64
N PRO A 71 -17.00 1.88 21.03
CA PRO A 71 -18.38 1.99 21.51
C PRO A 71 -18.52 2.86 22.78
N ILE A 72 -17.50 2.90 23.64
CA ILE A 72 -17.47 3.82 24.79
C ILE A 72 -17.43 5.28 24.31
N ILE A 73 -16.53 5.61 23.37
CA ILE A 73 -16.46 6.95 22.76
C ILE A 73 -17.78 7.30 22.08
N VAL A 74 -18.38 6.39 21.31
CA VAL A 74 -19.68 6.60 20.66
C VAL A 74 -20.78 6.88 21.69
N ALA A 75 -20.82 6.13 22.79
CA ALA A 75 -21.78 6.36 23.87
C ALA A 75 -21.61 7.74 24.52
N LEU A 76 -20.37 8.18 24.72
CA LEU A 76 -20.02 9.48 25.27
C LEU A 76 -20.33 10.64 24.32
N LEU A 77 -20.18 10.44 23.01
CA LEU A 77 -20.61 11.39 21.99
C LEU A 77 -22.14 11.53 21.96
N LEU A 78 -22.87 10.41 22.05
CA LEU A 78 -24.33 10.44 22.17
C LEU A 78 -24.80 11.07 23.48
N ARG A 79 -24.01 10.96 24.54
CA ARG A 79 -24.26 11.60 25.85
C ARG A 79 -23.94 13.10 25.83
N TRP A 80 -22.86 13.52 25.17
CA TRP A 80 -22.49 14.94 25.00
C TRP A 80 -23.68 15.74 24.44
N ARG A 81 -24.41 15.16 23.48
CA ARG A 81 -25.64 15.72 22.92
C ARG A 81 -26.72 16.02 23.98
N LYS A 82 -26.81 15.25 25.07
CA LYS A 82 -27.85 15.37 26.10
C LYS A 82 -27.42 16.20 27.32
N LEU A 83 -26.19 16.04 27.79
CA LEU A 83 -25.73 16.54 29.10
C LEU A 83 -24.52 17.48 29.04
N GLY A 84 -24.01 17.81 27.85
CA GLY A 84 -22.89 18.74 27.68
C GLY A 84 -21.50 18.10 27.75
N LEU A 85 -20.48 18.88 27.35
CA LEU A 85 -19.11 18.39 27.11
C LEU A 85 -18.41 17.97 28.41
N VAL A 86 -18.57 18.76 29.48
CA VAL A 86 -17.92 18.53 30.76
C VAL A 86 -18.36 17.20 31.38
N SER A 87 -19.66 16.91 31.36
CA SER A 87 -20.20 15.62 31.84
C SER A 87 -19.68 14.43 31.02
N SER A 88 -19.56 14.59 29.70
CA SER A 88 -19.02 13.56 28.82
C SER A 88 -17.52 13.32 29.06
N LEU A 89 -16.72 14.38 29.18
CA LEU A 89 -15.29 14.28 29.51
C LEU A 89 -15.05 13.68 30.89
N ALA A 90 -15.83 14.07 31.91
CA ALA A 90 -15.72 13.48 33.25
C ALA A 90 -16.05 11.98 33.23
N SER A 91 -17.08 11.57 32.47
CA SER A 91 -17.41 10.15 32.29
C SER A 91 -16.28 9.40 31.58
N PHE A 92 -15.71 9.98 30.53
CA PHE A 92 -14.59 9.41 29.79
C PHE A 92 -13.37 9.19 30.68
N LEU A 93 -12.94 10.24 31.39
CA LEU A 93 -11.80 10.18 32.30
C LEU A 93 -12.03 9.14 33.39
N LEU A 94 -13.22 9.12 34.01
CA LEU A 94 -13.57 8.11 35.01
C LEU A 94 -13.50 6.69 34.43
N THR A 95 -14.09 6.45 33.26
CA THR A 95 -14.03 5.13 32.61
C THR A 95 -12.59 4.72 32.30
N ILE A 96 -11.75 5.61 31.75
CA ILE A 96 -10.35 5.30 31.42
C ILE A 96 -9.51 5.02 32.66
N VAL A 97 -9.67 5.82 33.72
CA VAL A 97 -8.97 5.60 34.99
C VAL A 97 -9.35 4.23 35.56
N ILE A 98 -10.64 3.90 35.60
CA ILE A 98 -11.12 2.63 36.14
C ILE A 98 -10.66 1.47 35.25
N THR A 99 -10.73 1.59 33.93
CA THR A 99 -10.17 0.58 32.99
C THR A 99 -8.70 0.34 33.26
N THR A 100 -7.91 1.41 33.41
CA THR A 100 -6.47 1.29 33.66
C THR A 100 -6.20 0.60 34.99
N VAL A 101 -6.85 1.04 36.06
CA VAL A 101 -6.70 0.43 37.40
C VAL A 101 -7.13 -1.04 37.37
N THR A 102 -8.29 -1.37 36.80
CA THR A 102 -8.77 -2.75 36.70
C THR A 102 -7.84 -3.62 35.86
N PHE A 103 -7.35 -3.13 34.72
CA PHE A 103 -6.41 -3.85 33.88
C PHE A 103 -5.10 -4.13 34.62
N LEU A 104 -4.54 -3.14 35.31
CA LEU A 104 -3.29 -3.29 36.07
C LEU A 104 -3.42 -4.25 37.26
N ILE A 105 -4.59 -4.27 37.92
CA ILE A 105 -4.88 -5.22 39.02
C ILE A 105 -5.03 -6.64 38.47
N ALA A 106 -5.76 -6.80 37.36
CA ALA A 106 -6.02 -8.12 36.77
C ALA A 106 -4.84 -8.67 35.96
N MET A 107 -3.96 -7.80 35.45
CA MET A 107 -2.79 -8.13 34.65
C MET A 107 -1.53 -7.37 35.13
N PRO A 108 -1.06 -7.63 36.37
CA PRO A 108 0.10 -6.92 36.94
C PRO A 108 1.39 -7.21 36.15
N TYR A 109 1.44 -8.35 35.45
CA TYR A 109 2.54 -8.74 34.56
C TYR A 109 2.90 -7.66 33.53
N ALA A 110 1.91 -6.90 33.03
CA ALA A 110 2.15 -5.83 32.06
C ALA A 110 3.04 -4.69 32.58
N LEU A 111 3.13 -4.52 33.91
CA LEU A 111 4.03 -3.57 34.56
C LEU A 111 5.32 -4.24 35.05
N LEU A 112 5.19 -5.40 35.70
CA LEU A 112 6.33 -6.09 36.31
C LEU A 112 7.37 -6.53 35.28
N ASP A 113 6.93 -6.89 34.08
CA ASP A 113 7.79 -7.33 32.99
C ASP A 113 7.29 -6.80 31.64
N ARG A 114 7.35 -5.47 31.50
CA ARG A 114 6.87 -4.75 30.32
C ARG A 114 7.51 -5.24 29.02
N VAL A 115 8.79 -5.61 29.05
CA VAL A 115 9.53 -6.03 27.85
C VAL A 115 8.95 -7.33 27.32
N ASN A 116 8.84 -8.38 28.16
CA ASN A 116 8.27 -9.65 27.73
C ASN A 116 6.77 -9.53 27.42
N PHE A 117 6.01 -8.70 28.14
CA PHE A 117 4.61 -8.44 27.81
C PHE A 117 4.45 -7.88 26.38
N VAL A 118 5.24 -6.86 26.02
CA VAL A 118 5.20 -6.27 24.67
C VAL A 118 5.68 -7.27 23.63
N GLN A 119 6.71 -8.06 23.92
CA GLN A 119 7.20 -9.12 23.02
C GLN A 119 6.15 -10.21 22.79
N GLN A 120 5.47 -10.69 23.83
CA GLN A 120 4.40 -11.68 23.70
C GLN A 120 3.21 -11.11 22.93
N LEU A 121 2.83 -9.85 23.18
CA LEU A 121 1.78 -9.19 22.42
C LEU A 121 2.16 -9.05 20.93
N SER A 122 3.43 -8.71 20.66
CA SER A 122 3.97 -8.70 19.29
C SER A 122 3.91 -10.08 18.66
N ALA A 123 4.40 -11.12 19.34
CA ALA A 123 4.40 -12.49 18.84
C ALA A 123 2.98 -13.03 18.55
N GLN A 124 2.00 -12.69 19.38
CA GLN A 124 0.59 -13.02 19.09
C GLN A 124 0.05 -12.23 17.90
N GLY A 125 0.44 -10.96 17.75
CA GLY A 125 0.15 -10.16 16.56
C GLY A 125 0.83 -10.72 15.29
N ASP A 126 2.02 -11.29 15.44
CA ASP A 126 2.78 -11.93 14.37
C ASP A 126 2.11 -13.23 13.94
N LEU A 127 1.67 -14.06 14.90
CA LEU A 127 0.84 -15.22 14.63
C LEU A 127 -0.43 -14.85 13.88
N ALA A 128 -1.20 -13.86 14.36
CA ALA A 128 -2.47 -13.45 13.75
C ALA A 128 -2.29 -12.95 12.31
N ARG A 129 -1.18 -12.28 12.02
CA ARG A 129 -0.80 -11.79 10.69
C ARG A 129 -0.14 -12.85 9.81
N GLY A 130 0.25 -13.99 10.38
CA GLY A 130 0.85 -15.11 9.67
C GLY A 130 2.39 -15.09 9.62
N TYR A 131 3.06 -14.21 10.35
CA TYR A 131 4.53 -14.18 10.38
C TYR A 131 5.14 -15.37 11.15
N LEU A 132 4.36 -16.07 11.97
CA LEU A 132 4.77 -17.31 12.63
C LEU A 132 4.18 -18.52 11.91
N ASP A 133 5.04 -19.30 11.26
CA ASP A 133 4.68 -20.52 10.52
C ASP A 133 4.54 -21.73 11.46
N LEU A 134 3.42 -21.80 12.17
CA LEU A 134 3.08 -22.92 13.03
C LEU A 134 2.18 -23.94 12.31
N PRO A 135 2.30 -25.26 12.56
CA PRO A 135 1.55 -26.28 11.83
C PRO A 135 0.03 -26.03 11.75
N TYR A 136 -0.58 -25.67 12.87
CA TYR A 136 -2.03 -25.45 12.99
C TYR A 136 -2.53 -24.17 12.30
N VAL A 137 -1.66 -23.25 11.87
CA VAL A 137 -2.09 -22.06 11.09
C VAL A 137 -2.03 -22.28 9.59
N ARG A 138 -1.42 -23.38 9.12
CA ARG A 138 -1.28 -23.71 7.69
C ARG A 138 -2.63 -23.99 7.01
N GLN A 139 -3.66 -24.36 7.79
CA GLN A 139 -5.04 -24.47 7.32
C GLN A 139 -5.58 -23.20 6.66
N PHE A 140 -5.04 -22.03 7.03
CA PHE A 140 -5.49 -20.75 6.48
C PHE A 140 -4.79 -20.37 5.16
N ALA A 141 -3.81 -21.16 4.71
CA ALA A 141 -3.15 -20.95 3.43
C ALA A 141 -4.17 -20.97 2.29
N GLY A 142 -4.05 -20.01 1.36
CA GLY A 142 -4.97 -19.83 0.24
C GLY A 142 -6.37 -19.31 0.59
N THR A 143 -6.69 -19.01 1.86
CA THR A 143 -8.01 -18.48 2.24
C THR A 143 -8.15 -16.98 1.97
N THR A 144 -9.35 -16.54 1.55
CA THR A 144 -9.64 -15.12 1.32
C THR A 144 -10.08 -14.44 2.64
N PRO A 145 -9.45 -13.32 3.05
CA PRO A 145 -9.88 -12.52 4.21
C PRO A 145 -11.35 -12.12 4.13
N TYR A 146 -12.02 -12.01 5.28
CA TYR A 146 -13.47 -11.80 5.45
C TYR A 146 -14.36 -12.92 4.91
N LEU A 147 -14.14 -13.39 3.68
CA LEU A 147 -15.00 -14.38 3.03
C LEU A 147 -14.96 -15.73 3.75
N TYR A 148 -13.78 -16.20 4.14
CA TYR A 148 -13.63 -17.47 4.89
C TYR A 148 -14.39 -17.43 6.22
N GLU A 149 -14.28 -16.31 6.96
CA GLU A 149 -15.00 -16.11 8.23
C GLU A 149 -16.51 -16.04 8.00
N ILE A 150 -16.97 -15.26 7.02
CA ILE A 150 -18.40 -15.14 6.69
C ILE A 150 -18.99 -16.50 6.30
N GLN A 151 -18.27 -17.29 5.49
CA GLN A 151 -18.70 -18.64 5.10
C GLN A 151 -18.84 -19.55 6.32
N ASN A 152 -17.82 -19.60 7.19
CA ASN A 152 -17.82 -20.42 8.39
C ASN A 152 -18.88 -19.98 9.40
N MET A 153 -19.07 -18.67 9.59
CA MET A 153 -20.13 -18.10 10.43
C MET A 153 -21.53 -18.45 9.90
N LEU A 154 -21.74 -18.35 8.59
CA LEU A 154 -23.05 -18.55 7.97
C LEU A 154 -23.43 -20.04 7.90
N LEU A 155 -22.52 -20.90 7.49
CA LEU A 155 -22.82 -22.32 7.26
C LEU A 155 -22.84 -23.12 8.57
N TRP A 156 -21.85 -22.91 9.43
CA TRP A 156 -21.58 -23.77 10.58
C TRP A 156 -21.83 -23.05 11.91
N GLY A 157 -21.15 -21.92 12.14
CA GLY A 157 -21.13 -21.30 13.46
C GLY A 157 -22.48 -20.77 13.97
N MET A 158 -23.20 -20.01 13.15
CA MET A 158 -24.59 -19.58 13.44
C MET A 158 -25.62 -20.54 12.84
N GLY A 159 -25.24 -21.26 11.80
CA GLY A 159 -26.16 -22.01 10.97
C GLY A 159 -26.88 -21.14 9.93
N VAL A 160 -27.32 -21.76 8.83
CA VAL A 160 -27.78 -21.06 7.61
C VAL A 160 -28.95 -20.12 7.91
N ALA A 161 -29.91 -20.57 8.70
CA ALA A 161 -31.14 -19.81 8.99
C ALA A 161 -30.84 -18.53 9.81
N LEU A 162 -30.06 -18.66 10.89
CA LEU A 162 -29.66 -17.54 11.72
C LEU A 162 -28.65 -16.64 11.02
N GLY A 163 -27.66 -17.21 10.31
CA GLY A 163 -26.63 -16.49 9.59
C GLY A 163 -27.24 -15.53 8.56
N LEU A 164 -28.15 -16.01 7.70
CA LEU A 164 -28.85 -15.16 6.73
C LEU A 164 -29.66 -14.04 7.40
N ALA A 165 -30.41 -14.38 8.46
CA ALA A 165 -31.20 -13.40 9.21
C ALA A 165 -30.32 -12.35 9.93
N ALA A 166 -29.15 -12.76 10.42
CA ALA A 166 -28.16 -11.91 11.08
C ALA A 166 -27.55 -10.89 10.11
N PHE A 167 -27.06 -11.32 8.95
CA PHE A 167 -26.50 -10.41 7.94
C PHE A 167 -27.57 -9.47 7.36
N ALA A 168 -28.78 -9.98 7.10
CA ALA A 168 -29.91 -9.13 6.71
C ALA A 168 -30.25 -8.10 7.80
N GLY A 169 -30.23 -8.52 9.08
CA GLY A 169 -30.44 -7.67 10.24
C GLY A 169 -29.38 -6.58 10.38
N LEU A 170 -28.11 -6.92 10.15
CA LEU A 170 -26.99 -5.98 10.15
C LEU A 170 -27.17 -4.90 9.08
N LEU A 171 -27.45 -5.30 7.83
CA LEU A 171 -27.69 -4.37 6.71
C LEU A 171 -28.90 -3.46 6.97
N TRP A 172 -30.00 -4.04 7.44
CA TRP A 172 -31.20 -3.29 7.81
C TRP A 172 -30.93 -2.28 8.94
N LEU A 173 -30.18 -2.66 9.96
CA LEU A 173 -29.88 -1.78 11.08
C LEU A 173 -28.92 -0.65 10.67
N CYS A 174 -27.93 -0.94 9.83
CA CYS A 174 -27.07 0.09 9.23
C CYS A 174 -27.91 1.13 8.47
N TRP A 175 -28.88 0.68 7.66
CA TRP A 175 -29.81 1.56 6.96
C TRP A 175 -30.70 2.38 7.91
N ARG A 176 -31.20 1.79 9.00
CA ARG A 176 -32.01 2.51 10.01
C ARG A 176 -31.21 3.54 10.80
N VAL A 177 -29.96 3.25 11.13
CA VAL A 177 -29.04 4.21 11.78
C VAL A 177 -28.68 5.34 10.82
N TRP A 178 -28.44 5.04 9.54
CA TRP A 178 -28.26 6.05 8.48
C TRP A 178 -29.46 7.00 8.37
N LYS A 179 -30.69 6.46 8.46
CA LYS A 179 -31.94 7.24 8.50
C LYS A 179 -32.18 7.98 9.82
N ARG A 180 -31.33 7.79 10.84
CA ARG A 180 -31.37 8.40 12.18
C ARG A 180 -32.51 7.94 13.08
N ASP A 181 -33.18 6.84 12.74
CA ASP A 181 -34.35 6.35 13.47
C ASP A 181 -33.99 5.68 14.80
N VAL A 182 -32.76 5.16 14.92
CA VAL A 182 -32.35 4.27 16.00
C VAL A 182 -30.91 4.53 16.50
N LEU A 183 -30.54 5.80 16.65
CA LEU A 183 -29.15 6.24 16.94
C LEU A 183 -28.44 5.55 18.11
N LEU A 184 -29.14 5.06 19.14
CA LEU A 184 -28.52 4.31 20.24
C LEU A 184 -27.87 2.99 19.79
N TRP A 185 -28.36 2.39 18.69
CA TRP A 185 -27.75 1.20 18.10
C TRP A 185 -26.39 1.46 17.49
N LEU A 186 -26.00 2.72 17.29
CA LEU A 186 -24.66 3.07 16.83
C LEU A 186 -23.58 2.57 17.80
N VAL A 187 -23.86 2.51 19.11
CA VAL A 187 -22.95 1.95 20.11
C VAL A 187 -22.65 0.48 19.77
N VAL A 188 -23.69 -0.35 19.58
CA VAL A 188 -23.54 -1.77 19.28
C VAL A 188 -22.94 -1.99 17.88
N LEU A 189 -23.42 -1.25 16.88
CA LEU A 189 -22.89 -1.33 15.52
C LEU A 189 -21.41 -0.96 15.44
N SER A 190 -20.96 0.04 16.22
CA SER A 190 -19.55 0.43 16.20
C SER A 190 -18.62 -0.69 16.65
N TRP A 191 -19.04 -1.52 17.62
CA TRP A 191 -18.29 -2.72 17.99
C TRP A 191 -18.30 -3.77 16.88
N VAL A 192 -19.48 -4.15 16.39
CA VAL A 192 -19.61 -5.20 15.37
C VAL A 192 -18.82 -4.85 14.12
N LEU A 193 -18.93 -3.62 13.63
CA LEU A 193 -18.23 -3.18 12.42
C LEU A 193 -16.72 -3.08 12.64
N VAL A 194 -16.25 -2.46 13.73
CA VAL A 194 -14.81 -2.28 13.96
C VAL A 194 -14.12 -3.60 14.29
N TYR A 195 -14.72 -4.41 15.16
CA TYR A 195 -14.13 -5.69 15.54
C TYR A 195 -14.08 -6.65 14.34
N SER A 196 -15.17 -6.79 13.58
CA SER A 196 -15.17 -7.65 12.38
C SER A 196 -14.23 -7.12 11.29
N ALA A 197 -14.05 -5.81 11.15
CA ALA A 197 -13.11 -5.24 10.18
C ALA A 197 -11.64 -5.59 10.51
N ILE A 198 -11.29 -5.55 11.80
CA ILE A 198 -9.94 -5.92 12.28
C ILE A 198 -9.74 -7.43 12.21
N THR A 199 -10.58 -8.19 12.91
CA THR A 199 -10.41 -9.65 13.05
C THR A 199 -10.56 -10.37 11.71
N GLY A 200 -11.45 -9.91 10.83
CA GLY A 200 -11.66 -10.51 9.51
C GLY A 200 -10.49 -10.28 8.53
N SER A 201 -9.57 -9.36 8.85
CA SER A 201 -8.36 -9.10 8.06
C SER A 201 -7.20 -10.05 8.38
N PHE A 202 -7.27 -10.81 9.47
CA PHE A 202 -6.18 -11.67 9.93
C PHE A 202 -5.90 -12.84 8.98
N TYR A 203 -4.65 -13.29 8.97
CA TYR A 203 -4.27 -14.53 8.31
C TYR A 203 -4.86 -15.72 9.06
N VAL A 204 -4.75 -15.73 10.40
CA VAL A 204 -5.36 -16.73 11.27
C VAL A 204 -6.84 -16.40 11.49
N LYS A 205 -7.72 -17.35 11.14
CA LYS A 205 -9.18 -17.13 11.06
C LYS A 205 -9.96 -18.19 11.83
N PHE A 206 -9.53 -18.49 13.05
CA PHE A 206 -10.27 -19.44 13.89
C PHE A 206 -11.69 -18.93 14.12
N MET A 207 -12.69 -19.77 13.88
CA MET A 207 -14.10 -19.37 13.97
C MET A 207 -14.46 -18.75 15.35
N ARG A 208 -13.82 -19.24 16.42
CA ARG A 208 -13.97 -18.68 17.79
C ARG A 208 -13.54 -17.23 17.94
N TYR A 209 -12.67 -16.70 17.07
CA TYR A 209 -12.28 -15.29 17.11
C TYR A 209 -13.45 -14.36 16.76
N MET A 210 -14.45 -14.84 16.03
CA MET A 210 -15.66 -14.07 15.73
C MET A 210 -16.73 -14.20 16.83
N LEU A 211 -16.54 -15.04 17.85
CA LEU A 211 -17.50 -15.22 18.94
C LEU A 211 -18.00 -13.89 19.56
N PRO A 212 -17.14 -12.86 19.80
CA PRO A 212 -17.58 -11.60 20.39
C PRO A 212 -18.60 -10.79 19.55
N VAL A 213 -18.88 -11.17 18.29
CA VAL A 213 -19.91 -10.52 17.47
C VAL A 213 -21.21 -11.33 17.37
N TYR A 214 -21.19 -12.63 17.67
CA TYR A 214 -22.32 -13.54 17.46
C TYR A 214 -23.60 -13.12 18.20
N PRO A 215 -23.57 -12.79 19.52
CA PRO A 215 -24.79 -12.39 20.22
C PRO A 215 -25.41 -11.10 19.67
N PHE A 216 -24.59 -10.19 19.15
CA PHE A 216 -25.06 -8.93 18.56
C PHE A 216 -25.69 -9.15 17.19
N LEU A 217 -25.12 -10.04 16.38
CA LEU A 217 -25.70 -10.47 15.11
C LEU A 217 -27.05 -11.18 15.33
N ALA A 218 -27.15 -12.08 16.30
CA ALA A 218 -28.41 -12.71 16.69
C ALA A 218 -29.44 -11.69 17.22
N LEU A 219 -28.97 -10.66 17.93
CA LEU A 219 -29.81 -9.55 18.38
C LEU A 219 -30.33 -8.71 17.21
N MET A 220 -29.51 -8.45 16.19
CA MET A 220 -29.90 -7.74 14.96
C MET A 220 -30.89 -8.55 14.12
N ALA A 221 -30.70 -9.87 14.00
CA ALA A 221 -31.66 -10.78 13.37
C ALA A 221 -33.03 -10.69 14.05
N ALA A 222 -33.04 -10.80 15.39
CA ALA A 222 -34.27 -10.68 16.17
C ALA A 222 -34.94 -9.31 16.01
N ALA A 223 -34.16 -8.22 15.98
CA ALA A 223 -34.68 -6.88 15.78
C ALA A 223 -35.34 -6.70 14.40
N LEU A 224 -34.73 -7.21 13.33
CA LEU A 224 -35.30 -7.20 11.98
C LEU A 224 -36.61 -7.98 11.91
N LEU A 225 -36.61 -9.24 12.40
CA LEU A 225 -37.79 -10.11 12.36
C LEU A 225 -38.98 -9.50 13.13
N LEU A 226 -38.73 -8.91 14.30
CA LEU A 226 -39.75 -8.20 15.07
C LEU A 226 -40.23 -6.92 14.37
N ALA A 227 -39.34 -6.18 13.72
CA ALA A 227 -39.71 -4.99 12.97
C ALA A 227 -40.61 -5.32 11.77
N LEU A 228 -40.35 -6.43 11.07
CA LEU A 228 -41.21 -6.93 9.99
C LEU A 228 -42.60 -7.32 10.52
N LEU A 229 -42.67 -8.02 11.65
CA LEU A 229 -43.93 -8.37 12.29
C LEU A 229 -44.75 -7.14 12.72
N GLN A 230 -44.08 -6.13 13.28
CA GLN A 230 -44.73 -4.87 13.68
C GLN A 230 -45.28 -4.09 12.47
N ARG A 231 -44.53 -4.05 11.36
CA ARG A 231 -45.02 -3.45 10.10
C ARG A 231 -46.25 -4.18 9.56
N GLY A 232 -46.26 -5.52 9.60
CA GLY A 232 -47.42 -6.33 9.21
C GLY A 232 -48.68 -6.01 10.01
N LYS A 233 -48.53 -5.81 11.33
CA LYS A 233 -49.64 -5.43 12.23
C LYS A 233 -50.21 -4.04 11.96
N ALA A 234 -49.42 -3.14 11.35
CA ALA A 234 -49.81 -1.77 11.02
C ALA A 234 -50.55 -1.64 9.66
N VAL A 235 -50.66 -2.71 8.87
CA VAL A 235 -51.40 -2.72 7.60
C VAL A 235 -52.91 -2.69 7.87
N THR A 236 -53.62 -1.75 7.24
CA THR A 236 -55.06 -1.51 7.47
C THR A 236 -55.97 -2.43 6.65
N GLN A 237 -55.55 -2.88 5.47
CA GLN A 237 -56.35 -3.77 4.61
C GLN A 237 -56.34 -5.23 5.11
N PRO A 238 -57.50 -5.90 5.31
CA PRO A 238 -57.56 -7.23 5.93
C PRO A 238 -56.80 -8.35 5.18
N SER A 239 -56.92 -8.40 3.85
CA SER A 239 -56.26 -9.41 3.01
C SER A 239 -54.74 -9.24 3.01
N GLN A 240 -54.25 -8.00 2.89
CA GLN A 240 -52.83 -7.67 2.93
C GLN A 240 -52.25 -7.81 4.35
N ARG A 241 -53.02 -7.48 5.40
CA ARG A 241 -52.62 -7.64 6.80
C ARG A 241 -52.39 -9.10 7.18
N ARG A 242 -53.22 -10.02 6.67
CA ARG A 242 -53.01 -11.48 6.83
C ARG A 242 -51.66 -11.88 6.27
N ILE A 243 -51.38 -11.57 5.00
CA ILE A 243 -50.11 -11.93 4.34
C ILE A 243 -48.93 -11.25 5.03
N ALA A 244 -49.02 -9.95 5.31
CA ALA A 244 -47.97 -9.16 5.94
C ALA A 244 -47.68 -9.54 7.39
N THR A 245 -48.57 -10.27 8.07
CA THR A 245 -48.35 -10.82 9.42
C THR A 245 -47.89 -12.28 9.39
N ILE A 246 -48.46 -13.10 8.49
CA ILE A 246 -48.10 -14.52 8.36
C ILE A 246 -46.66 -14.67 7.87
N LEU A 247 -46.23 -13.89 6.87
CA LEU A 247 -44.90 -14.04 6.28
C LEU A 247 -43.76 -13.77 7.30
N PRO A 248 -43.79 -12.70 8.12
CA PRO A 248 -42.83 -12.55 9.21
C PRO A 248 -42.92 -13.61 10.30
N MET A 249 -44.12 -14.13 10.62
CA MET A 249 -44.25 -15.24 11.58
C MET A 249 -43.63 -16.53 11.07
N LEU A 250 -43.83 -16.85 9.78
CA LEU A 250 -43.16 -17.97 9.12
C LEU A 250 -41.65 -17.76 9.10
N ALA A 251 -41.17 -16.55 8.82
CA ALA A 251 -39.73 -16.24 8.87
C ALA A 251 -39.16 -16.41 10.29
N ILE A 252 -39.88 -15.96 11.34
CA ILE A 252 -39.48 -16.18 12.74
C ILE A 252 -39.43 -17.67 13.06
N ALA A 253 -40.46 -18.43 12.68
CA ALA A 253 -40.52 -19.87 12.90
C ALA A 253 -39.39 -20.59 12.16
N LEU A 254 -39.15 -20.25 10.89
CA LEU A 254 -38.08 -20.83 10.08
C LEU A 254 -36.70 -20.56 10.69
N VAL A 255 -36.42 -19.31 11.09
CA VAL A 255 -35.14 -18.96 11.70
C VAL A 255 -34.98 -19.66 13.06
N LEU A 256 -36.00 -19.65 13.91
CA LEU A 256 -35.93 -20.30 15.22
C LEU A 256 -35.77 -21.82 15.10
N LEU A 257 -36.65 -22.49 14.34
CA LEU A 257 -36.63 -23.94 14.15
C LEU A 257 -35.38 -24.39 13.38
N GLY A 258 -34.94 -23.63 12.37
CA GLY A 258 -33.69 -23.93 11.67
C GLY A 258 -32.46 -23.82 12.56
N THR A 259 -32.40 -22.79 13.42
CA THR A 259 -31.33 -22.65 14.42
C THR A 259 -31.38 -23.79 15.45
N MET A 260 -32.57 -24.09 15.97
CA MET A 260 -32.78 -25.22 16.89
C MET A 260 -32.38 -26.55 16.27
N PHE A 261 -32.76 -26.80 15.02
CA PHE A 261 -32.41 -28.02 14.30
C PHE A 261 -30.90 -28.20 14.22
N GLN A 262 -30.14 -27.20 13.75
CA GLN A 262 -28.69 -27.31 13.65
C GLN A 262 -28.00 -27.39 15.03
N GLY A 263 -28.46 -26.61 16.02
CA GLY A 263 -27.92 -26.66 17.37
C GLY A 263 -28.17 -28.00 18.08
N LEU A 264 -29.37 -28.56 17.94
CA LEU A 264 -29.71 -29.88 18.50
C LEU A 264 -29.00 -31.01 17.74
N ALA A 265 -28.82 -30.88 16.42
CA ALA A 265 -28.02 -31.81 15.64
C ALA A 265 -26.56 -31.84 16.11
N LEU A 266 -25.98 -30.69 16.45
CA LEU A 266 -24.64 -30.62 17.06
C LEU A 266 -24.63 -31.24 18.46
N LEU A 267 -25.63 -30.96 19.32
CA LEU A 267 -25.69 -31.59 20.64
C LEU A 267 -25.81 -33.12 20.58
N ASN A 268 -26.39 -33.66 19.52
CA ASN A 268 -26.46 -35.11 19.32
C ASN A 268 -25.07 -35.75 19.18
N VAL A 269 -24.06 -35.02 18.69
CA VAL A 269 -22.67 -35.49 18.63
C VAL A 269 -22.19 -35.97 20.00
N TYR A 270 -22.45 -35.21 21.07
CA TYR A 270 -22.05 -35.54 22.43
C TYR A 270 -22.83 -36.71 23.05
N SER A 271 -23.86 -37.22 22.38
CA SER A 271 -24.59 -38.43 22.81
C SER A 271 -23.89 -39.72 22.42
N GLN A 272 -22.89 -39.66 21.53
CA GLN A 272 -22.07 -40.79 21.09
C GLN A 272 -20.67 -40.68 21.71
N PRO A 273 -19.97 -41.80 21.97
CA PRO A 273 -18.57 -41.78 22.36
C PRO A 273 -17.71 -41.05 21.31
N ASN A 274 -16.70 -40.30 21.75
CA ASN A 274 -15.78 -39.62 20.83
C ASN A 274 -15.14 -40.64 19.86
N THR A 275 -14.94 -40.26 18.60
CA THR A 275 -14.41 -41.14 17.56
C THR A 275 -13.01 -41.68 17.90
N ARG A 276 -12.19 -40.95 18.66
CA ARG A 276 -10.90 -41.44 19.20
C ARG A 276 -11.07 -42.58 20.20
N ILE A 277 -12.12 -42.53 21.03
CA ILE A 277 -12.46 -43.61 21.97
C ILE A 277 -12.94 -44.83 21.19
N GLN A 278 -13.83 -44.64 20.21
CA GLN A 278 -14.32 -45.73 19.34
C GLN A 278 -13.16 -46.39 18.59
N ALA A 279 -12.26 -45.60 18.01
CA ALA A 279 -11.05 -46.08 17.35
C ALA A 279 -10.13 -46.86 18.31
N SER A 280 -9.91 -46.33 19.52
CA SER A 280 -9.07 -47.01 20.53
C SER A 280 -9.67 -48.34 20.97
N GLN A 281 -10.99 -48.39 21.19
CA GLN A 281 -11.69 -49.61 21.52
C GLN A 281 -11.62 -50.64 20.38
N TRP A 282 -11.70 -50.18 19.13
CA TRP A 282 -11.48 -51.05 17.97
C TRP A 282 -10.04 -51.60 17.95
N ILE A 283 -9.03 -50.76 18.21
CA ILE A 283 -7.61 -51.19 18.26
C ILE A 283 -7.42 -52.27 19.32
N TYR A 284 -7.89 -52.06 20.56
CA TYR A 284 -7.78 -53.05 21.63
C TYR A 284 -8.45 -54.39 21.31
N ASN A 285 -9.50 -54.39 20.49
CA ASN A 285 -10.24 -55.61 20.14
C ASN A 285 -9.67 -56.35 18.90
N HIS A 286 -9.00 -55.64 17.99
CA HIS A 286 -8.62 -56.19 16.67
C HIS A 286 -7.10 -56.25 16.44
N VAL A 287 -6.30 -55.46 17.15
CA VAL A 287 -4.85 -55.41 17.02
C VAL A 287 -4.22 -56.21 18.17
N LYS A 288 -3.33 -57.15 17.85
CA LYS A 288 -2.66 -57.98 18.87
C LYS A 288 -1.67 -57.13 19.68
N PRO A 289 -1.53 -57.36 21.00
CA PRO A 289 -0.46 -56.75 21.80
C PRO A 289 0.93 -56.99 21.20
N GLY A 290 1.84 -56.04 21.38
CA GLY A 290 3.21 -56.05 20.87
C GLY A 290 3.38 -55.58 19.42
N ARG A 291 2.29 -55.29 18.71
CA ARG A 291 2.31 -54.71 17.35
C ARG A 291 2.88 -53.29 17.34
N VAL A 292 3.51 -52.92 16.22
CA VAL A 292 4.12 -51.60 16.03
C VAL A 292 3.10 -50.63 15.43
N LEU A 293 2.73 -49.60 16.18
CA LEU A 293 1.80 -48.54 15.78
C LEU A 293 2.56 -47.27 15.44
N THR A 294 1.99 -46.46 14.56
CA THR A 294 2.42 -45.08 14.35
C THR A 294 1.20 -44.15 14.23
N TYR A 295 1.45 -42.86 14.40
CA TYR A 295 0.45 -41.80 14.34
C TYR A 295 1.05 -40.55 13.69
N GLU A 296 0.22 -39.58 13.36
CA GLU A 296 0.68 -38.31 12.79
C GLU A 296 1.19 -37.38 13.90
N GLN A 297 2.44 -36.90 13.81
CA GLN A 297 2.92 -35.90 14.77
C GLN A 297 2.09 -34.63 14.67
N TRP A 298 1.91 -33.93 15.79
CA TRP A 298 0.95 -32.83 15.97
C TRP A 298 -0.52 -33.25 15.94
N ASP A 299 -0.82 -34.54 15.98
CA ASP A 299 -2.14 -35.09 16.27
C ASP A 299 -2.11 -36.05 17.48
N ASP A 300 -3.29 -36.45 17.95
CA ASP A 300 -3.43 -37.32 19.12
C ASP A 300 -2.97 -38.76 18.82
N PRO A 301 -2.07 -39.36 19.61
CA PRO A 301 -1.71 -40.76 19.43
C PRO A 301 -2.87 -41.68 19.79
N LEU A 302 -3.12 -42.71 18.98
CA LEU A 302 -4.08 -43.77 19.26
C LEU A 302 -3.36 -45.12 19.45
N PRO A 303 -3.87 -46.00 20.34
CA PRO A 303 -5.08 -45.84 21.16
C PRO A 303 -4.86 -44.98 22.41
N VAL A 304 -5.93 -44.41 22.97
CA VAL A 304 -5.93 -43.79 24.31
C VAL A 304 -6.19 -44.84 25.40
N ALA A 305 -5.88 -44.53 26.66
CA ALA A 305 -6.15 -45.43 27.79
C ALA A 305 -7.65 -45.59 28.05
N LEU A 306 -8.14 -46.83 28.18
CA LEU A 306 -9.56 -47.17 28.37
C LEU A 306 -9.73 -48.29 29.41
N GLY A 307 -10.23 -47.94 30.60
CA GLY A 307 -10.44 -48.90 31.69
C GLY A 307 -9.12 -49.55 32.14
N SER A 308 -9.02 -50.88 32.03
CA SER A 308 -7.80 -51.64 32.31
C SER A 308 -6.85 -51.78 31.11
N HIS A 309 -7.23 -51.29 29.93
CA HIS A 309 -6.37 -51.32 28.73
C HIS A 309 -5.55 -50.04 28.65
N THR A 310 -4.24 -50.20 28.59
CA THR A 310 -3.27 -49.11 28.51
C THR A 310 -2.48 -49.19 27.19
N PRO A 311 -2.11 -48.05 26.57
CA PRO A 311 -1.49 -48.05 25.25
C PRO A 311 -0.09 -48.68 25.18
N ASP A 312 0.58 -48.88 26.32
CA ASP A 312 1.92 -49.46 26.48
C ASP A 312 1.99 -50.95 26.10
N ILE A 313 0.84 -51.61 25.90
CA ILE A 313 0.80 -52.96 25.33
C ILE A 313 1.19 -52.99 23.83
N TYR A 314 1.29 -51.83 23.18
CA TYR A 314 1.75 -51.67 21.79
C TYR A 314 3.10 -50.97 21.75
N GLN A 315 3.89 -51.27 20.71
CA GLN A 315 5.14 -50.56 20.46
C GLN A 315 4.88 -49.34 19.58
N GLN A 316 5.39 -48.17 19.95
CA GLN A 316 5.34 -46.99 19.08
C GLN A 316 6.53 -47.02 18.13
N ALA A 317 6.28 -46.76 16.85
CA ALA A 317 7.31 -46.67 15.84
C ALA A 317 8.23 -45.48 16.15
N THR A 318 9.54 -45.74 16.22
CA THR A 318 10.55 -44.71 16.48
C THR A 318 11.52 -44.58 15.32
N TYR A 319 12.07 -43.37 15.16
CA TYR A 319 13.15 -43.08 14.22
C TYR A 319 14.11 -42.07 14.83
N ALA A 320 15.35 -42.02 14.33
CA ALA A 320 16.32 -41.01 14.75
C ALA A 320 15.98 -39.67 14.08
N GLY A 321 15.66 -38.66 14.89
CA GLY A 321 15.46 -37.29 14.42
C GLY A 321 16.77 -36.62 13.97
N ALA A 322 16.67 -35.41 13.41
CA ALA A 322 17.82 -34.65 12.89
C ALA A 322 18.92 -34.37 13.94
N ASN A 323 18.58 -34.38 15.23
CA ASN A 323 19.51 -34.20 16.35
C ASN A 323 20.04 -35.55 16.92
N GLY A 324 19.73 -36.67 16.28
CA GLY A 324 20.09 -38.02 16.73
C GLY A 324 19.23 -38.57 17.89
N GLN A 325 18.25 -37.81 18.39
CA GLN A 325 17.32 -38.32 19.41
C GLN A 325 16.21 -39.16 18.79
N GLN A 326 15.77 -40.19 19.51
CA GLN A 326 14.64 -41.01 19.09
C GLN A 326 13.34 -40.19 19.18
N GLN A 327 12.59 -40.15 18.08
CA GLN A 327 11.31 -39.50 17.94
C GLN A 327 10.22 -40.55 17.63
N THR A 328 8.98 -40.29 18.03
CA THR A 328 7.82 -41.15 17.75
C THR A 328 6.84 -40.48 16.78
N GLY A 329 6.08 -41.30 16.04
CA GLY A 329 5.09 -40.81 15.08
C GLY A 329 5.69 -40.29 13.77
N LEU A 330 4.86 -39.99 12.78
CA LEU A 330 5.24 -39.51 11.46
C LEU A 330 5.35 -37.99 11.45
N ASP A 331 6.54 -37.44 11.21
CA ASP A 331 6.72 -36.00 10.98
C ASP A 331 6.23 -35.62 9.57
N LEU A 332 4.92 -35.45 9.42
CA LEU A 332 4.31 -35.08 8.13
C LEU A 332 4.30 -33.56 7.92
N TYR A 333 4.43 -32.75 8.98
CA TYR A 333 4.45 -31.29 8.89
C TYR A 333 5.84 -30.69 8.64
N GLY A 334 6.93 -31.43 8.89
CA GLY A 334 8.28 -31.05 8.49
C GLY A 334 8.41 -30.90 6.97
N ASP A 335 9.34 -30.06 6.53
CA ASP A 335 9.53 -29.77 5.10
C ASP A 335 9.86 -31.03 4.31
N ASP A 336 9.33 -31.13 3.09
CA ASP A 336 9.59 -32.29 2.24
C ASP A 336 11.00 -32.27 1.69
N THR A 337 11.79 -33.25 2.12
CA THR A 337 13.18 -33.42 1.75
C THR A 337 13.44 -34.87 1.35
N THR A 338 14.54 -35.11 0.65
CA THR A 338 14.98 -36.47 0.32
C THR A 338 15.26 -37.28 1.59
N ASP A 339 15.71 -36.63 2.67
CA ASP A 339 15.93 -37.27 3.96
C ASP A 339 14.62 -37.70 4.62
N LYS A 340 13.58 -36.86 4.57
CA LYS A 340 12.23 -37.22 5.03
C LYS A 340 11.68 -38.41 4.23
N ALA A 341 11.85 -38.42 2.90
CA ALA A 341 11.44 -39.56 2.07
C ALA A 341 12.17 -40.86 2.48
N ARG A 342 13.48 -40.76 2.76
CA ARG A 342 14.28 -41.90 3.22
C ARG A 342 13.82 -42.40 4.59
N GLN A 343 13.57 -41.49 5.52
CA GLN A 343 13.03 -41.79 6.84
C GLN A 343 11.69 -42.53 6.74
N LEU A 344 10.73 -42.01 5.96
CA LEU A 344 9.44 -42.66 5.72
C LEU A 344 9.62 -44.05 5.11
N SER A 345 10.49 -44.19 4.10
CA SER A 345 10.73 -45.47 3.44
C SER A 345 11.37 -46.55 4.33
N ASN A 346 12.12 -46.14 5.35
CA ASN A 346 12.71 -47.04 6.34
C ASN A 346 11.73 -47.41 7.45
N LEU A 347 10.89 -46.46 7.86
CA LEU A 347 9.96 -46.62 8.99
C LEU A 347 8.69 -47.38 8.61
N LEU A 348 8.06 -47.07 7.47
CA LEU A 348 6.77 -47.66 7.09
C LEU A 348 6.81 -49.21 6.99
N PRO A 349 7.88 -49.86 6.48
CA PRO A 349 7.97 -51.32 6.46
C PRO A 349 8.07 -51.97 7.86
N THR A 350 8.34 -51.21 8.92
CA THR A 350 8.36 -51.74 10.31
C THR A 350 7.05 -51.51 11.05
N VAL A 351 6.10 -50.77 10.46
CA VAL A 351 4.82 -50.41 11.08
C VAL A 351 3.75 -51.44 10.72
N ASP A 352 2.98 -51.89 11.71
CA ASP A 352 1.84 -52.78 11.52
C ASP A 352 0.52 -52.00 11.35
N VAL A 353 0.39 -50.84 12.01
CA VAL A 353 -0.83 -50.03 12.02
C VAL A 353 -0.51 -48.53 11.97
N ILE A 354 -1.12 -47.81 11.03
CA ILE A 354 -1.09 -46.34 10.95
C ILE A 354 -2.41 -45.81 11.48
N THR A 355 -2.34 -44.94 12.48
CA THR A 355 -3.51 -44.30 13.09
C THR A 355 -3.57 -42.82 12.71
N MET A 356 -4.75 -42.38 12.28
CA MET A 356 -5.08 -40.98 12.07
C MET A 356 -6.22 -40.64 13.03
N ALA A 357 -5.94 -39.84 14.06
CA ALA A 357 -6.97 -39.46 15.03
C ALA A 357 -7.93 -38.42 14.46
N THR A 358 -7.44 -37.61 13.50
CA THR A 358 -8.19 -36.53 12.86
C THR A 358 -7.89 -36.44 11.36
N ASP A 359 -8.58 -35.51 10.70
CA ASP A 359 -8.34 -35.09 9.33
C ASP A 359 -7.63 -33.71 9.26
N ARG A 360 -6.83 -33.39 10.29
CA ARG A 360 -6.11 -32.10 10.38
C ARG A 360 -5.00 -32.01 9.33
N LEU A 361 -4.15 -33.03 9.24
CA LEU A 361 -2.96 -32.95 8.39
C LEU A 361 -3.30 -33.18 6.92
N ASP A 362 -4.15 -34.16 6.61
CA ASP A 362 -4.58 -34.48 5.24
C ASP A 362 -5.41 -33.35 4.59
N LYS A 363 -6.02 -32.45 5.38
CA LYS A 363 -6.71 -31.24 4.87
C LYS A 363 -5.84 -29.99 4.80
N SER A 364 -4.90 -29.81 5.71
CA SER A 364 -4.07 -28.60 5.79
C SER A 364 -2.86 -28.67 4.84
N ILE A 365 -2.21 -29.83 4.74
CA ILE A 365 -0.99 -30.04 3.94
C ILE A 365 -1.21 -29.80 2.43
N PRO A 366 -2.29 -30.29 1.79
CA PRO A 366 -2.53 -30.06 0.37
C PRO A 366 -2.70 -28.59 -0.04
N ARG A 367 -2.89 -27.67 0.92
CA ARG A 367 -2.96 -26.23 0.66
C ARG A 367 -1.59 -25.61 0.34
N LEU A 368 -0.50 -26.34 0.57
CA LEU A 368 0.87 -25.90 0.38
C LEU A 368 1.66 -26.88 -0.53
N PRO A 369 1.23 -27.06 -1.80
CA PRO A 369 1.78 -28.09 -2.68
C PRO A 369 3.25 -27.87 -3.06
N SER A 370 3.73 -26.64 -3.04
CA SER A 370 5.15 -26.32 -3.27
C SER A 370 6.06 -26.74 -2.12
N ARG A 371 5.51 -26.85 -0.91
CA ARG A 371 6.24 -27.23 0.30
C ARG A 371 6.12 -28.72 0.61
N TYR A 372 4.97 -29.31 0.29
CA TYR A 372 4.64 -30.70 0.64
C TYR A 372 4.33 -31.64 -0.55
N PRO A 373 5.08 -31.61 -1.68
CA PRO A 373 4.77 -32.48 -2.80
C PRO A 373 4.81 -33.97 -2.43
N LEU A 374 5.84 -34.41 -1.70
CA LEU A 374 6.02 -35.79 -1.22
C LEU A 374 4.93 -36.20 -0.23
N THR A 375 4.58 -35.34 0.72
CA THR A 375 3.58 -35.69 1.75
C THR A 375 2.17 -35.75 1.17
N ILE A 376 1.84 -34.88 0.21
CA ILE A 376 0.59 -34.99 -0.56
C ILE A 376 0.53 -36.33 -1.28
N HIS A 377 1.64 -36.73 -1.92
CA HIS A 377 1.71 -38.02 -2.60
C HIS A 377 1.64 -39.20 -1.64
N TYR A 378 2.26 -39.11 -0.46
CA TYR A 378 2.13 -40.10 0.62
C TYR A 378 0.64 -40.35 0.97
N TYR A 379 -0.16 -39.29 1.15
CA TYR A 379 -1.60 -39.46 1.43
C TYR A 379 -2.36 -40.11 0.26
N GLN A 380 -2.05 -39.74 -0.98
CA GLN A 380 -2.65 -40.36 -2.17
C GLN A 380 -2.36 -41.86 -2.22
N LEU A 381 -1.11 -42.26 -1.93
CA LEU A 381 -0.71 -43.66 -1.90
C LEU A 381 -1.32 -44.40 -0.70
N LEU A 382 -1.42 -43.76 0.48
CA LEU A 382 -2.05 -44.35 1.67
C LEU A 382 -3.54 -44.65 1.42
N PHE A 383 -4.28 -43.66 0.94
CA PHE A 383 -5.72 -43.79 0.71
C PHE A 383 -6.08 -44.69 -0.47
N SER A 384 -5.20 -44.83 -1.45
CA SER A 384 -5.38 -45.79 -2.56
C SER A 384 -4.95 -47.22 -2.21
N GLY A 385 -4.39 -47.45 -1.02
CA GLY A 385 -3.85 -48.74 -0.59
C GLY A 385 -2.48 -49.08 -1.18
N GLN A 386 -1.90 -48.18 -1.97
CA GLN A 386 -0.65 -48.42 -2.67
C GLN A 386 0.60 -48.32 -1.77
N LEU A 387 0.48 -47.97 -0.48
CA LEU A 387 1.58 -48.07 0.49
C LEU A 387 1.71 -49.44 1.16
N GLY A 388 0.88 -50.42 0.80
CA GLY A 388 0.82 -51.73 1.49
C GLY A 388 0.07 -51.67 2.82
N PHE A 389 -0.92 -50.79 2.90
CA PHE A 389 -1.84 -50.65 4.03
C PHE A 389 -3.25 -50.47 3.46
N HIS A 390 -4.25 -51.12 4.04
CA HIS A 390 -5.65 -50.89 3.70
C HIS A 390 -6.39 -50.22 4.86
N LEU A 391 -7.42 -49.42 4.54
CA LEU A 391 -8.30 -48.81 5.54
C LEU A 391 -9.11 -49.92 6.22
N ALA A 392 -8.77 -50.23 7.47
CA ALA A 392 -9.42 -51.30 8.24
C ALA A 392 -10.63 -50.81 9.03
N ALA A 393 -10.60 -49.56 9.51
CA ALA A 393 -11.72 -48.94 10.20
C ALA A 393 -11.75 -47.42 10.03
N ARG A 394 -12.97 -46.87 10.01
CA ARG A 394 -13.24 -45.42 9.92
C ARG A 394 -14.38 -45.09 10.87
N PHE A 395 -14.16 -44.11 11.74
CA PHE A 395 -15.13 -43.67 12.74
C PHE A 395 -15.45 -42.20 12.51
N GLU A 396 -16.75 -41.91 12.37
CA GLU A 396 -17.26 -40.56 12.10
C GLU A 396 -18.49 -40.30 12.95
N ASN A 397 -18.65 -39.05 13.37
CA ASN A 397 -19.81 -38.61 14.13
C ASN A 397 -20.22 -37.21 13.65
N HIS A 398 -21.03 -37.15 12.58
CA HIS A 398 -21.53 -35.89 12.03
C HIS A 398 -22.74 -35.40 12.84
N PRO A 399 -22.92 -34.07 13.01
CA PRO A 399 -24.14 -33.53 13.59
C PRO A 399 -25.38 -34.07 12.88
N ASN A 400 -26.30 -34.68 13.64
CA ASN A 400 -27.47 -35.34 13.05
C ASN A 400 -28.72 -35.20 13.92
N LEU A 401 -29.88 -35.08 13.28
CA LEU A 401 -31.17 -35.02 13.95
C LEU A 401 -32.26 -35.57 13.03
N PHE A 402 -33.15 -36.42 13.56
CA PHE A 402 -34.24 -37.07 12.80
C PHE A 402 -33.78 -37.83 11.54
N GLY A 403 -32.57 -38.41 11.56
CA GLY A 403 -31.99 -39.13 10.42
C GLY A 403 -31.40 -38.22 9.33
N LEU A 404 -31.43 -36.90 9.52
CA LEU A 404 -30.75 -35.93 8.65
C LEU A 404 -29.38 -35.61 9.25
N SER A 405 -28.32 -35.90 8.49
CA SER A 405 -26.92 -35.61 8.87
C SER A 405 -26.42 -34.35 8.18
N LEU A 406 -25.73 -33.49 8.93
CA LEU A 406 -25.08 -32.28 8.45
C LEU A 406 -23.58 -32.55 8.28
N TYR A 407 -23.13 -32.68 7.04
CA TYR A 407 -21.72 -32.92 6.72
C TYR A 407 -20.91 -31.64 6.88
N ASP A 408 -20.21 -31.49 8.00
CA ASP A 408 -19.43 -30.30 8.38
C ASP A 408 -17.92 -30.49 8.16
N SER A 409 -17.52 -31.48 7.38
CA SER A 409 -16.11 -31.74 7.05
C SER A 409 -15.37 -30.56 6.40
N SER A 410 -16.07 -29.61 5.77
CA SER A 410 -15.47 -28.40 5.21
C SER A 410 -15.44 -27.21 6.18
N ALA A 411 -15.88 -27.39 7.43
CA ALA A 411 -15.81 -26.36 8.45
C ALA A 411 -14.35 -26.09 8.87
N ASP A 412 -14.14 -24.91 9.46
CA ASP A 412 -12.89 -24.55 10.14
C ASP A 412 -12.47 -25.65 11.13
N GLU A 413 -11.16 -25.95 11.22
CA GLU A 413 -10.69 -27.06 12.06
C GLU A 413 -11.08 -26.87 13.53
N SER A 414 -11.21 -25.63 14.00
CA SER A 414 -11.65 -25.36 15.39
C SER A 414 -13.09 -25.77 15.68
N TYR A 415 -13.90 -26.05 14.64
CA TYR A 415 -15.29 -26.47 14.78
C TYR A 415 -15.48 -27.99 14.86
N SER A 416 -14.71 -28.79 14.12
CA SER A 416 -14.94 -30.25 14.04
C SER A 416 -13.84 -31.11 14.66
N VAL A 417 -12.56 -30.70 14.56
CA VAL A 417 -11.40 -31.55 14.90
C VAL A 417 -11.33 -31.89 16.40
N PHE A 418 -11.86 -31.02 17.27
CA PHE A 418 -11.81 -31.21 18.72
C PHE A 418 -12.90 -32.18 19.20
N ASP A 419 -14.16 -31.93 18.84
CA ASP A 419 -15.32 -32.64 19.40
C ASP A 419 -15.66 -33.94 18.64
N HIS A 420 -15.58 -33.92 17.31
CA HIS A 420 -16.03 -35.02 16.45
C HIS A 420 -15.18 -35.18 15.17
N PRO A 421 -13.88 -35.41 15.31
CA PRO A 421 -13.03 -35.65 14.16
C PRO A 421 -13.35 -36.97 13.48
N THR A 422 -12.87 -37.14 12.25
CA THR A 422 -12.86 -38.44 11.58
C THR A 422 -11.59 -39.20 11.95
N ALA A 423 -11.74 -40.34 12.63
CA ALA A 423 -10.61 -41.21 12.96
C ALA A 423 -10.51 -42.36 11.94
N ARG A 424 -9.30 -42.67 11.47
CA ARG A 424 -9.03 -43.72 10.49
C ARG A 424 -7.90 -44.63 10.96
N ILE A 425 -8.05 -45.92 10.72
CA ILE A 425 -7.06 -46.94 11.08
C ILE A 425 -6.71 -47.71 9.81
N PHE A 426 -5.42 -47.67 9.46
CA PHE A 426 -4.88 -48.42 8.34
C PHE A 426 -4.05 -49.58 8.88
N VAL A 427 -4.33 -50.79 8.39
CA VAL A 427 -3.61 -52.01 8.80
C VAL A 427 -2.75 -52.47 7.64
N ARG A 428 -1.54 -52.91 7.97
CA ARG A 428 -0.54 -53.39 7.02
C ARG A 428 -1.02 -54.65 6.29
N ASP A 429 -0.78 -54.70 4.99
CA ASP A 429 -0.97 -55.90 4.19
C ASP A 429 0.12 -56.94 4.49
N ASN A 430 -0.24 -58.23 4.51
CA ASN A 430 0.69 -59.32 4.80
C ASN A 430 0.68 -60.37 3.67
N PRO A 431 1.82 -60.62 2.99
CA PRO A 431 3.13 -59.99 3.17
C PRO A 431 3.15 -58.52 2.71
N TYR A 432 4.07 -57.73 3.27
CA TYR A 432 4.22 -56.33 2.87
C TYR A 432 4.83 -56.22 1.47
N PRO A 433 4.26 -55.40 0.58
CA PRO A 433 4.59 -55.46 -0.84
C PRO A 433 5.91 -54.79 -1.25
N TYR A 434 6.58 -54.03 -0.37
CA TYR A 434 7.75 -53.23 -0.74
C TYR A 434 8.94 -53.38 0.20
N THR A 435 10.14 -53.38 -0.36
CA THR A 435 11.37 -53.09 0.38
C THR A 435 11.52 -51.58 0.62
N SER A 436 12.37 -51.16 1.56
CA SER A 436 12.63 -49.73 1.81
C SER A 436 13.15 -48.99 0.56
N GLY A 437 13.95 -49.65 -0.28
CA GLY A 437 14.45 -49.06 -1.54
C GLY A 437 13.36 -48.85 -2.58
N GLU A 438 12.47 -49.82 -2.77
CA GLU A 438 11.32 -49.72 -3.68
C GLU A 438 10.33 -48.65 -3.20
N LEU A 439 10.07 -48.61 -1.90
CA LEU A 439 9.20 -47.62 -1.30
C LEU A 439 9.77 -46.20 -1.42
N PHE A 440 11.10 -46.03 -1.26
CA PHE A 440 11.76 -44.75 -1.47
C PHE A 440 11.59 -44.21 -2.89
N GLN A 441 11.77 -45.07 -3.91
CA GLN A 441 11.53 -44.68 -5.31
C GLN A 441 10.06 -44.35 -5.56
N LYS A 442 9.15 -45.18 -5.04
CA LYS A 442 7.71 -44.97 -5.17
C LYS A 442 7.25 -43.65 -4.53
N LEU A 443 7.82 -43.28 -3.37
CA LEU A 443 7.54 -42.02 -2.70
C LEU A 443 8.05 -40.79 -3.46
N LEU A 444 9.01 -40.92 -4.38
CA LEU A 444 9.60 -39.81 -5.13
C LEU A 444 9.20 -39.77 -6.60
N ASP A 445 8.40 -40.74 -7.06
CA ASP A 445 8.06 -40.90 -8.46
C ASP A 445 7.34 -39.65 -9.01
N GLY A 446 7.86 -39.11 -10.13
CA GLY A 446 7.28 -37.97 -10.82
C GLY A 446 7.32 -36.61 -10.09
N MET A 447 8.07 -36.48 -8.98
CA MET A 447 8.05 -35.27 -8.15
C MET A 447 9.37 -34.52 -8.07
N GLN A 448 9.28 -33.19 -7.97
CA GLN A 448 10.41 -32.32 -7.64
C GLN A 448 10.27 -31.84 -6.21
N LEU A 449 11.25 -32.19 -5.37
CA LEU A 449 11.29 -31.74 -3.97
C LEU A 449 11.85 -30.31 -3.86
N PRO A 450 11.41 -29.53 -2.87
CA PRO A 450 12.06 -28.27 -2.56
C PRO A 450 13.50 -28.52 -2.05
N PRO A 451 14.44 -27.59 -2.29
CA PRO A 451 15.80 -27.72 -1.79
C PRO A 451 15.83 -27.74 -0.25
N ALA A 452 16.79 -28.47 0.32
CA ALA A 452 16.96 -28.54 1.77
C ALA A 452 17.17 -27.12 2.36
N GLY A 453 16.39 -26.77 3.38
CA GLY A 453 16.44 -25.44 4.01
C GLY A 453 15.67 -24.34 3.29
N ALA A 454 14.79 -24.67 2.33
CA ALA A 454 13.99 -23.67 1.61
C ALA A 454 13.06 -22.82 2.50
N ASN A 455 12.76 -23.26 3.74
CA ASN A 455 11.96 -22.53 4.74
C ASN A 455 10.67 -21.91 4.17
N LEU A 456 9.98 -22.64 3.28
CA LEU A 456 8.81 -22.13 2.58
C LEU A 456 7.66 -21.94 3.58
N SER A 457 7.34 -20.71 3.99
CA SER A 457 6.30 -20.51 5.01
C SER A 457 4.90 -20.79 4.44
N GLY A 458 3.93 -21.16 5.29
CA GLY A 458 2.53 -21.27 4.87
C GLY A 458 1.87 -19.92 4.49
N VAL A 459 2.57 -18.82 4.74
CA VAL A 459 2.07 -17.44 4.60
C VAL A 459 2.68 -16.73 3.40
N ASP A 460 3.76 -17.27 2.85
CA ASP A 460 4.31 -16.83 1.59
C ASP A 460 3.28 -17.08 0.49
N ARG A 461 2.56 -16.02 0.12
CA ARG A 461 2.12 -15.94 -1.28
C ARG A 461 3.43 -15.93 -2.04
N SER A 462 3.77 -17.05 -2.67
CA SER A 462 5.02 -17.16 -3.39
C SER A 462 5.22 -15.90 -4.24
N LEU A 463 6.37 -15.23 -4.07
CA LEU A 463 6.78 -14.12 -4.93
C LEU A 463 7.22 -14.62 -6.32
N LEU A 464 7.01 -15.92 -6.58
CA LEU A 464 7.22 -16.58 -7.87
C LEU A 464 5.96 -16.55 -8.73
N LEU A 465 6.18 -16.56 -10.03
CA LEU A 465 5.16 -16.72 -11.06
C LEU A 465 4.59 -18.15 -11.03
N THR A 466 3.29 -18.26 -11.30
CA THR A 466 2.65 -19.54 -11.60
C THR A 466 3.06 -20.05 -12.98
N SER A 467 2.93 -21.36 -13.22
CA SER A 467 3.24 -21.96 -14.53
C SER A 467 2.45 -21.34 -15.68
N GLN A 468 1.19 -20.94 -15.42
CA GLN A 468 0.37 -20.22 -16.41
C GLN A 468 0.97 -18.86 -16.75
N GLN A 469 1.35 -18.06 -15.74
CA GLN A 469 1.96 -16.75 -15.97
C GLN A 469 3.30 -16.86 -16.70
N ILE A 470 4.10 -17.90 -16.44
CA ILE A 470 5.33 -18.19 -17.18
C ILE A 470 5.00 -18.46 -18.65
N ALA A 471 4.01 -19.31 -18.93
CA ALA A 471 3.57 -19.61 -20.30
C ALA A 471 3.03 -18.36 -21.03
N ASP A 472 2.28 -17.50 -20.34
CA ASP A 472 1.77 -16.26 -20.92
C ASP A 472 2.91 -15.29 -21.30
N ASN A 473 3.94 -15.21 -20.47
CA ASN A 473 5.11 -14.36 -20.73
C ASN A 473 5.93 -14.83 -21.95
N GLN A 474 5.91 -16.13 -22.27
CA GLN A 474 6.57 -16.68 -23.46
C GLN A 474 5.97 -16.19 -24.79
N GLN A 475 4.74 -15.66 -24.79
CA GLN A 475 4.06 -15.18 -26.00
C GLN A 475 4.52 -13.79 -26.47
N SER A 476 5.39 -13.13 -25.71
CA SER A 476 5.81 -11.75 -25.97
C SER A 476 6.73 -11.68 -27.20
N PRO A 477 6.48 -10.83 -28.21
CA PRO A 477 7.34 -10.74 -29.39
C PRO A 477 8.69 -10.06 -29.07
N PRO A 478 9.75 -10.27 -29.88
CA PRO A 478 11.06 -9.63 -29.66
C PRO A 478 10.94 -8.10 -29.58
N LEU A 479 11.76 -7.47 -28.73
CA LEU A 479 11.66 -6.03 -28.45
C LEU A 479 11.83 -5.17 -29.71
N GLY A 480 12.76 -5.54 -30.60
CA GLY A 480 13.00 -4.82 -31.86
C GLY A 480 11.84 -4.88 -32.85
N THR A 481 10.98 -5.91 -32.74
CA THR A 481 9.74 -5.99 -33.54
C THR A 481 8.62 -5.10 -32.96
N GLN A 482 8.59 -4.93 -31.64
CA GLN A 482 7.64 -4.05 -30.96
C GLN A 482 8.01 -2.58 -31.12
N PHE A 483 9.31 -2.28 -31.16
CA PHE A 483 9.88 -0.93 -31.25
C PHE A 483 10.91 -0.84 -32.39
N PRO A 484 10.48 -0.83 -33.67
CA PRO A 484 11.41 -0.73 -34.80
C PRO A 484 12.18 0.59 -34.75
N ALA A 485 13.50 0.52 -34.66
CA ALA A 485 14.37 1.71 -34.54
C ALA A 485 14.24 2.66 -35.74
N ASP A 486 13.96 2.13 -36.93
CA ASP A 486 13.82 2.89 -38.18
C ASP A 486 12.40 3.46 -38.40
N SER A 487 11.52 3.40 -37.39
CA SER A 487 10.16 3.93 -37.50
C SER A 487 10.14 5.47 -37.55
N ILE A 488 9.09 6.04 -38.15
CA ILE A 488 8.90 7.50 -38.19
C ILE A 488 8.78 8.12 -36.78
N SER A 489 8.24 7.37 -35.81
CA SER A 489 8.17 7.85 -34.43
C SER A 489 9.55 7.90 -33.77
N ASN A 490 10.46 6.99 -34.10
CA ASN A 490 11.85 7.03 -33.63
C ASN A 490 12.72 8.03 -34.40
N ALA A 491 12.35 8.42 -35.64
CA ALA A 491 12.98 9.51 -36.37
C ALA A 491 12.65 10.90 -35.79
N ALA A 492 11.45 11.07 -35.19
CA ALA A 492 11.01 12.31 -34.57
C ALA A 492 10.37 12.08 -33.18
N PRO A 493 11.11 11.52 -32.20
CA PRO A 493 10.54 10.97 -30.97
C PRO A 493 9.93 12.07 -30.08
N VAL A 494 10.55 13.24 -30.03
CA VAL A 494 10.04 14.41 -29.27
C VAL A 494 8.66 14.85 -29.79
N LEU A 495 8.48 14.90 -31.12
CA LEU A 495 7.23 15.34 -31.74
C LEU A 495 6.10 14.34 -31.50
N PHE A 496 6.33 13.05 -31.75
CA PHE A 496 5.31 12.01 -31.57
C PHE A 496 4.91 11.85 -30.09
N TRP A 497 5.86 11.98 -29.17
CA TRP A 497 5.58 11.96 -27.73
C TRP A 497 4.73 13.16 -27.30
N TRP A 498 5.11 14.37 -27.73
CA TRP A 498 4.33 15.58 -27.46
C TRP A 498 2.91 15.50 -28.04
N LEU A 499 2.76 15.02 -29.29
CA LEU A 499 1.47 14.80 -29.92
C LEU A 499 0.60 13.80 -29.14
N ALA A 500 1.20 12.71 -28.64
CA ALA A 500 0.48 11.73 -27.82
C ALA A 500 -0.05 12.36 -26.52
N LEU A 501 0.78 13.14 -25.81
CA LEU A 501 0.37 13.84 -24.59
C LEU A 501 -0.73 14.86 -24.86
N THR A 502 -0.62 15.65 -25.93
CA THR A 502 -1.63 16.64 -26.32
C THR A 502 -2.93 15.95 -26.74
N ALA A 503 -2.86 14.87 -27.52
CA ALA A 503 -4.05 14.09 -27.92
C ALA A 503 -4.76 13.49 -26.69
N LEU A 504 -4.03 12.84 -25.78
CA LEU A 504 -4.60 12.28 -24.55
C LEU A 504 -5.25 13.36 -23.68
N GLY A 505 -4.63 14.54 -23.56
CA GLY A 505 -5.25 15.68 -22.88
C GLY A 505 -6.56 16.12 -23.53
N LEU A 506 -6.59 16.24 -24.86
CA LEU A 506 -7.82 16.61 -25.59
C LEU A 506 -8.93 15.56 -25.43
N LEU A 507 -8.60 14.26 -25.39
CA LEU A 507 -9.55 13.19 -25.18
C LEU A 507 -10.22 13.26 -23.80
N THR A 508 -9.46 13.59 -22.76
CA THR A 508 -10.00 13.66 -21.39
C THR A 508 -10.47 15.05 -20.99
N PHE A 509 -10.21 16.08 -21.80
CA PHE A 509 -10.64 17.45 -21.49
C PHE A 509 -12.15 17.59 -21.24
N PRO A 510 -13.07 16.98 -22.02
CA PRO A 510 -14.51 17.05 -21.71
C PRO A 510 -14.88 16.48 -20.33
N LEU A 511 -14.15 15.47 -19.86
CA LEU A 511 -14.29 14.91 -18.52
C LEU A 511 -13.74 15.87 -17.47
N ALA A 512 -12.49 16.32 -17.64
CA ALA A 512 -11.84 17.29 -16.76
C ALA A 512 -12.66 18.58 -16.63
N PHE A 513 -13.19 19.10 -17.73
CA PHE A 513 -14.04 20.29 -17.80
C PHE A 513 -15.27 20.22 -16.87
N SER A 514 -15.86 19.04 -16.75
CA SER A 514 -17.03 18.80 -15.90
C SER A 514 -16.68 18.68 -14.42
N LEU A 515 -15.49 18.14 -14.09
CA LEU A 515 -15.04 17.86 -12.73
C LEU A 515 -14.32 19.05 -12.10
N PHE A 516 -13.43 19.71 -12.84
CA PHE A 516 -12.64 20.86 -12.42
C PHE A 516 -13.37 22.19 -12.66
N TYR A 517 -14.68 22.21 -12.42
CA TYR A 517 -15.55 23.35 -12.71
C TYR A 517 -15.20 24.65 -11.97
N ALA A 518 -14.45 24.56 -10.87
CA ALA A 518 -14.02 25.70 -10.05
C ALA A 518 -12.61 26.22 -10.42
N LEU A 519 -11.82 25.47 -11.20
CA LEU A 519 -10.51 25.92 -11.68
C LEU A 519 -10.67 26.92 -12.82
N ALA A 520 -9.68 27.82 -12.95
CA ALA A 520 -9.71 28.89 -13.95
C ALA A 520 -9.70 28.39 -15.39
N ASP A 521 -8.98 27.30 -15.64
CA ASP A 521 -8.78 26.64 -16.94
C ASP A 521 -9.77 25.48 -17.17
N ARG A 522 -10.69 25.25 -16.23
CA ARG A 522 -11.59 24.09 -16.20
C ARG A 522 -10.83 22.75 -16.27
N GLY A 523 -9.59 22.69 -15.76
CA GLY A 523 -8.77 21.48 -15.76
C GLY A 523 -8.15 21.14 -17.11
N TYR A 524 -7.91 22.11 -17.99
CA TYR A 524 -7.26 21.89 -19.28
C TYR A 524 -5.87 21.26 -19.11
N ILE A 525 -5.00 21.80 -18.24
CA ILE A 525 -3.67 21.21 -18.03
C ILE A 525 -3.76 19.84 -17.35
N PHE A 526 -4.61 19.71 -16.33
CA PHE A 526 -4.85 18.45 -15.62
C PHE A 526 -5.40 17.33 -16.52
N SER A 527 -6.03 17.66 -17.65
CA SER A 527 -6.48 16.68 -18.62
C SER A 527 -5.32 15.83 -19.18
N LYS A 528 -4.12 16.40 -19.37
CA LYS A 528 -2.95 15.65 -19.86
C LYS A 528 -2.53 14.56 -18.88
N THR A 529 -2.40 14.90 -17.60
CA THR A 529 -2.12 13.93 -16.52
C THR A 529 -3.24 12.89 -16.44
N LEU A 530 -4.51 13.32 -16.44
CA LEU A 530 -5.65 12.40 -16.37
C LEU A 530 -5.72 11.45 -17.57
N GLY A 531 -5.39 11.93 -18.78
CA GLY A 531 -5.33 11.12 -19.99
C GLY A 531 -4.25 10.04 -19.94
N MET A 532 -3.06 10.40 -19.46
CA MET A 532 -1.98 9.45 -19.22
C MET A 532 -2.38 8.38 -18.19
N LEU A 533 -3.01 8.79 -17.07
CA LEU A 533 -3.46 7.87 -16.03
C LEU A 533 -4.59 6.94 -16.51
N LEU A 534 -5.60 7.46 -17.20
CA LEU A 534 -6.71 6.63 -17.70
C LEU A 534 -6.29 5.65 -18.78
N LEU A 535 -5.38 6.05 -19.69
CA LEU A 535 -4.80 5.15 -20.68
C LEU A 535 -4.08 3.97 -20.00
N ALA A 536 -3.17 4.29 -19.08
CA ALA A 536 -2.40 3.30 -18.34
C ALA A 536 -3.30 2.40 -17.50
N TYR A 537 -4.22 2.98 -16.72
CA TYR A 537 -5.12 2.24 -15.84
C TYR A 537 -6.01 1.26 -16.59
N LEU A 538 -6.67 1.70 -17.67
CA LEU A 538 -7.61 0.83 -18.39
C LEU A 538 -6.85 -0.32 -19.09
N ALA A 539 -5.70 -0.04 -19.70
CA ALA A 539 -4.87 -1.09 -20.31
C ALA A 539 -4.31 -2.05 -19.26
N TRP A 540 -3.85 -1.54 -18.12
CA TRP A 540 -3.36 -2.32 -16.99
C TRP A 540 -4.46 -3.19 -16.37
N LEU A 541 -5.65 -2.66 -16.17
CA LEU A 541 -6.77 -3.37 -15.56
C LEU A 541 -7.21 -4.54 -16.45
N LEU A 542 -7.32 -4.30 -17.77
CA LEU A 542 -7.66 -5.34 -18.74
C LEU A 542 -6.59 -6.44 -18.80
N ALA A 543 -5.31 -6.08 -18.69
CA ALA A 543 -4.21 -7.04 -18.62
C ALA A 543 -4.16 -7.79 -17.28
N SER A 544 -4.41 -7.13 -16.15
CA SER A 544 -4.43 -7.77 -14.84
C SER A 544 -5.58 -8.77 -14.71
N LEU A 545 -6.75 -8.44 -15.28
CA LEU A 545 -7.91 -9.32 -15.32
C LEU A 545 -7.84 -10.39 -16.43
N HIS A 546 -6.74 -10.48 -17.16
CA HIS A 546 -6.55 -11.39 -18.30
C HIS A 546 -7.63 -11.28 -19.39
N VAL A 547 -8.23 -10.09 -19.55
CA VAL A 547 -9.24 -9.81 -20.59
C VAL A 547 -8.57 -9.49 -21.93
N LEU A 548 -7.53 -8.65 -21.92
CA LEU A 548 -6.73 -8.31 -23.10
C LEU A 548 -5.26 -8.17 -22.70
N ALA A 549 -4.35 -8.68 -23.53
CA ALA A 549 -2.92 -8.49 -23.32
C ALA A 549 -2.50 -7.01 -23.39
N PHE A 550 -1.52 -6.63 -22.58
CA PHE A 550 -0.88 -5.30 -22.56
C PHE A 550 -0.04 -5.09 -23.83
N SER A 551 -0.69 -4.62 -24.87
CA SER A 551 -0.17 -4.52 -26.23
C SER A 551 -0.50 -3.17 -26.85
N ARG A 552 0.15 -2.84 -27.96
CA ARG A 552 -0.18 -1.63 -28.72
C ARG A 552 -1.63 -1.64 -29.23
N ALA A 553 -2.15 -2.81 -29.61
CA ALA A 553 -3.52 -2.95 -30.09
C ALA A 553 -4.54 -2.66 -28.98
N SER A 554 -4.33 -3.18 -27.76
CA SER A 554 -5.22 -2.90 -26.63
C SER A 554 -5.15 -1.43 -26.19
N LEU A 555 -3.97 -0.79 -26.25
CA LEU A 555 -3.84 0.65 -26.00
C LEU A 555 -4.59 1.49 -27.04
N LEU A 556 -4.51 1.15 -28.33
CA LEU A 556 -5.28 1.83 -29.38
C LEU A 556 -6.80 1.65 -29.19
N LEU A 557 -7.24 0.46 -28.74
CA LEU A 557 -8.64 0.23 -28.37
C LEU A 557 -9.06 1.11 -27.19
N VAL A 558 -8.23 1.23 -26.15
CA VAL A 558 -8.48 2.14 -25.02
C VAL A 558 -8.57 3.59 -25.50
N VAL A 559 -7.68 4.03 -26.38
CA VAL A 559 -7.74 5.37 -27.00
C VAL A 559 -9.05 5.56 -27.77
N ALA A 560 -9.51 4.56 -28.53
CA ALA A 560 -10.79 4.61 -29.24
C ALA A 560 -12.00 4.70 -28.28
N ILE A 561 -11.98 3.96 -27.18
CA ILE A 561 -13.01 4.05 -26.12
C ILE A 561 -12.99 5.45 -25.48
N LEU A 562 -11.82 5.97 -25.14
CA LEU A 562 -11.67 7.31 -24.60
C LEU A 562 -12.17 8.37 -25.59
N LEU A 563 -11.91 8.20 -26.89
CA LEU A 563 -12.43 9.08 -27.95
C LEU A 563 -13.95 9.04 -28.05
N LEU A 564 -14.58 7.86 -28.00
CA LEU A 564 -16.03 7.75 -28.00
C LEU A 564 -16.64 8.43 -26.77
N CYS A 565 -16.08 8.19 -25.59
CA CYS A 565 -16.48 8.88 -24.35
C CYS A 565 -16.30 10.40 -24.47
N ALA A 566 -15.18 10.85 -25.02
CA ALA A 566 -14.88 12.27 -25.24
C ALA A 566 -15.90 12.92 -26.16
N ILE A 567 -16.24 12.28 -27.29
CA ILE A 567 -17.24 12.76 -28.25
C ILE A 567 -18.61 12.88 -27.58
N VAL A 568 -19.05 11.83 -26.87
CA VAL A 568 -20.35 11.84 -26.14
C VAL A 568 -20.37 12.98 -25.12
N MET A 569 -19.35 13.08 -24.26
CA MET A 569 -19.28 14.13 -23.24
C MET A 569 -19.18 15.53 -23.83
N PHE A 570 -18.43 15.69 -24.93
CA PHE A 570 -18.32 16.95 -25.65
C PHE A 570 -19.66 17.35 -26.27
N THR A 571 -20.40 16.44 -26.90
CA THR A 571 -21.71 16.75 -27.49
C THR A 571 -22.71 17.23 -26.44
N TRP A 572 -22.74 16.61 -25.25
CA TRP A 572 -23.58 17.03 -24.12
C TRP A 572 -23.17 18.38 -23.53
N GLN A 573 -21.89 18.73 -23.62
CA GLN A 573 -21.33 19.97 -23.04
C GLN A 573 -20.95 21.01 -24.11
N ARG A 574 -21.34 20.80 -25.37
CA ARG A 574 -20.81 21.53 -26.54
C ARG A 574 -20.93 23.03 -26.38
N GLN A 575 -22.09 23.52 -25.96
CA GLN A 575 -22.33 24.95 -25.78
C GLN A 575 -21.44 25.55 -24.68
N LYS A 576 -21.23 24.84 -23.57
CA LYS A 576 -20.41 25.29 -22.45
C LYS A 576 -18.92 25.30 -22.81
N ILE A 577 -18.42 24.22 -23.40
CA ILE A 577 -17.02 24.10 -23.81
C ILE A 577 -16.70 25.12 -24.91
N THR A 578 -17.55 25.24 -25.94
CA THR A 578 -17.32 26.22 -27.03
C THR A 578 -17.32 27.66 -26.51
N ARG A 579 -18.23 27.99 -25.58
CA ARG A 579 -18.26 29.32 -24.95
C ARG A 579 -17.00 29.57 -24.12
N PHE A 580 -16.57 28.60 -23.31
CA PHE A 580 -15.34 28.70 -22.53
C PHE A 580 -14.13 28.91 -23.44
N LEU A 581 -13.96 28.09 -24.48
CA LEU A 581 -12.84 28.22 -25.41
C LEU A 581 -12.84 29.60 -26.09
N ARG A 582 -13.99 30.11 -26.52
CA ARG A 582 -14.08 31.47 -27.10
C ARG A 582 -13.67 32.56 -26.11
N GLN A 583 -14.01 32.41 -24.83
CA GLN A 583 -13.72 33.40 -23.78
C GLN A 583 -12.29 33.30 -23.22
N HIS A 584 -11.72 32.09 -23.19
CA HIS A 584 -10.48 31.77 -22.48
C HIS A 584 -9.40 31.15 -23.37
N TRP A 585 -9.50 31.20 -24.71
CA TRP A 585 -8.49 30.62 -25.62
C TRP A 585 -7.07 31.13 -25.35
N ARG A 586 -6.91 32.38 -24.91
CA ARG A 586 -5.59 32.95 -24.55
C ARG A 586 -4.97 32.26 -23.35
N LEU A 587 -5.78 31.89 -22.36
CA LEU A 587 -5.32 31.15 -21.19
C LEU A 587 -4.88 29.74 -21.61
N VAL A 588 -5.72 29.04 -22.38
CA VAL A 588 -5.41 27.70 -22.90
C VAL A 588 -4.14 27.70 -23.74
N LEU A 589 -3.99 28.68 -24.65
CA LEU A 589 -2.79 28.82 -25.47
C LEU A 589 -1.55 29.14 -24.62
N LEU A 590 -1.68 30.01 -23.63
CA LEU A 590 -0.59 30.37 -22.72
C LEU A 590 -0.14 29.14 -21.93
N GLU A 591 -1.08 28.39 -21.36
CA GLU A 591 -0.81 27.15 -20.62
C GLU A 591 -0.13 26.09 -21.50
N GLU A 592 -0.60 25.91 -22.74
CA GLU A 592 0.02 24.99 -23.71
C GLU A 592 1.43 25.43 -24.10
N SER A 593 1.64 26.74 -24.27
CA SER A 593 2.94 27.32 -24.57
C SER A 593 3.92 27.11 -23.41
N VAL A 594 3.46 27.28 -22.17
CA VAL A 594 4.27 27.09 -20.97
C VAL A 594 4.59 25.60 -20.77
N PHE A 595 3.62 24.72 -20.99
CA PHE A 595 3.83 23.27 -20.96
C PHE A 595 4.88 22.84 -21.98
N THR A 596 4.71 23.28 -23.23
CA THR A 596 5.61 22.94 -24.33
C THR A 596 7.01 23.49 -24.09
N LEU A 597 7.14 24.73 -23.58
CA LEU A 597 8.43 25.31 -23.25
C LEU A 597 9.12 24.56 -22.10
N ALA A 598 8.38 24.24 -21.02
CA ALA A 598 8.93 23.47 -19.90
C ALA A 598 9.38 22.07 -20.35
N PHE A 599 8.59 21.41 -21.18
CA PHE A 599 8.93 20.10 -21.77
C PHE A 599 10.19 20.19 -22.64
N LEU A 600 10.23 21.11 -23.62
CA LEU A 600 11.36 21.26 -24.54
C LEU A 600 12.64 21.70 -23.84
N LEU A 601 12.54 22.58 -22.83
CA LEU A 601 13.69 22.97 -22.01
C LEU A 601 14.33 21.75 -21.35
N PHE A 602 13.51 20.91 -20.71
CA PHE A 602 14.02 19.73 -20.02
C PHE A 602 14.46 18.61 -20.97
N VAL A 603 13.82 18.47 -22.13
CA VAL A 603 14.32 17.65 -23.24
C VAL A 603 15.72 18.10 -23.67
N GLY A 604 15.94 19.42 -23.78
CA GLY A 604 17.26 20.00 -24.05
C GLY A 604 18.30 19.59 -23.02
N ILE A 605 17.99 19.72 -21.72
CA ILE A 605 18.88 19.29 -20.63
C ILE A 605 19.18 17.78 -20.73
N ARG A 606 18.15 16.93 -20.90
CA ARG A 606 18.34 15.48 -21.05
C ARG A 606 19.13 15.13 -22.31
N SER A 607 19.03 15.90 -23.39
CA SER A 607 19.82 15.63 -24.60
C SER A 607 21.33 15.84 -24.38
N LEU A 608 21.71 16.72 -23.45
CA LEU A 608 23.11 17.00 -23.10
C LEU A 608 23.67 15.98 -22.10
N ASN A 609 22.80 15.29 -21.36
CA ASN A 609 23.20 14.18 -20.49
C ASN A 609 22.19 13.02 -20.61
N PRO A 610 22.23 12.21 -21.69
CA PRO A 610 21.24 11.17 -21.93
C PRO A 610 21.52 9.85 -21.22
N ASP A 611 22.58 9.77 -20.42
CA ASP A 611 23.05 8.53 -19.84
C ASP A 611 21.97 7.85 -18.96
N LEU A 612 21.86 6.53 -19.12
CA LEU A 612 21.05 5.65 -18.25
C LEU A 612 21.95 4.74 -17.40
N TRP A 613 23.26 5.01 -17.43
CA TRP A 613 24.28 4.32 -16.65
C TRP A 613 25.47 5.25 -16.41
N ASN A 614 25.98 5.28 -15.18
CA ASN A 614 27.28 5.88 -14.87
C ASN A 614 27.98 5.11 -13.73
N PRO A 615 29.24 4.65 -13.90
CA PRO A 615 29.89 3.77 -12.94
C PRO A 615 30.48 4.47 -11.69
N PHE A 616 30.61 5.80 -11.67
CA PHE A 616 31.22 6.51 -10.53
C PHE A 616 30.26 7.46 -9.82
N ILE A 617 29.26 7.95 -10.54
CA ILE A 617 28.31 8.98 -10.08
C ILE A 617 26.87 8.65 -10.52
N GLY A 618 26.59 7.38 -10.83
CA GLY A 618 25.25 6.89 -11.20
C GLY A 618 24.42 6.47 -9.99
N GLY A 619 23.11 6.31 -10.23
CA GLY A 619 22.12 5.83 -9.26
C GLY A 619 21.37 4.60 -9.77
N GLU A 620 20.05 4.60 -9.58
CA GLU A 620 19.19 3.43 -9.74
C GLU A 620 18.54 3.32 -11.13
N LYS A 621 18.82 4.24 -12.07
CA LYS A 621 18.40 4.16 -13.49
C LYS A 621 18.49 2.78 -14.11
N PRO A 622 19.54 1.97 -13.87
CA PRO A 622 19.65 0.64 -14.45
C PRO A 622 18.52 -0.28 -13.97
N MET A 623 18.20 -0.26 -12.67
CA MET A 623 17.06 -1.01 -12.10
C MET A 623 15.74 -0.54 -12.72
N GLU A 624 15.55 0.77 -12.78
CA GLU A 624 14.32 1.39 -13.26
C GLU A 624 14.10 1.12 -14.75
N LEU A 625 15.18 1.10 -15.54
CA LEU A 625 15.16 0.73 -16.95
C LEU A 625 14.88 -0.78 -17.12
N ALA A 626 15.47 -1.65 -16.28
CA ALA A 626 15.18 -3.08 -16.28
C ALA A 626 13.69 -3.32 -16.02
N PHE A 627 13.12 -2.68 -14.99
CA PHE A 627 11.72 -2.79 -14.62
C PHE A 627 10.80 -2.22 -15.72
N LEU A 628 11.16 -1.08 -16.30
CA LEU A 628 10.43 -0.51 -17.43
C LEU A 628 10.43 -1.46 -18.63
N HIS A 629 11.56 -2.07 -18.99
CA HIS A 629 11.63 -3.07 -20.05
C HIS A 629 10.82 -4.32 -19.75
N ALA A 630 10.86 -4.82 -18.50
CA ALA A 630 10.06 -5.96 -18.08
C ALA A 630 8.55 -5.70 -18.18
N VAL A 631 8.10 -4.51 -17.75
CA VAL A 631 6.70 -4.09 -17.89
C VAL A 631 6.30 -3.93 -19.36
N VAL A 632 7.19 -3.36 -20.19
CA VAL A 632 6.96 -3.24 -21.64
C VAL A 632 6.91 -4.61 -22.32
N ARG A 633 7.64 -5.62 -21.84
CA ARG A 633 7.61 -6.97 -22.42
C ARG A 633 6.44 -7.80 -21.92
N SER A 634 6.00 -7.60 -20.67
CA SER A 634 4.93 -8.37 -20.05
C SER A 634 3.60 -8.19 -20.78
N SER A 635 2.96 -9.31 -21.12
CA SER A 635 1.64 -9.32 -21.76
C SER A 635 0.51 -9.23 -20.73
N TYR A 636 0.72 -9.75 -19.53
CA TYR A 636 -0.25 -9.73 -18.42
C TYR A 636 0.42 -9.25 -17.14
N MET A 637 -0.38 -8.92 -16.13
CA MET A 637 0.10 -8.35 -14.86
C MET A 637 -0.21 -9.30 -13.69
N PRO A 638 0.62 -9.37 -12.63
CA PRO A 638 1.83 -8.58 -12.40
C PRO A 638 2.98 -8.92 -13.38
N PRO A 639 3.85 -7.95 -13.70
CA PRO A 639 4.98 -8.18 -14.60
C PRO A 639 6.02 -9.10 -13.95
N TYR A 640 6.69 -9.90 -14.76
CA TYR A 640 7.82 -10.71 -14.28
C TYR A 640 8.97 -9.82 -13.79
N ASP A 641 9.79 -10.35 -12.88
CA ASP A 641 10.97 -9.67 -12.35
C ASP A 641 12.19 -9.89 -13.26
N PRO A 642 12.78 -8.84 -13.86
CA PRO A 642 13.97 -9.00 -14.70
C PRO A 642 15.22 -9.36 -13.89
N TRP A 643 15.21 -9.19 -12.57
CA TRP A 643 16.36 -9.38 -11.69
C TRP A 643 16.17 -10.55 -10.70
N PHE A 644 15.11 -11.33 -10.86
CA PHE A 644 14.89 -12.53 -10.06
C PHE A 644 14.16 -13.61 -10.87
N ALA A 645 14.92 -14.55 -11.45
CA ALA A 645 14.37 -15.61 -12.28
C ALA A 645 13.25 -16.39 -11.58
N GLY A 646 12.11 -16.47 -12.28
CA GLY A 646 10.87 -17.09 -11.81
C GLY A 646 9.98 -16.19 -10.97
N GLY A 647 10.41 -14.98 -10.62
CA GLY A 647 9.66 -14.01 -9.80
C GLY A 647 8.80 -13.02 -10.58
N TYR A 648 7.91 -12.32 -9.88
CA TYR A 648 7.25 -11.09 -10.37
C TYR A 648 7.68 -9.86 -9.55
N ILE A 649 7.66 -8.67 -10.14
CA ILE A 649 8.13 -7.44 -9.46
C ILE A 649 7.28 -7.17 -8.21
N ASN A 650 7.91 -7.24 -7.03
CA ASN A 650 7.29 -6.89 -5.75
C ASN A 650 7.73 -5.49 -5.30
N TYR A 651 7.46 -4.52 -6.17
CA TYR A 651 7.81 -3.11 -6.02
C TYR A 651 6.71 -2.25 -6.64
N TYR A 652 6.87 -0.93 -6.63
CA TYR A 652 5.93 0.07 -7.17
C TYR A 652 5.81 0.04 -8.71
N TYR A 653 5.56 -1.14 -9.30
CA TYR A 653 5.65 -1.37 -10.73
C TYR A 653 4.62 -0.58 -11.54
N TYR A 654 3.50 -0.20 -10.91
CA TYR A 654 2.43 0.55 -11.56
C TYR A 654 2.90 1.93 -12.04
N GLY A 655 3.89 2.55 -11.37
CA GLY A 655 4.54 3.76 -11.86
C GLY A 655 5.16 3.57 -13.25
N TYR A 656 5.86 2.46 -13.46
CA TYR A 656 6.45 2.14 -14.77
C TYR A 656 5.39 1.79 -15.82
N VAL A 657 4.23 1.26 -15.43
CA VAL A 657 3.11 1.00 -16.34
C VAL A 657 2.59 2.30 -16.98
N ILE A 658 2.59 3.41 -16.22
CA ILE A 658 2.20 4.73 -16.73
C ILE A 658 3.11 5.17 -17.88
N ALA A 659 4.43 5.05 -17.70
CA ALA A 659 5.39 5.35 -18.76
C ALA A 659 5.31 4.32 -19.91
N ALA A 660 5.23 3.02 -19.59
CA ALA A 660 5.17 1.93 -20.56
C ALA A 660 3.96 2.01 -21.49
N ALA A 661 2.81 2.50 -21.01
CA ALA A 661 1.62 2.72 -21.83
C ALA A 661 1.88 3.76 -22.93
N LEU A 662 2.57 4.86 -22.63
CA LEU A 662 2.98 5.86 -23.63
C LEU A 662 4.03 5.30 -24.59
N ILE A 663 4.99 4.53 -24.09
CA ILE A 663 6.03 3.86 -24.88
C ILE A 663 5.39 2.92 -25.92
N LYS A 664 4.52 2.01 -25.50
CA LYS A 664 3.83 1.08 -26.40
C LYS A 664 2.88 1.79 -27.38
N LEU A 665 2.19 2.85 -26.94
CA LEU A 665 1.29 3.62 -27.81
C LEU A 665 2.06 4.29 -28.96
N THR A 666 3.17 4.94 -28.64
CA THR A 666 4.01 5.70 -29.59
C THR A 666 5.00 4.83 -30.38
N ALA A 667 5.28 3.62 -29.89
CA ALA A 667 6.30 2.70 -30.43
C ALA A 667 7.71 3.33 -30.49
N ILE A 668 8.01 4.24 -29.56
CA ILE A 668 9.36 4.81 -29.38
C ILE A 668 10.21 3.82 -28.59
N VAL A 669 11.48 3.64 -28.97
CA VAL A 669 12.42 2.74 -28.28
C VAL A 669 12.52 3.13 -26.80
N PRO A 670 12.39 2.18 -25.84
CA PRO A 670 12.29 2.53 -24.43
C PRO A 670 13.48 3.33 -23.87
N THR A 671 14.71 3.11 -24.34
CA THR A 671 15.90 3.90 -23.92
C THR A 671 15.81 5.37 -24.30
N THR A 672 15.14 5.69 -25.41
CA THR A 672 14.86 7.08 -25.83
C THR A 672 13.64 7.63 -25.09
N ALA A 673 12.60 6.81 -24.93
CA ALA A 673 11.39 7.22 -24.25
C ALA A 673 11.58 7.48 -22.75
N PHE A 674 12.50 6.78 -22.08
CA PHE A 674 12.89 7.08 -20.69
C PHE A 674 13.33 8.55 -20.56
N ASN A 675 14.14 9.03 -21.52
CA ASN A 675 14.59 10.41 -21.61
C ASN A 675 13.51 11.42 -22.02
N LEU A 676 12.32 10.96 -22.44
CA LEU A 676 11.12 11.79 -22.67
C LEU A 676 10.14 11.75 -21.50
N ALA A 677 10.13 10.64 -20.73
CA ALA A 677 9.30 10.48 -19.54
C ALA A 677 9.67 11.51 -18.46
N ILE A 678 10.96 11.69 -18.16
CA ILE A 678 11.41 12.67 -17.15
C ILE A 678 10.98 14.12 -17.51
N PRO A 679 11.22 14.65 -18.72
CA PRO A 679 10.69 15.95 -19.16
C PRO A 679 9.16 16.05 -19.06
N THR A 680 8.44 14.96 -19.30
CA THR A 680 6.98 14.92 -19.19
C THR A 680 6.54 15.13 -17.74
N LEU A 681 7.14 14.41 -16.80
CA LEU A 681 6.87 14.54 -15.36
C LEU A 681 7.21 15.95 -14.85
N PHE A 682 8.33 16.52 -15.30
CA PHE A 682 8.73 17.88 -15.00
C PHE A 682 7.69 18.90 -15.51
N ALA A 683 7.33 18.83 -16.80
CA ALA A 683 6.41 19.78 -17.42
C ALA A 683 4.99 19.70 -16.84
N LEU A 684 4.49 18.50 -16.56
CA LEU A 684 3.17 18.30 -15.94
C LEU A 684 3.14 18.83 -14.50
N THR A 685 4.19 18.61 -13.71
CA THR A 685 4.30 19.14 -12.35
C THR A 685 4.38 20.68 -12.37
N PHE A 686 5.26 21.25 -13.19
CA PHE A 686 5.42 22.70 -13.33
C PHE A 686 4.10 23.37 -13.72
N THR A 687 3.48 22.91 -14.81
CA THR A 687 2.25 23.54 -15.33
C THR A 687 1.02 23.25 -14.50
N GLY A 688 0.92 22.07 -13.86
CA GLY A 688 -0.13 21.76 -12.91
C GLY A 688 -0.13 22.73 -11.73
N VAL A 689 1.06 23.04 -11.18
CA VAL A 689 1.20 24.04 -10.10
C VAL A 689 0.87 25.44 -10.59
N VAL A 690 1.30 25.82 -11.81
CA VAL A 690 0.94 27.11 -12.42
C VAL A 690 -0.58 27.25 -12.55
N SER A 691 -1.28 26.26 -13.12
CA SER A 691 -2.75 26.29 -13.26
C SER A 691 -3.46 26.36 -11.90
N LEU A 692 -2.97 25.59 -10.91
CA LEU A 692 -3.48 25.59 -9.54
C LEU A 692 -3.35 26.97 -8.87
N VAL A 693 -2.14 27.55 -8.85
CA VAL A 693 -1.89 28.86 -8.22
C VAL A 693 -2.59 29.98 -8.99
N TYR A 694 -2.68 29.89 -10.33
CA TYR A 694 -3.44 30.82 -11.14
C TYR A 694 -4.94 30.80 -10.79
N SER A 695 -5.50 29.63 -10.50
CA SER A 695 -6.92 29.48 -10.13
C SER A 695 -7.30 30.23 -8.85
N PHE A 696 -6.39 30.30 -7.87
CA PHE A 696 -6.58 31.08 -6.63
C PHE A 696 -6.27 32.58 -6.81
N THR A 697 -5.20 32.89 -7.54
CA THR A 697 -4.63 34.25 -7.54
C THR A 697 -5.12 35.14 -8.67
N ARG A 698 -5.55 34.53 -9.79
CA ARG A 698 -5.82 35.15 -11.09
C ARG A 698 -4.69 36.05 -11.57
N ARG A 699 -3.45 35.74 -11.17
CA ARG A 699 -2.23 36.49 -11.53
C ARG A 699 -1.16 35.56 -12.02
N PHE A 700 -0.91 35.61 -13.33
CA PHE A 700 0.05 34.72 -14.00
C PHE A 700 1.49 34.81 -13.45
N PRO A 701 2.05 35.98 -13.07
CA PRO A 701 3.39 36.03 -12.48
C PRO A 701 3.52 35.27 -11.15
N ILE A 702 2.47 35.26 -10.33
CA ILE A 702 2.45 34.49 -9.08
C ILE A 702 2.29 32.99 -9.37
N ALA A 703 1.54 32.66 -10.41
CA ALA A 703 1.41 31.28 -10.89
C ALA A 703 2.76 30.70 -11.36
N LEU A 704 3.51 31.47 -12.16
CA LEU A 704 4.88 31.12 -12.56
C LEU A 704 5.82 30.97 -11.36
N LEU A 705 5.71 31.86 -10.36
CA LEU A 705 6.46 31.74 -9.12
C LEU A 705 6.16 30.42 -8.39
N GLY A 706 4.90 29.97 -8.38
CA GLY A 706 4.51 28.67 -7.85
C GLY A 706 5.18 27.51 -8.59
N GLY A 707 5.13 27.50 -9.93
CA GLY A 707 5.83 26.47 -10.73
C GLY A 707 7.34 26.47 -10.48
N TYR A 708 7.94 27.65 -10.41
CA TYR A 708 9.37 27.81 -10.12
C TYR A 708 9.74 27.29 -8.71
N PHE A 709 8.96 27.64 -7.68
CA PHE A 709 9.15 27.10 -6.32
C PHE A 709 9.01 25.59 -6.26
N ALA A 710 8.09 25.01 -7.03
CA ALA A 710 7.80 23.60 -6.97
C ALA A 710 8.89 22.74 -7.62
N VAL A 711 9.46 23.15 -8.76
CA VAL A 711 10.35 22.25 -9.53
C VAL A 711 11.66 22.87 -10.03
N LEU A 712 11.92 24.17 -9.86
CA LEU A 712 13.17 24.81 -10.29
C LEU A 712 14.03 25.33 -9.14
N LEU A 713 13.43 25.70 -8.02
CA LEU A 713 14.14 26.20 -6.86
C LEU A 713 14.97 25.10 -6.20
N GLY A 714 16.23 25.41 -5.83
CA GLY A 714 17.07 24.56 -5.01
C GLY A 714 17.05 24.94 -3.53
N ASN A 715 17.92 24.30 -2.75
CA ASN A 715 18.11 24.65 -1.34
C ASN A 715 19.27 25.65 -1.14
N PHE A 716 19.56 26.03 0.12
CA PHE A 716 20.55 27.04 0.44
C PHE A 716 22.00 26.56 0.33
N ASP A 717 22.24 25.24 0.25
CA ASP A 717 23.60 24.67 0.19
C ASP A 717 24.36 25.14 -1.06
N GLY A 718 23.68 25.32 -2.20
CA GLY A 718 24.30 25.87 -3.41
C GLY A 718 24.99 27.21 -3.17
N PHE A 719 24.37 28.11 -2.38
CA PHE A 719 24.99 29.37 -1.98
C PHE A 719 26.15 29.19 -1.00
N VAL A 720 26.07 28.20 -0.10
CA VAL A 720 27.17 27.86 0.82
C VAL A 720 28.40 27.41 0.05
N GLN A 721 28.22 26.59 -0.99
CA GLN A 721 29.30 26.15 -1.87
C GLN A 721 29.88 27.32 -2.69
N LEU A 722 29.02 28.16 -3.28
CA LEU A 722 29.46 29.35 -4.01
C LEU A 722 30.26 30.32 -3.11
N LYS A 723 29.84 30.51 -1.85
CA LYS A 723 30.60 31.29 -0.86
C LYS A 723 32.00 30.70 -0.65
N ALA A 724 32.12 29.38 -0.56
CA ALA A 724 33.43 28.71 -0.43
C ALA A 724 34.29 28.90 -1.68
N GLN A 725 33.71 28.84 -2.88
CA GLN A 725 34.40 29.13 -4.14
C GLN A 725 34.87 30.58 -4.22
N VAL A 726 34.03 31.55 -3.87
CA VAL A 726 34.41 32.97 -3.82
C VAL A 726 35.52 33.22 -2.79
N ALA A 727 35.44 32.59 -1.62
CA ALA A 727 36.49 32.69 -0.60
C ALA A 727 37.82 32.10 -1.11
N ALA A 728 37.79 30.96 -1.80
CA ALA A 728 38.97 30.39 -2.43
C ALA A 728 39.54 31.30 -3.53
N ALA A 729 38.68 31.89 -4.36
CA ALA A 729 39.07 32.86 -5.40
C ALA A 729 39.80 34.07 -4.80
N LEU A 730 39.24 34.65 -3.73
CA LEU A 730 39.82 35.79 -3.01
C LEU A 730 41.13 35.43 -2.31
N ALA A 731 41.30 34.17 -1.92
CA ALA A 731 42.53 33.64 -1.34
C ALA A 731 43.55 33.15 -2.40
N HIS A 732 43.27 33.32 -3.69
CA HIS A 732 44.06 32.77 -4.81
C HIS A 732 44.31 31.25 -4.70
N ALA A 733 43.40 30.52 -4.06
CA ALA A 733 43.42 29.06 -3.96
C ALA A 733 42.66 28.41 -5.13
N PRO A 734 42.92 27.13 -5.45
CA PRO A 734 42.12 26.39 -6.43
C PRO A 734 40.63 26.41 -6.09
N LEU A 735 39.80 26.74 -7.07
CA LEU A 735 38.36 26.75 -6.90
C LEU A 735 37.86 25.31 -6.67
N PRO A 736 37.17 25.03 -5.56
CA PRO A 736 36.55 23.73 -5.37
C PRO A 736 35.45 23.52 -6.41
N MET A 737 35.38 22.31 -6.99
CA MET A 737 34.26 21.96 -7.87
C MET A 737 32.94 21.96 -7.10
N PHE A 738 31.85 22.31 -7.79
CA PHE A 738 30.51 22.23 -7.21
C PHE A 738 30.13 20.76 -6.97
N ASP A 739 29.78 20.43 -5.73
CA ASP A 739 29.37 19.10 -5.32
C ASP A 739 27.84 18.97 -5.42
N TYR A 740 27.39 18.30 -6.49
CA TYR A 740 25.99 18.02 -6.77
C TYR A 740 25.30 17.18 -5.67
N TRP A 741 26.02 16.23 -5.08
CA TRP A 741 25.48 15.25 -4.13
C TRP A 741 25.33 15.83 -2.73
N ARG A 742 26.27 16.67 -2.31
CA ARG A 742 26.21 17.36 -1.02
C ARG A 742 24.87 18.06 -0.79
N SER A 743 24.31 18.69 -1.82
CA SER A 743 23.04 19.42 -1.69
C SER A 743 21.84 18.52 -1.39
N SER A 744 21.89 17.21 -1.62
CA SER A 744 20.84 16.24 -1.25
C SER A 744 21.21 15.33 -0.05
N ARG A 745 22.34 15.61 0.60
CA ARG A 745 22.90 14.86 1.75
C ARG A 745 23.33 15.80 2.88
N VAL A 746 22.52 16.82 3.13
CA VAL A 746 22.78 17.86 4.14
C VAL A 746 22.61 17.31 5.56
N ILE A 747 21.61 16.45 5.77
CA ILE A 747 21.37 15.81 7.06
C ILE A 747 22.12 14.47 7.07
N PRO A 748 23.05 14.23 8.03
CA PRO A 748 23.82 12.98 8.11
C PRO A 748 22.95 11.72 8.15
N PHE A 749 23.42 10.64 7.51
CA PHE A 749 22.75 9.33 7.42
C PHE A 749 21.33 9.38 6.84
N THR A 750 21.00 10.44 6.09
CA THR A 750 19.70 10.56 5.42
C THR A 750 19.84 11.05 3.98
N ILE A 751 18.75 10.91 3.23
CA ILE A 751 18.59 11.46 1.88
C ILE A 751 17.55 12.57 1.97
N ASN A 752 17.88 13.77 1.47
CA ASN A 752 17.02 14.95 1.55
C ASN A 752 16.91 15.68 0.19
N GLU A 753 16.52 14.94 -0.83
CA GLU A 753 16.28 15.46 -2.18
C GLU A 753 15.16 16.51 -2.24
N PHE A 754 15.26 17.40 -3.22
CA PHE A 754 14.24 18.37 -3.60
C PHE A 754 13.94 18.22 -5.11
N PRO A 755 12.75 18.65 -5.59
CA PRO A 755 12.26 18.23 -6.90
C PRO A 755 13.21 18.52 -8.07
N PHE A 756 13.86 19.69 -8.10
CA PHE A 756 14.81 20.00 -9.18
C PHE A 756 16.04 19.08 -9.18
N TRP A 757 16.55 18.71 -8.00
CA TRP A 757 17.61 17.72 -7.86
C TRP A 757 17.17 16.37 -8.44
N SER A 758 15.99 15.86 -8.05
CA SER A 758 15.52 14.56 -8.54
C SER A 758 15.26 14.57 -10.06
N PHE A 759 14.73 15.67 -10.62
CA PHE A 759 14.55 15.81 -12.07
C PHE A 759 15.89 15.88 -12.82
N LEU A 760 16.90 16.59 -12.31
CA LEU A 760 18.24 16.64 -12.91
C LEU A 760 18.96 15.30 -12.83
N PHE A 761 18.81 14.61 -11.68
CA PHE A 761 19.34 13.27 -11.50
C PHE A 761 18.74 12.32 -12.53
N ALA A 762 17.44 12.48 -12.78
CA ALA A 762 16.67 11.83 -13.85
C ALA A 762 16.51 10.32 -13.67
N ASP A 763 16.39 9.88 -12.42
CA ASP A 763 15.93 8.54 -12.07
C ASP A 763 14.41 8.50 -12.23
N LEU A 764 13.89 7.45 -12.87
CA LEU A 764 12.45 7.27 -13.05
C LEU A 764 11.85 6.64 -11.79
N HIS A 765 12.25 7.19 -10.65
CA HIS A 765 11.95 6.65 -9.35
C HIS A 765 10.48 6.94 -8.98
N PRO A 766 9.81 6.02 -8.26
CA PRO A 766 8.45 6.17 -7.73
C PRO A 766 8.02 7.57 -7.27
N HIS A 767 8.81 8.24 -6.42
CA HIS A 767 8.45 9.57 -5.90
C HIS A 767 8.50 10.67 -6.96
N VAL A 768 9.30 10.52 -8.02
CA VAL A 768 9.36 11.49 -9.14
C VAL A 768 8.17 11.32 -10.06
N ILE A 769 7.77 10.08 -10.34
CA ILE A 769 6.56 9.75 -11.12
C ILE A 769 5.30 10.30 -10.42
N ASP A 770 5.28 10.28 -9.09
CA ASP A 770 4.12 10.69 -8.30
C ASP A 770 3.91 12.21 -8.24
N LEU A 771 4.95 13.04 -8.42
CA LEU A 771 4.83 14.51 -8.33
C LEU A 771 3.67 15.12 -9.16
N PRO A 772 3.50 14.84 -10.48
CA PRO A 772 2.37 15.39 -11.22
C PRO A 772 1.01 14.80 -10.80
N ILE A 773 0.99 13.60 -10.21
CA ILE A 773 -0.22 12.93 -9.71
C ILE A 773 -0.65 13.55 -8.38
N ALA A 774 0.31 13.82 -7.50
CA ALA A 774 0.16 14.63 -6.29
C ALA A 774 -0.41 16.02 -6.61
N VAL A 775 0.12 16.71 -7.63
CA VAL A 775 -0.40 18.02 -8.06
C VAL A 775 -1.83 17.91 -8.61
N LEU A 776 -2.18 16.83 -9.32
CA LEU A 776 -3.55 16.55 -9.73
C LEU A 776 -4.49 16.36 -8.51
N MET A 777 -4.04 15.64 -7.48
CA MET A 777 -4.78 15.48 -6.24
C MET A 777 -4.99 16.83 -5.52
N LEU A 778 -3.98 17.70 -5.52
CA LEU A 778 -4.10 19.07 -5.03
C LEU A 778 -5.10 19.90 -5.86
N GLY A 779 -5.16 19.69 -7.17
CA GLY A 779 -6.19 20.25 -8.06
C GLY A 779 -7.61 19.83 -7.65
N ILE A 780 -7.80 18.54 -7.33
CA ILE A 780 -9.08 18.01 -6.84
C ILE A 780 -9.46 18.65 -5.50
N ILE A 781 -8.50 18.75 -4.57
CA ILE A 781 -8.69 19.40 -3.27
C ILE A 781 -9.03 20.88 -3.45
N ALA A 782 -8.38 21.57 -4.40
CA ALA A 782 -8.66 22.97 -4.68
C ALA A 782 -10.09 23.20 -5.18
N VAL A 783 -10.65 22.28 -5.97
CA VAL A 783 -12.06 22.34 -6.40
C VAL A 783 -13.02 22.27 -5.20
N LEU A 784 -12.66 21.57 -4.12
CA LEU A 784 -13.46 21.53 -2.89
C LEU A 784 -13.38 22.83 -2.07
N VAL A 785 -12.37 23.66 -2.31
CA VAL A 785 -12.13 24.90 -1.55
C VAL A 785 -12.58 26.15 -2.32
N LEU A 786 -12.43 26.16 -3.65
CA LEU A 786 -12.78 27.28 -4.52
C LEU A 786 -14.31 27.37 -4.74
N PRO A 787 -14.87 28.59 -4.81
CA PRO A 787 -16.29 28.79 -5.11
C PRO A 787 -16.59 28.42 -6.58
N GLY A 788 -17.72 27.75 -6.82
CA GLY A 788 -18.14 27.39 -8.17
C GLY A 788 -18.90 28.53 -8.86
N GLU A 789 -18.58 28.84 -10.13
CA GLU A 789 -19.25 29.90 -10.90
C GLU A 789 -20.79 29.71 -11.05
N GLU A 790 -21.26 28.46 -10.96
CA GLU A 790 -22.68 28.07 -11.11
C GLU A 790 -23.40 27.81 -9.76
N GLU A 791 -22.78 28.05 -8.61
CA GLU A 791 -23.31 27.68 -7.27
C GLU A 791 -24.62 28.40 -6.87
N VAL A 792 -25.08 29.39 -7.63
CA VAL A 792 -26.22 30.24 -7.22
C VAL A 792 -27.60 29.60 -7.53
N MET A 793 -27.72 28.52 -8.32
CA MET A 793 -29.06 28.11 -8.85
C MET A 793 -29.45 26.61 -8.89
N ALA A 794 -28.63 25.61 -8.51
CA ALA A 794 -29.03 24.19 -8.73
C ALA A 794 -28.57 23.15 -7.68
N GLY A 795 -29.37 22.95 -6.61
CA GLY A 795 -29.07 22.05 -5.49
C GLY A 795 -28.98 20.53 -5.80
N SER A 796 -29.71 20.02 -6.81
CA SER A 796 -29.63 18.59 -7.20
C SER A 796 -28.39 18.28 -8.04
N SER A 797 -27.89 19.24 -8.81
CA SER A 797 -26.71 19.07 -9.66
C SER A 797 -25.39 19.02 -8.87
N GLN A 798 -25.35 19.67 -7.69
CA GLN A 798 -24.15 19.80 -6.87
C GLN A 798 -23.74 18.47 -6.22
N HIS A 799 -24.71 17.69 -5.71
CA HIS A 799 -24.45 16.37 -5.13
C HIS A 799 -23.88 15.40 -6.15
N ARG A 800 -24.39 15.43 -7.38
CA ARG A 800 -23.88 14.60 -8.48
C ARG A 800 -22.45 14.97 -8.87
N ARG A 801 -22.11 16.26 -8.90
CA ARG A 801 -20.73 16.73 -9.16
C ARG A 801 -19.77 16.31 -8.06
N LYS A 802 -20.13 16.53 -6.78
CA LYS A 802 -19.31 16.10 -5.64
C LYS A 802 -19.09 14.58 -5.66
N PHE A 803 -20.10 13.79 -6.00
CA PHE A 803 -19.96 12.33 -6.15
C PHE A 803 -18.88 11.93 -7.17
N PHE A 804 -18.92 12.48 -8.40
CA PHE A 804 -17.91 12.16 -9.40
C PHE A 804 -16.52 12.72 -9.08
N LEU A 805 -16.45 13.87 -8.40
CA LEU A 805 -15.19 14.42 -7.91
C LEU A 805 -14.57 13.50 -6.84
N TYR A 806 -15.38 12.94 -5.93
CA TYR A 806 -14.93 11.92 -4.99
C TYR A 806 -14.52 10.63 -5.71
N LEU A 807 -15.27 10.18 -6.71
CA LEU A 807 -14.86 9.02 -7.52
C LEU A 807 -13.47 9.22 -8.16
N LEU A 808 -13.23 10.42 -8.71
CA LEU A 808 -11.91 10.79 -9.23
C LEU A 808 -10.87 10.85 -8.12
N ALA A 809 -11.20 11.40 -6.95
CA ALA A 809 -10.30 11.44 -5.80
C ALA A 809 -9.89 10.02 -5.34
N ALA A 810 -10.83 9.06 -5.28
CA ALA A 810 -10.52 7.66 -4.98
C ALA A 810 -9.59 7.04 -6.03
N PHE A 811 -9.84 7.31 -7.31
CA PHE A 811 -9.00 6.83 -8.41
C PHE A 811 -7.56 7.39 -8.32
N VAL A 812 -7.41 8.71 -8.16
CA VAL A 812 -6.10 9.37 -8.06
C VAL A 812 -5.40 8.96 -6.77
N PHE A 813 -6.11 8.85 -5.65
CA PHE A 813 -5.55 8.38 -4.39
C PHE A 813 -5.04 6.93 -4.48
N GLY A 814 -5.80 6.04 -5.13
CA GLY A 814 -5.35 4.67 -5.39
C GLY A 814 -4.13 4.62 -6.30
N THR A 815 -4.04 5.55 -7.26
CA THR A 815 -2.87 5.74 -8.14
C THR A 815 -1.65 6.10 -7.31
N ILE A 816 -1.73 7.14 -6.47
CA ILE A 816 -0.65 7.56 -5.55
C ILE A 816 -0.20 6.36 -4.71
N ALA A 817 -1.14 5.61 -4.14
CA ALA A 817 -0.80 4.46 -3.28
C ALA A 817 -0.04 3.33 -4.01
N CYS A 818 -0.27 3.12 -5.31
CA CYS A 818 0.42 2.10 -6.11
C CYS A 818 1.72 2.61 -6.77
N VAL A 819 1.84 3.92 -6.98
CA VAL A 819 3.04 4.57 -7.54
C VAL A 819 4.05 4.85 -6.45
N ASN A 820 3.63 5.39 -5.30
CA ASN A 820 4.47 5.68 -4.16
C ASN A 820 3.65 5.63 -2.86
N THR A 821 3.65 4.47 -2.19
CA THR A 821 2.81 4.25 -0.99
C THR A 821 3.11 5.20 0.16
N TRP A 822 4.30 5.80 0.21
CA TRP A 822 4.68 6.76 1.27
C TRP A 822 3.88 8.07 1.22
N ASP A 823 3.30 8.42 0.07
CA ASP A 823 2.50 9.63 -0.13
C ASP A 823 1.04 9.45 0.30
N MET A 824 0.58 8.20 0.38
CA MET A 824 -0.79 7.82 0.72
C MET A 824 -1.26 8.43 2.06
N PRO A 825 -0.53 8.34 3.20
CA PRO A 825 -1.00 8.90 4.47
C PRO A 825 -1.18 10.41 4.45
N VAL A 826 -0.36 11.12 3.68
CA VAL A 826 -0.34 12.59 3.66
C VAL A 826 -1.51 13.14 2.87
N TYR A 827 -1.76 12.61 1.67
CA TYR A 827 -2.91 13.02 0.88
C TYR A 827 -4.23 12.56 1.49
N ALA A 828 -4.24 11.43 2.20
CA ALA A 828 -5.40 11.00 3.00
C ALA A 828 -5.70 12.01 4.11
N LEU A 829 -4.67 12.37 4.89
CA LEU A 829 -4.82 13.34 5.98
C LEU A 829 -5.29 14.70 5.44
N LEU A 830 -4.64 15.21 4.40
CA LEU A 830 -4.98 16.50 3.79
C LEU A 830 -6.41 16.53 3.27
N PHE A 831 -6.83 15.53 2.49
CA PHE A 831 -8.19 15.46 1.96
C PHE A 831 -9.23 15.40 3.09
N THR A 832 -8.96 14.60 4.12
CA THR A 832 -9.81 14.49 5.31
C THR A 832 -9.93 15.82 6.05
N VAL A 833 -8.80 16.49 6.30
CA VAL A 833 -8.77 17.80 6.97
C VAL A 833 -9.54 18.84 6.17
N VAL A 834 -9.35 18.91 4.85
CA VAL A 834 -10.08 19.86 3.99
C VAL A 834 -11.58 19.60 4.03
N LEU A 835 -12.02 18.34 3.93
CA LEU A 835 -13.45 18.01 4.02
C LEU A 835 -14.05 18.35 5.39
N ILE A 836 -13.34 18.07 6.48
CA ILE A 836 -13.78 18.41 7.84
C ILE A 836 -13.91 19.93 7.97
N VAL A 837 -12.89 20.69 7.55
CA VAL A 837 -12.90 22.16 7.58
C VAL A 837 -14.07 22.72 6.77
N GLN A 838 -14.25 22.25 5.53
CA GLN A 838 -15.37 22.71 4.69
C GLN A 838 -16.72 22.38 5.33
N THR A 839 -16.87 21.17 5.87
CA THR A 839 -18.12 20.74 6.54
C THR A 839 -18.42 21.62 7.77
N ILE A 840 -17.41 21.92 8.59
CA ILE A 840 -17.57 22.80 9.76
C ILE A 840 -17.98 24.20 9.31
N LEU A 841 -17.35 24.75 8.27
CA LEU A 841 -17.65 26.09 7.78
C LEU A 841 -19.04 26.18 7.13
N GLU A 842 -19.42 25.19 6.32
CA GLU A 842 -20.76 25.08 5.70
C GLU A 842 -21.87 24.97 6.77
N LYS A 843 -21.59 24.26 7.87
CA LYS A 843 -22.57 23.98 8.94
C LYS A 843 -22.40 24.83 10.21
N ARG A 844 -21.52 25.85 10.21
CA ARG A 844 -21.22 26.63 11.43
C ARG A 844 -22.42 27.32 12.06
N MET A 845 -23.44 27.64 11.26
CA MET A 845 -24.69 28.26 11.70
C MET A 845 -25.79 27.24 12.05
N SER A 846 -25.56 25.95 11.75
CA SER A 846 -26.49 24.87 12.05
C SER A 846 -26.42 24.44 13.52
N PRO A 847 -27.47 23.78 14.05
CA PRO A 847 -27.42 23.14 15.36
C PRO A 847 -26.23 22.18 15.48
N ARG A 848 -25.62 22.09 16.68
CA ARG A 848 -24.44 21.21 16.93
C ARG A 848 -24.64 19.76 16.47
N LEU A 849 -25.87 19.25 16.54
CA LEU A 849 -26.24 17.93 16.03
C LEU A 849 -26.02 17.80 14.52
N GLU A 850 -26.40 18.80 13.72
CA GLU A 850 -26.21 18.76 12.27
C GLU A 850 -24.74 18.83 11.88
N ILE A 851 -23.93 19.61 12.61
CA ILE A 851 -22.47 19.64 12.42
C ILE A 851 -21.88 18.26 12.70
N PHE A 852 -22.19 17.67 13.86
CA PHE A 852 -21.68 16.34 14.24
C PHE A 852 -22.08 15.26 13.24
N VAL A 853 -23.34 15.28 12.80
CA VAL A 853 -23.82 14.31 11.83
C VAL A 853 -23.13 14.54 10.48
N SER A 854 -23.01 15.78 10.01
CA SER A 854 -22.31 16.08 8.75
C SER A 854 -20.83 15.65 8.80
N LEU A 855 -20.16 15.82 9.94
CA LEU A 855 -18.81 15.31 10.17
C LEU A 855 -18.75 13.77 10.17
N SER A 856 -19.77 13.10 10.71
CA SER A 856 -19.87 11.64 10.67
C SER A 856 -20.07 11.12 9.23
N PHE A 857 -20.92 11.79 8.44
CA PHE A 857 -21.07 11.51 7.01
C PHE A 857 -19.78 11.81 6.23
N CYS A 858 -19.07 12.88 6.58
CA CYS A 858 -17.75 13.20 6.04
C CYS A 858 -16.77 12.06 6.31
N LEU A 859 -16.67 11.59 7.55
CA LEU A 859 -15.80 10.47 7.92
C LEU A 859 -16.18 9.19 7.17
N LEU A 860 -17.47 8.85 7.07
CA LEU A 860 -17.90 7.71 6.29
C LEU A 860 -17.56 7.87 4.80
N THR A 861 -17.72 9.07 4.25
CA THR A 861 -17.37 9.37 2.85
C THR A 861 -15.89 9.14 2.61
N VAL A 862 -15.04 9.58 3.55
CA VAL A 862 -13.60 9.35 3.54
C VAL A 862 -13.27 7.86 3.61
N ILE A 863 -13.91 7.10 4.51
CA ILE A 863 -13.73 5.65 4.61
C ILE A 863 -14.13 4.93 3.31
N LEU A 864 -15.30 5.27 2.74
CA LEU A 864 -15.78 4.70 1.49
C LEU A 864 -14.86 5.04 0.30
N LEU A 865 -14.34 6.27 0.27
CA LEU A 865 -13.34 6.71 -0.71
C LEU A 865 -12.09 5.85 -0.66
N TYR A 866 -11.55 5.61 0.53
CA TYR A 866 -10.34 4.78 0.68
C TYR A 866 -10.62 3.31 0.36
N ALA A 867 -11.76 2.77 0.76
CA ALA A 867 -12.17 1.43 0.35
C ALA A 867 -12.28 1.32 -1.18
N LEU A 868 -12.83 2.34 -1.84
CA LEU A 868 -12.95 2.39 -3.29
C LEU A 868 -11.60 2.54 -3.99
N SER A 869 -10.66 3.28 -3.39
CA SER A 869 -9.29 3.40 -3.91
C SER A 869 -8.55 2.06 -3.93
N TYR A 870 -8.74 1.26 -2.88
CA TYR A 870 -8.20 -0.10 -2.80
C TYR A 870 -8.88 -1.01 -3.84
N LEU A 871 -10.19 -0.89 -4.00
CA LEU A 871 -10.95 -1.68 -4.97
C LEU A 871 -10.54 -1.39 -6.42
N PHE A 872 -10.30 -0.12 -6.78
CA PHE A 872 -9.84 0.25 -8.13
C PHE A 872 -8.53 -0.44 -8.51
N TYR A 873 -7.67 -0.70 -7.53
CA TYR A 873 -6.34 -1.27 -7.69
C TYR A 873 -6.20 -2.65 -7.05
N TRP A 874 -7.31 -3.34 -6.80
CA TRP A 874 -7.32 -4.66 -6.18
C TRP A 874 -6.33 -5.66 -6.82
N PRO A 875 -6.20 -5.74 -8.16
CA PRO A 875 -5.22 -6.64 -8.77
C PRO A 875 -3.77 -6.36 -8.34
N PHE A 876 -3.39 -5.09 -8.13
CA PHE A 876 -2.06 -4.73 -7.62
C PHE A 876 -1.86 -5.26 -6.21
N TYR A 877 -2.81 -5.00 -5.30
CA TYR A 877 -2.75 -5.43 -3.90
C TYR A 877 -2.91 -6.94 -3.71
N ALA A 878 -3.48 -7.64 -4.68
CA ALA A 878 -3.54 -9.10 -4.68
C ALA A 878 -2.13 -9.72 -4.84
N SER A 879 -1.28 -9.10 -5.67
CA SER A 879 0.10 -9.53 -5.92
C SER A 879 1.16 -8.83 -5.07
N TYR A 880 0.89 -7.68 -4.47
CA TYR A 880 1.89 -6.94 -3.69
C TYR A 880 2.04 -7.47 -2.27
N GLN A 881 3.28 -7.61 -1.81
CA GLN A 881 3.63 -7.97 -0.44
C GLN A 881 4.48 -6.88 0.22
N GLN A 882 4.03 -6.42 1.39
CA GLN A 882 4.80 -5.51 2.23
C GLN A 882 5.87 -6.29 3.01
N LEU A 883 7.13 -6.09 2.65
CA LEU A 883 8.28 -6.67 3.34
C LEU A 883 8.88 -5.64 4.32
N TYR A 884 9.42 -6.10 5.44
CA TYR A 884 10.27 -5.36 6.39
C TYR A 884 9.67 -4.13 7.12
N VAL A 885 8.47 -3.65 6.79
CA VAL A 885 7.84 -2.50 7.47
C VAL A 885 7.07 -2.93 8.72
N ASN A 886 7.56 -2.51 9.90
CA ASN A 886 7.14 -2.97 11.22
C ASN A 886 6.57 -1.85 12.12
N GLY A 887 5.86 -0.87 11.52
CA GLY A 887 5.15 0.18 12.25
C GLY A 887 5.97 1.47 12.43
N LEU A 888 5.73 2.20 13.52
CA LEU A 888 6.37 3.50 13.80
C LEU A 888 7.36 3.40 14.96
N GLY A 889 8.49 4.10 14.85
CA GLY A 889 9.49 4.31 15.88
C GLY A 889 9.63 5.78 16.26
N LEU A 890 10.31 6.08 17.38
CA LEU A 890 10.59 7.45 17.85
C LEU A 890 11.99 7.90 17.41
N VAL A 891 12.10 9.13 16.93
CA VAL A 891 13.38 9.69 16.47
C VAL A 891 14.28 10.04 17.66
N GLN A 892 15.39 9.32 17.80
CA GLN A 892 16.36 9.50 18.88
C GLN A 892 17.30 10.70 18.61
N GLN A 893 17.88 10.75 17.41
CA GLN A 893 18.73 11.86 16.95
C GLN A 893 18.04 12.60 15.79
N GLY A 894 17.61 13.83 16.06
CA GLY A 894 16.98 14.71 15.08
C GLY A 894 17.99 15.58 14.33
N SER A 895 17.48 16.38 13.40
CA SER A 895 18.28 17.32 12.62
C SER A 895 18.66 18.55 13.45
N THR A 896 19.85 19.10 13.21
CA THR A 896 20.22 20.40 13.79
C THR A 896 19.46 21.53 13.10
N LEU A 897 19.37 22.69 13.77
CA LEU A 897 18.74 23.87 13.19
C LEU A 897 19.46 24.33 11.90
N ALA A 898 20.78 24.22 11.84
CA ALA A 898 21.57 24.63 10.68
C ALA A 898 21.33 23.73 9.46
N GLU A 899 21.34 22.40 9.65
CA GLU A 899 21.02 21.44 8.58
C GLU A 899 19.60 21.65 8.07
N PHE A 900 18.62 21.81 8.98
CA PHE A 900 17.23 22.05 8.62
C PHE A 900 17.04 23.36 7.85
N LEU A 901 17.64 24.46 8.31
CA LEU A 901 17.55 25.74 7.61
C LEU A 901 18.27 25.71 6.26
N THR A 902 19.35 24.94 6.11
CA THR A 902 20.02 24.79 4.82
C THR A 902 19.06 24.20 3.76
N ILE A 903 18.13 23.34 4.17
CA ILE A 903 17.12 22.77 3.27
C ILE A 903 15.88 23.69 3.16
N PHE A 904 15.35 24.16 4.29
CA PHE A 904 14.02 24.78 4.35
C PHE A 904 13.99 26.29 4.67
N CYS A 905 15.11 27.02 4.62
CA CYS A 905 15.17 28.43 5.07
C CYS A 905 14.13 29.34 4.40
N LEU A 906 13.97 29.26 3.07
CA LEU A 906 13.01 30.11 2.35
C LEU A 906 11.58 29.81 2.80
N TRP A 907 11.26 28.53 2.98
CA TRP A 907 9.93 28.07 3.38
C TRP A 907 9.57 28.55 4.78
N ILE A 908 10.50 28.42 5.73
CA ILE A 908 10.33 28.94 7.09
C ILE A 908 10.22 30.46 7.10
N PHE A 909 11.03 31.16 6.30
CA PHE A 909 10.95 32.61 6.15
C PHE A 909 9.56 33.05 5.65
N LEU A 910 9.01 32.40 4.62
CA LEU A 910 7.70 32.72 4.06
C LEU A 910 6.56 32.39 5.04
N ALA A 911 6.60 31.22 5.68
CA ALA A 911 5.58 30.79 6.64
C ALA A 911 5.55 31.71 7.86
N LEU A 912 6.70 32.00 8.47
CA LEU A 912 6.80 32.89 9.62
C LEU A 912 6.44 34.33 9.25
N SER A 913 6.89 34.85 8.10
CA SER A 913 6.51 36.19 7.63
C SER A 913 4.98 36.33 7.55
N PHE A 914 4.32 35.32 6.98
CA PHE A 914 2.86 35.30 6.86
C PHE A 914 2.16 35.19 8.22
N PHE A 915 2.58 34.25 9.09
CA PHE A 915 1.97 34.09 10.41
C PHE A 915 2.18 35.30 11.32
N LEU A 916 3.36 35.93 11.29
CA LEU A 916 3.64 37.15 12.04
C LEU A 916 2.77 38.31 11.56
N LEU A 917 2.59 38.46 10.24
CA LEU A 917 1.67 39.45 9.69
C LEU A 917 0.23 39.22 10.15
N GLU A 918 -0.26 37.98 10.11
CA GLU A 918 -1.63 37.66 10.54
C GLU A 918 -1.82 37.79 12.05
N LEU A 919 -0.84 37.39 12.85
CA LEU A 919 -0.83 37.60 14.31
C LEU A 919 -0.89 39.09 14.64
N TYR A 920 -0.06 39.90 13.98
CA TYR A 920 -0.06 41.34 14.15
C TYR A 920 -1.42 41.97 13.82
N ARG A 921 -2.04 41.54 12.72
CA ARG A 921 -3.39 42.01 12.33
C ARG A 921 -4.44 41.59 13.35
N TRP A 922 -4.36 40.37 13.85
CA TRP A 922 -5.27 39.84 14.87
C TRP A 922 -5.15 40.63 16.19
N LEU A 923 -3.93 40.90 16.65
CA LEU A 923 -3.66 41.73 17.84
C LEU A 923 -4.16 43.17 17.66
N ASN A 924 -3.85 43.79 16.53
CA ASN A 924 -4.27 45.16 16.24
C ASN A 924 -5.78 45.32 16.09
N ALA A 925 -6.48 44.33 15.53
CA ALA A 925 -7.94 44.38 15.42
C ALA A 925 -8.63 44.44 16.80
N ARG A 926 -7.94 44.01 17.86
CA ARG A 926 -8.44 44.00 19.24
C ARG A 926 -7.88 45.14 20.10
N SER A 927 -6.84 45.83 19.65
CA SER A 927 -6.30 47.03 20.30
C SER A 927 -6.96 48.31 19.78
N LYS A 928 -7.52 49.14 20.66
CA LYS A 928 -8.18 50.42 20.30
C LYS A 928 -7.23 51.61 20.12
N PHE A 929 -5.95 51.44 20.41
CA PHE A 929 -5.00 52.54 20.47
C PHE A 929 -3.75 52.14 19.71
N LEU A 930 -3.36 52.91 18.69
CA LEU A 930 -1.98 53.28 18.32
C LEU A 930 -1.98 53.97 16.92
N PRO A 931 -1.34 55.16 16.79
CA PRO A 931 -1.11 55.82 15.50
C PRO A 931 -0.16 55.03 14.57
N GLU A 932 -0.19 55.34 13.27
CA GLU A 932 0.41 54.56 12.18
C GLU A 932 1.94 54.34 12.30
N THR A 933 2.68 55.28 12.88
CA THR A 933 4.13 55.16 13.14
C THR A 933 4.45 54.18 14.28
N ARG A 934 3.63 54.10 15.32
CA ARG A 934 3.82 53.14 16.42
C ARG A 934 3.38 51.72 16.04
N ARG A 935 2.55 51.58 15.00
CA ARG A 935 2.15 50.30 14.40
C ARG A 935 3.35 49.57 13.77
N ILE A 936 4.19 50.29 13.03
CA ILE A 936 5.41 49.75 12.43
C ILE A 936 6.40 49.30 13.51
N ALA A 937 6.65 50.13 14.52
CA ALA A 937 7.52 49.80 15.65
C ALA A 937 7.01 48.58 16.44
N GLY A 938 5.70 48.48 16.67
CA GLY A 938 5.08 47.32 17.33
C GLY A 938 5.18 46.03 16.54
N TYR A 939 5.08 46.08 15.20
CA TYR A 939 5.30 44.92 14.34
C TYR A 939 6.75 44.44 14.39
N ILE A 940 7.71 45.38 14.33
CA ILE A 940 9.15 45.07 14.43
C ILE A 940 9.48 44.46 15.79
N LEU A 941 8.97 45.03 16.89
CA LEU A 941 9.18 44.51 18.24
C LEU A 941 8.59 43.10 18.39
N LEU A 942 7.37 42.85 17.88
CA LEU A 942 6.76 41.53 17.90
C LEU A 942 7.61 40.51 17.12
N CYS A 943 8.08 40.87 15.93
CA CYS A 943 8.96 40.01 15.13
C CYS A 943 10.25 39.71 15.90
N ALA A 944 10.89 40.73 16.50
CA ALA A 944 12.12 40.57 17.26
C ALA A 944 11.94 39.65 18.48
N VAL A 945 10.89 39.84 19.28
CA VAL A 945 10.61 39.01 20.46
C VAL A 945 10.32 37.56 20.07
N VAL A 946 9.45 37.34 19.08
CA VAL A 946 9.09 35.99 18.63
C VAL A 946 10.30 35.29 18.02
N LEU A 947 11.04 35.95 17.13
CA LEU A 947 12.24 35.37 16.51
C LEU A 947 13.31 35.06 17.57
N THR A 948 13.57 35.95 18.51
CA THR A 948 14.57 35.74 19.58
C THR A 948 14.18 34.55 20.47
N PHE A 949 12.92 34.49 20.91
CA PHE A 949 12.43 33.39 21.74
C PHE A 949 12.51 32.06 21.00
N VAL A 950 12.13 32.05 19.73
CA VAL A 950 12.16 30.86 18.87
C VAL A 950 13.59 30.38 18.57
N THR A 951 14.54 31.28 18.34
CA THR A 951 15.95 30.93 18.08
C THR A 951 16.65 30.27 19.27
N LEU A 952 16.15 30.47 20.50
CA LEU A 952 16.74 29.92 21.72
C LEU A 952 16.25 28.49 22.07
N LEU A 953 15.17 28.01 21.44
CA LEU A 953 14.42 26.82 21.88
C LEU A 953 14.70 25.53 21.10
N GLY A 954 15.59 25.56 20.10
CA GLY A 954 15.92 24.42 19.24
C GLY A 954 14.86 24.11 18.16
N LEU A 955 15.23 23.26 17.18
CA LEU A 955 14.43 22.99 15.97
C LEU A 955 13.02 22.47 16.26
N ARG A 956 12.89 21.43 17.09
CA ARG A 956 11.59 20.81 17.41
C ARG A 956 10.61 21.82 18.01
N THR A 957 11.08 22.66 18.92
CA THR A 957 10.27 23.70 19.56
C THR A 957 9.90 24.81 18.59
N LEU A 958 10.82 25.22 17.70
CA LEU A 958 10.53 26.17 16.62
C LEU A 958 9.40 25.64 15.73
N LEU A 959 9.49 24.40 15.26
CA LEU A 959 8.48 23.80 14.38
C LEU A 959 7.14 23.64 15.09
N LEU A 960 7.15 23.17 16.35
CA LEU A 960 5.94 23.04 17.16
C LEU A 960 5.28 24.40 17.43
N ALA A 961 6.06 25.43 17.73
CA ALA A 961 5.57 26.78 17.95
C ALA A 961 5.01 27.41 16.66
N ALA A 962 5.68 27.23 15.52
CA ALA A 962 5.22 27.71 14.22
C ALA A 962 3.91 27.00 13.81
N LEU A 963 3.83 25.69 13.99
CA LEU A 963 2.63 24.89 13.71
C LEU A 963 1.48 25.31 14.64
N GLY A 964 1.74 25.42 15.95
CA GLY A 964 0.76 25.84 16.95
C GLY A 964 0.23 27.26 16.68
N LEU A 965 1.11 28.20 16.36
CA LEU A 965 0.75 29.56 15.95
C LEU A 965 -0.12 29.54 14.68
N GLY A 966 0.30 28.79 13.66
CA GLY A 966 -0.46 28.68 12.41
C GLY A 966 -1.86 28.08 12.63
N ILE A 967 -2.00 27.04 13.45
CA ILE A 967 -3.29 26.43 13.81
C ILE A 967 -4.16 27.44 14.56
N PHE A 968 -3.59 28.12 15.55
CA PHE A 968 -4.29 29.16 16.30
C PHE A 968 -4.82 30.25 15.36
N LEU A 969 -3.97 30.78 14.47
CA LEU A 969 -4.36 31.82 13.52
C LEU A 969 -5.40 31.34 12.52
N PHE A 970 -5.29 30.10 12.04
CA PHE A 970 -6.28 29.49 11.14
C PHE A 970 -7.66 29.39 11.81
N VAL A 971 -7.71 28.91 13.07
CA VAL A 971 -8.95 28.82 13.85
C VAL A 971 -9.49 30.21 14.19
N ALA A 972 -8.63 31.14 14.63
CA ALA A 972 -9.01 32.51 14.96
C ALA A 972 -9.59 33.24 13.74
N TRP A 973 -8.95 33.09 12.57
CA TRP A 973 -9.45 33.62 11.30
C TRP A 973 -10.81 33.04 10.93
N GLY A 974 -11.02 31.73 11.15
CA GLY A 974 -12.29 31.04 10.91
C GLY A 974 -13.44 31.49 11.84
N ILE A 975 -13.13 31.80 13.11
CA ILE A 975 -14.10 32.28 14.11
C ILE A 975 -14.47 33.75 13.88
N ASP A 976 -13.49 34.61 13.65
CA ASP A 976 -13.69 36.07 13.49
C ASP A 976 -14.26 36.42 12.09
N GLY A 977 -14.53 35.41 11.25
CA GLY A 977 -15.21 35.54 9.96
C GLY A 977 -14.42 36.31 8.91
N GLY A 978 -13.08 36.36 9.04
CA GLY A 978 -12.20 37.09 8.13
C GLY A 978 -12.47 38.60 8.04
N ALA A 979 -13.27 39.18 8.95
CA ALA A 979 -13.66 40.58 8.84
C ALA A 979 -12.44 41.50 9.01
N PRO A 980 -12.18 42.43 8.07
CA PRO A 980 -11.43 43.62 8.40
C PRO A 980 -12.14 44.28 9.58
N SER A 981 -11.36 44.80 10.53
CA SER A 981 -11.84 45.71 11.57
C SER A 981 -12.99 46.58 11.05
N LYS A 982 -14.01 46.79 11.89
CA LYS A 982 -15.24 47.59 11.67
C LYS A 982 -15.06 48.98 11.03
N SER A 983 -13.86 49.41 10.68
CA SER A 983 -13.50 50.69 10.06
C SER A 983 -13.70 50.77 8.54
N PHE A 984 -14.01 49.68 7.82
CA PHE A 984 -14.29 49.72 6.37
C PHE A 984 -15.76 49.45 6.01
N LYS A 985 -16.69 49.71 6.95
CA LYS A 985 -18.14 49.80 6.67
C LYS A 985 -18.59 51.24 6.32
N ALA A 986 -17.68 52.22 6.34
CA ALA A 986 -18.03 53.64 6.19
C ALA A 986 -17.80 54.24 4.79
N ILE A 987 -17.31 53.47 3.80
CA ILE A 987 -17.22 53.92 2.40
C ILE A 987 -17.96 52.93 1.50
N VAL A 988 -19.21 52.66 1.86
CA VAL A 988 -20.24 52.41 0.85
C VAL A 988 -21.17 53.58 1.02
N LEU A 989 -21.00 54.57 0.15
CA LEU A 989 -22.03 55.58 -0.14
C LEU A 989 -23.39 54.87 -0.13
N PRO A 990 -24.45 55.48 0.44
CA PRO A 990 -25.80 54.97 0.27
C PRO A 990 -26.14 55.09 -1.22
N VAL A 991 -25.78 54.08 -2.01
CA VAL A 991 -26.22 53.96 -3.39
C VAL A 991 -27.72 53.72 -3.28
N LYS A 992 -28.47 54.82 -3.45
CA LYS A 992 -29.90 54.80 -3.74
C LYS A 992 -30.15 53.66 -4.70
N ARG A 993 -31.03 52.73 -4.29
CA ARG A 993 -31.57 51.63 -5.10
C ARG A 993 -31.92 52.14 -6.51
N SER A 994 -30.99 52.03 -7.43
CA SER A 994 -31.19 52.25 -8.86
C SER A 994 -30.47 51.10 -9.55
N LYS A 995 -31.26 50.31 -10.27
CA LYS A 995 -30.91 49.22 -11.20
C LYS A 995 -29.42 48.84 -11.27
N ILE A 996 -28.90 48.14 -10.26
CA ILE A 996 -27.60 47.46 -10.37
C ILE A 996 -27.85 46.16 -11.12
N ALA A 997 -27.16 45.98 -12.26
CA ALA A 997 -27.26 44.77 -13.07
C ALA A 997 -26.85 43.53 -12.25
N PRO A 998 -27.52 42.37 -12.43
CA PRO A 998 -27.22 41.14 -11.69
C PRO A 998 -25.76 40.66 -11.84
N THR A 999 -25.08 41.05 -12.92
CA THR A 999 -23.66 40.73 -13.20
C THR A 999 -22.68 41.37 -12.21
N THR A 1000 -22.91 42.62 -11.77
CA THR A 1000 -22.02 43.32 -10.83
C THR A 1000 -22.02 42.71 -9.42
N VAL A 1001 -23.19 42.24 -8.96
CA VAL A 1001 -23.32 41.58 -7.64
C VAL A 1001 -22.64 40.21 -7.64
N GLN A 1002 -22.67 39.49 -8.76
CA GLN A 1002 -22.04 38.18 -8.89
C GLN A 1002 -20.49 38.26 -8.95
N LEU A 1003 -19.94 39.32 -9.56
CA LEU A 1003 -18.50 39.57 -9.60
C LEU A 1003 -17.91 39.90 -8.21
N ASP A 1004 -18.59 40.73 -7.43
CA ASP A 1004 -18.16 41.05 -6.06
C ASP A 1004 -18.25 39.84 -5.11
N TYR A 1005 -19.29 39.01 -5.29
CA TYR A 1005 -19.46 37.79 -4.51
C TYR A 1005 -18.32 36.79 -4.79
N THR A 1006 -18.06 36.49 -6.06
CA THR A 1006 -17.04 35.52 -6.48
C THR A 1006 -15.63 35.97 -6.09
N ALA A 1007 -15.30 37.25 -6.24
CA ALA A 1007 -14.00 37.79 -5.85
C ALA A 1007 -13.72 37.66 -4.35
N ARG A 1008 -14.73 37.96 -3.50
CA ARG A 1008 -14.59 37.81 -2.03
C ARG A 1008 -14.40 36.36 -1.61
N HIS A 1009 -15.23 35.45 -2.12
CA HIS A 1009 -15.16 34.02 -1.76
C HIS A 1009 -13.87 33.38 -2.26
N THR A 1010 -13.35 33.80 -3.42
CA THR A 1010 -12.05 33.35 -3.93
C THR A 1010 -10.89 33.80 -3.03
N SER A 1011 -10.94 35.03 -2.50
CA SER A 1011 -9.93 35.52 -1.55
C SER A 1011 -9.93 34.74 -0.23
N GLU A 1012 -11.11 34.40 0.29
CA GLU A 1012 -11.25 33.55 1.49
C GLU A 1012 -10.77 32.12 1.22
N ALA A 1013 -11.16 31.52 0.09
CA ALA A 1013 -10.67 30.23 -0.36
C ALA A 1013 -9.14 30.20 -0.49
N THR A 1014 -8.55 31.24 -1.07
CA THR A 1014 -7.08 31.38 -1.20
C THR A 1014 -6.40 31.40 0.16
N THR A 1015 -6.94 32.16 1.11
CA THR A 1015 -6.35 32.25 2.46
C THR A 1015 -6.46 30.92 3.20
N ARG A 1016 -7.61 30.22 3.09
CA ARG A 1016 -7.79 28.88 3.68
C ARG A 1016 -6.81 27.87 3.11
N PHE A 1017 -6.71 27.81 1.78
CA PHE A 1017 -5.82 26.88 1.09
C PHE A 1017 -4.35 27.17 1.45
N LEU A 1018 -3.94 28.44 1.46
CA LEU A 1018 -2.62 28.86 1.91
C LEU A 1018 -2.30 28.35 3.33
N TYR A 1019 -3.18 28.55 4.31
CA TYR A 1019 -2.96 28.04 5.67
C TYR A 1019 -2.78 26.53 5.68
N VAL A 1020 -3.67 25.80 5.01
CA VAL A 1020 -3.61 24.33 4.96
C VAL A 1020 -2.28 23.87 4.35
N MET A 1021 -1.82 24.47 3.25
CA MET A 1021 -0.54 24.11 2.62
C MET A 1021 0.65 24.37 3.57
N LEU A 1022 0.73 25.54 4.20
CA LEU A 1022 1.83 25.84 5.13
C LEU A 1022 1.79 24.95 6.38
N LEU A 1023 0.61 24.65 6.92
CA LEU A 1023 0.43 23.77 8.07
C LEU A 1023 0.79 22.32 7.75
N MET A 1024 0.46 21.82 6.55
CA MET A 1024 0.88 20.49 6.11
C MET A 1024 2.41 20.42 5.98
N GLY A 1025 3.05 21.40 5.34
CA GLY A 1025 4.51 21.44 5.23
C GLY A 1025 5.21 21.46 6.60
N LEU A 1026 4.71 22.27 7.55
CA LEU A 1026 5.23 22.30 8.93
C LEU A 1026 4.93 21.01 9.71
N GLY A 1027 3.76 20.41 9.51
CA GLY A 1027 3.36 19.17 10.16
C GLY A 1027 4.20 17.98 9.72
N ILE A 1028 4.50 17.87 8.42
CA ILE A 1028 5.34 16.82 7.86
C ILE A 1028 6.78 16.98 8.35
N THR A 1029 7.35 18.18 8.25
CA THR A 1029 8.72 18.44 8.72
C THR A 1029 8.87 18.22 10.22
N LEU A 1030 7.87 18.59 11.04
CA LEU A 1030 7.85 18.25 12.46
C LEU A 1030 7.72 16.74 12.68
N GLY A 1031 6.90 16.05 11.88
CA GLY A 1031 6.70 14.60 11.96
C GLY A 1031 8.01 13.82 11.79
N GLN A 1032 8.82 14.19 10.79
CA GLN A 1032 10.15 13.62 10.51
C GLN A 1032 11.16 13.80 11.67
N GLU A 1033 10.90 14.76 12.56
CA GLU A 1033 11.72 15.03 13.74
C GLU A 1033 11.22 14.32 15.02
N ILE A 1034 10.03 13.71 14.99
CA ILE A 1034 9.41 13.04 16.14
C ILE A 1034 9.29 11.52 15.92
N VAL A 1035 8.81 11.09 14.75
CA VAL A 1035 8.55 9.69 14.44
C VAL A 1035 9.19 9.27 13.11
N TYR A 1036 9.53 7.99 12.99
CA TYR A 1036 9.95 7.38 11.73
C TYR A 1036 9.20 6.07 11.47
N VAL A 1037 9.10 5.68 10.20
CA VAL A 1037 8.58 4.36 9.82
C VAL A 1037 9.70 3.35 9.97
N ARG A 1038 9.47 2.29 10.76
CA ARG A 1038 10.43 1.20 10.97
C ARG A 1038 10.43 0.29 9.75
N ASP A 1039 11.47 0.38 8.94
CA ASP A 1039 11.73 -0.49 7.79
C ASP A 1039 13.00 -1.33 8.02
N PHE A 1040 13.59 -1.88 6.96
CA PHE A 1040 14.79 -2.71 7.05
C PHE A 1040 16.04 -1.97 7.56
N LEU A 1041 16.02 -0.63 7.64
CA LEU A 1041 17.12 0.18 8.18
C LEU A 1041 17.00 0.38 9.71
N ASP A 1042 15.92 -0.10 10.33
CA ASP A 1042 15.70 0.01 11.77
C ASP A 1042 16.84 -0.62 12.58
N GLY A 1043 17.27 0.06 13.63
CA GLY A 1043 18.39 -0.38 14.48
C GLY A 1043 19.79 0.01 14.00
N GLY A 1044 19.94 0.59 12.80
CA GLY A 1044 21.21 1.15 12.30
C GLY A 1044 21.25 2.69 12.31
N ASP A 1045 22.37 3.27 11.85
CA ASP A 1045 22.54 4.75 11.77
C ASP A 1045 21.57 5.41 10.77
N TYR A 1046 21.11 4.65 9.77
CA TYR A 1046 20.17 5.08 8.72
C TYR A 1046 18.69 4.90 9.08
N PHE A 1047 18.35 4.62 10.35
CA PHE A 1047 17.02 4.20 10.79
C PHE A 1047 15.84 5.08 10.32
N ARG A 1048 16.07 6.38 10.08
CA ARG A 1048 15.04 7.32 9.59
C ARG A 1048 15.24 7.80 8.15
N MET A 1049 16.23 7.28 7.42
CA MET A 1049 16.62 7.74 6.08
C MET A 1049 15.42 7.78 5.13
N ASN A 1050 14.68 6.68 4.98
CA ASN A 1050 13.54 6.61 4.07
C ASN A 1050 12.38 7.53 4.50
N THR A 1051 12.19 7.73 5.80
CA THR A 1051 11.20 8.71 6.30
C THR A 1051 11.60 10.14 5.94
N VAL A 1052 12.86 10.52 6.10
CA VAL A 1052 13.32 11.85 5.67
C VAL A 1052 13.22 11.97 4.16
N PHE A 1053 13.67 10.96 3.42
CA PHE A 1053 13.68 10.96 1.96
C PHE A 1053 12.30 11.16 1.35
N LYS A 1054 11.35 10.27 1.66
CA LYS A 1054 10.06 10.22 0.97
C LYS A 1054 9.14 11.39 1.34
N PHE A 1055 9.13 11.80 2.62
CA PHE A 1055 8.24 12.87 3.08
C PHE A 1055 8.78 14.29 2.80
N SER A 1056 10.08 14.48 2.59
CA SER A 1056 10.65 15.83 2.36
C SER A 1056 10.18 16.45 1.04
N LEU A 1057 10.04 15.65 -0.01
CA LEU A 1057 9.55 16.11 -1.31
C LEU A 1057 8.10 16.62 -1.22
N GLN A 1058 7.26 15.95 -0.45
CA GLN A 1058 5.88 16.39 -0.20
C GLN A 1058 5.84 17.68 0.59
N ALA A 1059 6.63 17.79 1.66
CA ALA A 1059 6.76 19.02 2.43
C ALA A 1059 7.18 20.19 1.53
N TRP A 1060 8.15 19.97 0.63
CA TRP A 1060 8.58 20.95 -0.36
C TRP A 1060 7.44 21.39 -1.28
N LEU A 1061 6.66 20.45 -1.83
CA LEU A 1061 5.53 20.77 -2.71
C LEU A 1061 4.46 21.62 -2.02
N PHE A 1062 4.11 21.29 -0.78
CA PHE A 1062 3.16 22.09 0.01
C PHE A 1062 3.71 23.49 0.33
N PHE A 1063 4.99 23.59 0.70
CA PHE A 1063 5.63 24.88 0.94
C PHE A 1063 5.76 25.71 -0.34
N ALA A 1064 6.00 25.11 -1.50
CA ALA A 1064 6.08 25.80 -2.77
C ALA A 1064 4.74 26.48 -3.13
N ILE A 1065 3.64 25.72 -3.07
CA ILE A 1065 2.30 26.24 -3.39
C ILE A 1065 1.84 27.25 -2.33
N GLY A 1066 1.96 26.91 -1.04
CA GLY A 1066 1.62 27.80 0.07
C GLY A 1066 2.48 29.07 0.08
N GLY A 1067 3.76 28.95 -0.24
CA GLY A 1067 4.74 30.02 -0.33
C GLY A 1067 4.43 31.01 -1.45
N ALA A 1068 4.07 30.55 -2.65
CA ALA A 1068 3.66 31.43 -3.74
C ALA A 1068 2.40 32.25 -3.39
N LEU A 1069 1.42 31.61 -2.74
CA LEU A 1069 0.23 32.30 -2.23
C LEU A 1069 0.58 33.29 -1.10
N ALA A 1070 1.52 32.92 -0.21
CA ALA A 1070 2.00 33.77 0.87
C ALA A 1070 2.72 35.01 0.34
N VAL A 1071 3.58 34.88 -0.67
CA VAL A 1071 4.24 36.01 -1.35
C VAL A 1071 3.19 36.99 -1.88
N GLN A 1072 2.13 36.50 -2.52
CA GLN A 1072 1.06 37.39 -3.00
C GLN A 1072 0.38 38.15 -1.85
N GLN A 1073 0.05 37.47 -0.76
CA GLN A 1073 -0.64 38.08 0.37
C GLN A 1073 0.27 39.06 1.13
N LEU A 1074 1.55 38.70 1.34
CA LEU A 1074 2.54 39.56 1.98
C LEU A 1074 2.78 40.83 1.16
N TYR A 1075 3.02 40.69 -0.15
CA TYR A 1075 3.25 41.85 -1.03
C TYR A 1075 2.04 42.80 -1.10
N LYS A 1076 0.82 42.26 -1.12
CA LYS A 1076 -0.42 43.06 -1.12
C LYS A 1076 -0.63 43.81 0.21
N ARG A 1077 -0.26 43.21 1.35
CA ARG A 1077 -0.64 43.68 2.69
C ARG A 1077 0.45 44.48 3.40
N LEU A 1078 1.73 44.14 3.24
CA LEU A 1078 2.84 44.94 3.76
C LEU A 1078 2.89 46.29 3.04
N ALA A 1079 3.43 47.35 3.64
CA ALA A 1079 3.56 48.66 3.00
C ALA A 1079 4.85 49.38 3.46
N GLY A 1080 5.23 50.44 2.73
CA GLY A 1080 6.39 51.29 3.06
C GLY A 1080 7.70 50.53 3.16
N PHE A 1081 8.54 50.93 4.12
CA PHE A 1081 9.86 50.33 4.35
C PHE A 1081 9.82 48.83 4.68
N ILE A 1082 8.78 48.35 5.40
CA ILE A 1082 8.65 46.92 5.72
C ILE A 1082 8.48 46.09 4.45
N ARG A 1083 7.65 46.55 3.49
CA ARG A 1083 7.49 45.86 2.21
C ARG A 1083 8.81 45.83 1.45
N LEU A 1084 9.54 46.94 1.41
CA LEU A 1084 10.84 47.01 0.73
C LEU A 1084 11.84 46.04 1.36
N ALA A 1085 12.05 46.11 2.67
CA ALA A 1085 12.96 45.23 3.41
C ALA A 1085 12.60 43.76 3.22
N TRP A 1086 11.32 43.39 3.38
CA TRP A 1086 10.86 42.02 3.15
C TRP A 1086 11.08 41.57 1.69
N SER A 1087 10.79 42.43 0.71
CA SER A 1087 10.95 42.09 -0.71
C SER A 1087 12.42 41.88 -1.07
N VAL A 1088 13.32 42.73 -0.55
CA VAL A 1088 14.76 42.56 -0.72
C VAL A 1088 15.24 41.27 -0.08
N SER A 1089 14.88 41.00 1.18
CA SER A 1089 15.25 39.75 1.86
C SER A 1089 14.72 38.51 1.12
N PHE A 1090 13.47 38.56 0.65
CA PHE A 1090 12.88 37.51 -0.16
C PHE A 1090 13.65 37.27 -1.46
N ILE A 1091 13.95 38.33 -2.22
CA ILE A 1091 14.69 38.22 -3.49
C ILE A 1091 16.08 37.66 -3.24
N VAL A 1092 16.81 38.15 -2.24
CA VAL A 1092 18.15 37.66 -1.89
C VAL A 1092 18.12 36.17 -1.52
N LEU A 1093 17.18 35.76 -0.67
CA LEU A 1093 17.03 34.35 -0.29
C LEU A 1093 16.64 33.46 -1.48
N ALA A 1094 15.71 33.91 -2.32
CA ALA A 1094 15.31 33.16 -3.51
C ALA A 1094 16.47 33.01 -4.51
N LEU A 1095 17.28 34.06 -4.71
CA LEU A 1095 18.49 34.00 -5.54
C LEU A 1095 19.55 33.07 -4.94
N ALA A 1096 19.76 33.11 -3.62
CA ALA A 1096 20.68 32.19 -2.93
C ALA A 1096 20.25 30.73 -3.11
N CYS A 1097 18.96 30.44 -2.95
CA CYS A 1097 18.38 29.11 -3.21
C CYS A 1097 18.36 28.73 -4.70
N SER A 1098 18.59 29.69 -5.61
CA SER A 1098 18.69 29.43 -7.06
C SER A 1098 20.08 29.07 -7.53
N VAL A 1099 21.12 29.17 -6.69
CA VAL A 1099 22.48 28.86 -7.13
C VAL A 1099 22.57 27.42 -7.65
N PHE A 1100 21.90 26.48 -6.97
CA PHE A 1100 21.83 25.08 -7.42
C PHE A 1100 21.14 24.91 -8.79
N LEU A 1101 20.18 25.78 -9.15
CA LEU A 1101 19.52 25.73 -10.46
C LEU A 1101 20.55 25.82 -11.61
N PHE A 1102 21.55 26.69 -11.47
CA PHE A 1102 22.58 26.89 -12.49
C PHE A 1102 23.76 25.94 -12.29
N GLU A 1103 24.38 25.96 -11.11
CA GLU A 1103 25.58 25.17 -10.82
C GLU A 1103 25.29 23.66 -10.84
N GLY A 1104 24.15 23.22 -10.31
CA GLY A 1104 23.73 21.82 -10.35
C GLY A 1104 23.43 21.32 -11.76
N THR A 1105 22.83 22.16 -12.61
CA THR A 1105 22.60 21.83 -14.03
C THR A 1105 23.93 21.70 -14.78
N ILE A 1106 24.85 22.64 -14.57
CA ILE A 1106 26.18 22.60 -15.20
C ILE A 1106 26.97 21.37 -14.73
N ALA A 1107 26.99 21.11 -13.41
CA ALA A 1107 27.63 19.94 -12.83
C ALA A 1107 27.09 18.66 -13.49
N ARG A 1108 25.76 18.48 -13.52
CA ARG A 1108 25.15 17.29 -14.11
C ARG A 1108 25.41 17.18 -15.62
N ILE A 1109 25.39 18.27 -16.39
CA ILE A 1109 25.73 18.22 -17.82
C ILE A 1109 27.21 17.83 -18.01
N SER A 1110 28.11 18.27 -17.13
CA SER A 1110 29.54 17.99 -17.19
C SER A 1110 29.95 16.59 -16.75
N ASP A 1111 29.05 15.81 -16.15
CA ASP A 1111 29.34 14.48 -15.60
C ASP A 1111 29.96 13.49 -16.61
N HIS A 1112 29.57 13.60 -17.87
CA HIS A 1112 30.18 12.79 -18.93
C HIS A 1112 31.67 13.09 -19.10
N GLN A 1113 32.11 14.34 -18.89
CA GLN A 1113 33.52 14.74 -19.00
C GLN A 1113 34.34 14.16 -17.86
N ALA A 1114 33.81 14.19 -16.63
CA ALA A 1114 34.45 13.55 -15.48
C ALA A 1114 34.66 12.05 -15.73
N TRP A 1115 33.68 11.39 -16.36
CA TRP A 1115 33.79 9.98 -16.71
C TRP A 1115 34.80 9.69 -17.83
N VAL A 1116 34.80 10.50 -18.89
CA VAL A 1116 35.81 10.43 -19.97
C VAL A 1116 37.22 10.58 -19.41
N ASN A 1117 37.41 11.54 -18.51
CA ASN A 1117 38.70 11.79 -17.85
C ASN A 1117 39.11 10.63 -16.92
N ALA A 1118 38.15 9.96 -16.28
CA ALA A 1118 38.39 8.81 -15.41
C ALA A 1118 38.72 7.50 -16.16
N SER A 1119 38.44 7.42 -17.47
CA SER A 1119 38.71 6.24 -18.30
C SER A 1119 39.63 6.52 -19.51
N PRO A 1120 40.83 7.12 -19.33
CA PRO A 1120 41.67 7.57 -20.46
C PRO A 1120 42.20 6.44 -21.35
N GLN A 1121 42.20 5.20 -20.84
CA GLN A 1121 42.73 4.02 -21.55
C GLN A 1121 41.72 3.37 -22.53
N ARG A 1122 40.44 3.79 -22.52
CA ARG A 1122 39.44 3.31 -23.49
C ARG A 1122 39.11 4.45 -24.47
N PRO A 1123 39.65 4.46 -25.71
CA PRO A 1123 39.34 5.52 -26.65
C PRO A 1123 37.84 5.53 -26.96
N VAL A 1124 37.18 6.63 -26.62
CA VAL A 1124 35.75 6.81 -26.88
C VAL A 1124 35.56 6.89 -28.40
N GLN A 1125 34.78 5.97 -28.98
CA GLN A 1125 34.28 6.14 -30.34
C GLN A 1125 33.13 7.16 -30.31
N SER A 1126 33.48 8.43 -30.13
CA SER A 1126 32.58 9.52 -29.71
C SER A 1126 31.61 10.04 -30.77
N ALA A 1127 31.63 9.49 -32.00
CA ALA A 1127 30.77 9.97 -33.09
C ALA A 1127 29.26 9.89 -32.77
N ASN A 1128 28.86 9.01 -31.83
CA ASN A 1128 27.46 8.83 -31.40
C ASN A 1128 27.13 9.44 -30.02
N TYR A 1129 28.10 10.06 -29.34
CA TYR A 1129 27.91 10.72 -28.03
C TYR A 1129 27.89 12.25 -28.19
N ILE A 1130 27.17 12.71 -29.22
CA ILE A 1130 26.72 14.09 -29.46
C ILE A 1130 25.39 14.26 -28.71
N PRO A 1131 24.90 15.49 -28.40
CA PRO A 1131 23.59 15.65 -27.79
C PRO A 1131 22.50 14.79 -28.47
N THR A 1132 21.97 13.82 -27.71
CA THR A 1132 21.08 12.76 -28.17
C THR A 1132 20.11 12.41 -27.06
N LEU A 1133 18.96 11.81 -27.36
CA LEU A 1133 18.05 11.28 -26.35
C LEU A 1133 18.17 9.77 -26.19
N ASP A 1134 18.98 9.10 -27.03
CA ASP A 1134 19.14 7.65 -26.93
C ASP A 1134 20.05 7.27 -25.76
N GLY A 1135 19.42 6.81 -24.67
CA GLY A 1135 20.12 6.32 -23.48
C GLY A 1135 21.01 5.10 -23.72
N PHE A 1136 20.88 4.41 -24.85
CA PHE A 1136 21.72 3.27 -25.24
C PHE A 1136 22.98 3.70 -26.02
N ALA A 1137 23.10 4.97 -26.42
CA ALA A 1137 24.26 5.50 -27.13
C ALA A 1137 25.58 5.29 -26.35
N PHE A 1138 25.51 5.44 -25.02
CA PHE A 1138 26.60 5.14 -24.10
C PHE A 1138 27.13 3.71 -24.25
N ALA A 1139 26.24 2.71 -24.21
CA ALA A 1139 26.66 1.31 -24.29
C ALA A 1139 27.37 1.02 -25.62
N ARG A 1140 26.90 1.60 -26.73
CA ARG A 1140 27.54 1.45 -28.06
C ARG A 1140 28.94 2.05 -28.12
N ALA A 1141 29.19 3.15 -27.42
CA ALA A 1141 30.47 3.85 -27.48
C ALA A 1141 31.54 3.23 -26.56
N TRP A 1142 31.17 2.69 -25.39
CA TRP A 1142 32.13 2.17 -24.41
C TRP A 1142 32.11 0.65 -24.20
N TYR A 1143 31.00 -0.01 -24.54
CA TYR A 1143 30.84 -1.46 -24.44
C TYR A 1143 30.34 -2.02 -25.78
N PRO A 1144 31.06 -1.80 -26.91
CA PRO A 1144 30.55 -2.11 -28.24
C PRO A 1144 30.24 -3.61 -28.46
N ALA A 1145 30.95 -4.50 -27.76
CA ALA A 1145 30.69 -5.94 -27.81
C ALA A 1145 29.35 -6.29 -27.13
N ASP A 1146 29.14 -5.80 -25.90
CA ASP A 1146 27.86 -5.96 -25.18
C ASP A 1146 26.72 -5.32 -25.96
N ALA A 1147 26.93 -4.12 -26.53
CA ALA A 1147 25.89 -3.40 -27.26
C ALA A 1147 25.42 -4.13 -28.52
N LYS A 1148 26.33 -4.75 -29.29
CA LYS A 1148 25.97 -5.60 -30.43
C LYS A 1148 25.20 -6.85 -29.99
N ALA A 1149 25.62 -7.48 -28.89
CA ALA A 1149 24.94 -8.65 -28.34
C ALA A 1149 23.54 -8.33 -27.82
N ILE A 1150 23.37 -7.23 -27.09
CA ILE A 1150 22.07 -6.71 -26.62
C ILE A 1150 21.15 -6.40 -27.81
N THR A 1151 21.69 -5.76 -28.85
CA THR A 1151 20.93 -5.48 -30.08
C THR A 1151 20.46 -6.77 -30.74
N TRP A 1152 21.33 -7.79 -30.81
CA TRP A 1152 20.96 -9.11 -31.33
C TRP A 1152 19.85 -9.75 -30.49
N LEU A 1153 19.99 -9.78 -29.15
CA LEU A 1153 18.97 -10.31 -28.24
C LEU A 1153 17.62 -9.61 -28.42
N ASN A 1154 17.61 -8.28 -28.47
CA ASN A 1154 16.38 -7.50 -28.65
C ASN A 1154 15.68 -7.78 -29.99
N ASN A 1155 16.44 -8.10 -31.05
CA ASN A 1155 15.88 -8.37 -32.38
C ASN A 1155 15.44 -9.83 -32.59
N HIS A 1156 16.06 -10.79 -31.90
CA HIS A 1156 15.87 -12.22 -32.19
C HIS A 1156 15.19 -13.02 -31.07
N VAL A 1157 15.26 -12.56 -29.82
CA VAL A 1157 14.75 -13.32 -28.67
C VAL A 1157 13.32 -12.88 -28.31
N ALA A 1158 12.37 -13.77 -28.57
CA ALA A 1158 10.98 -13.66 -28.12
C ALA A 1158 10.79 -14.25 -26.70
N GLY A 1159 9.64 -14.00 -26.10
CA GLY A 1159 9.28 -14.45 -24.76
C GLY A 1159 10.14 -13.82 -23.67
N THR A 1160 10.19 -14.46 -22.51
CA THR A 1160 10.99 -14.03 -21.34
C THR A 1160 11.97 -15.12 -20.90
N PRO A 1161 12.80 -15.65 -21.82
CA PRO A 1161 13.77 -16.67 -21.48
C PRO A 1161 14.80 -16.13 -20.49
N ILE A 1162 15.19 -16.97 -19.53
CA ILE A 1162 16.12 -16.58 -18.48
C ILE A 1162 17.54 -16.57 -19.05
N VAL A 1163 18.22 -15.44 -18.87
CA VAL A 1163 19.61 -15.22 -19.27
C VAL A 1163 20.47 -15.33 -18.02
N LEU A 1164 21.53 -16.12 -18.06
CA LEU A 1164 22.55 -16.11 -17.01
C LEU A 1164 23.62 -15.07 -17.40
N GLU A 1165 23.83 -14.09 -16.54
CA GLU A 1165 24.95 -13.14 -16.61
C GLU A 1165 25.75 -13.10 -15.29
N ALA A 1166 26.90 -12.43 -15.27
CA ALA A 1166 27.68 -12.27 -14.05
C ALA A 1166 26.88 -11.53 -12.96
N ALA A 1167 27.07 -11.92 -11.70
CA ALA A 1167 26.53 -11.23 -10.53
C ALA A 1167 27.66 -10.70 -9.63
N ALA A 1168 27.42 -9.57 -8.97
CA ALA A 1168 28.32 -8.98 -7.98
C ALA A 1168 27.58 -8.77 -6.64
N PRO A 1169 28.29 -8.81 -5.50
CA PRO A 1169 27.68 -8.58 -4.19
C PRO A 1169 27.34 -7.11 -3.91
N VAL A 1170 27.77 -6.16 -4.75
CA VAL A 1170 27.58 -4.71 -4.55
C VAL A 1170 26.97 -4.08 -5.80
N SER A 1171 26.01 -3.18 -5.61
CA SER A 1171 25.37 -2.39 -6.66
C SER A 1171 26.26 -1.35 -7.35
N TYR A 1172 25.68 -0.69 -8.37
CA TYR A 1172 26.27 0.45 -9.08
C TYR A 1172 27.52 0.10 -9.91
N GLN A 1173 27.63 -1.17 -10.32
CA GLN A 1173 28.68 -1.69 -11.21
C GLN A 1173 28.09 -2.22 -12.52
N TRP A 1174 28.89 -2.35 -13.58
CA TRP A 1174 28.45 -2.79 -14.94
C TRP A 1174 28.00 -4.27 -15.03
N PHE A 1175 27.43 -4.82 -13.95
CA PHE A 1175 26.77 -6.11 -13.87
C PHE A 1175 25.29 -5.98 -14.28
N ASN A 1176 24.65 -7.11 -14.60
CA ASN A 1176 23.25 -7.19 -14.97
C ASN A 1176 22.85 -6.35 -16.21
N ARG A 1177 23.81 -5.92 -17.03
CA ARG A 1177 23.58 -5.06 -18.19
C ARG A 1177 22.69 -5.70 -19.27
N ILE A 1178 22.63 -7.04 -19.37
CA ILE A 1178 21.79 -7.69 -20.37
C ILE A 1178 20.33 -7.59 -19.94
N SER A 1179 20.01 -7.94 -18.70
CA SER A 1179 18.66 -7.78 -18.14
C SER A 1179 18.22 -6.31 -18.15
N VAL A 1180 19.11 -5.36 -17.84
CA VAL A 1180 18.83 -3.91 -17.89
C VAL A 1180 18.37 -3.44 -19.28
N TYR A 1181 19.12 -3.76 -20.34
CA TYR A 1181 18.83 -3.23 -21.69
C TYR A 1181 17.94 -4.11 -22.57
N THR A 1182 17.62 -5.33 -22.12
CA THR A 1182 16.70 -6.23 -22.84
C THR A 1182 15.40 -6.48 -22.10
N GLY A 1183 15.37 -6.28 -20.77
CA GLY A 1183 14.29 -6.71 -19.90
C GLY A 1183 14.16 -8.23 -19.78
N LEU A 1184 15.10 -9.02 -20.28
CA LEU A 1184 15.07 -10.48 -20.08
C LEU A 1184 15.39 -10.81 -18.62
N PRO A 1185 14.70 -11.79 -18.00
CA PRO A 1185 14.99 -12.19 -16.64
C PRO A 1185 16.41 -12.73 -16.49
N ASP A 1186 17.12 -12.28 -15.46
CA ASP A 1186 18.36 -12.87 -14.98
C ASP A 1186 18.13 -13.74 -13.74
N VAL A 1187 19.04 -14.66 -13.48
CA VAL A 1187 19.03 -15.48 -12.25
C VAL A 1187 19.01 -14.58 -11.02
N LEU A 1188 19.83 -13.52 -11.00
CA LEU A 1188 19.83 -12.52 -9.94
C LEU A 1188 20.44 -11.19 -10.41
N GLY A 1189 19.69 -10.11 -10.25
CA GLY A 1189 20.15 -8.73 -10.36
C GLY A 1189 21.07 -8.30 -9.22
N TRP A 1190 21.05 -7.01 -8.89
CA TRP A 1190 21.81 -6.49 -7.76
C TRP A 1190 21.29 -7.02 -6.41
N PRO A 1191 22.08 -7.81 -5.65
CA PRO A 1191 21.55 -8.55 -4.50
C PRO A 1191 21.00 -7.66 -3.38
N ASP A 1192 21.66 -6.52 -3.10
CA ASP A 1192 21.23 -5.53 -2.11
C ASP A 1192 19.86 -4.93 -2.48
N HIS A 1193 19.62 -4.53 -3.72
CA HIS A 1193 18.33 -3.97 -4.17
C HIS A 1193 17.25 -5.04 -4.31
N VAL A 1194 17.61 -6.25 -4.76
CA VAL A 1194 16.67 -7.38 -4.82
C VAL A 1194 16.25 -7.80 -3.41
N SER A 1195 17.13 -7.70 -2.41
CA SER A 1195 16.83 -8.01 -1.01
C SER A 1195 15.82 -7.05 -0.37
N GLU A 1196 15.57 -5.87 -0.96
CA GLU A 1196 14.48 -4.99 -0.53
C GLU A 1196 13.09 -5.52 -0.95
N GLN A 1197 13.06 -6.41 -1.96
CA GLN A 1197 11.84 -6.94 -2.59
C GLN A 1197 11.67 -8.46 -2.39
N ARG A 1198 12.66 -9.11 -1.76
CA ARG A 1198 12.77 -10.56 -1.57
C ARG A 1198 13.32 -10.88 -0.19
N TYR A 1199 13.10 -12.10 0.27
CA TYR A 1199 13.77 -12.60 1.47
C TYR A 1199 15.28 -12.71 1.23
N SER A 1200 16.08 -12.14 2.14
CA SER A 1200 17.55 -12.01 2.03
C SER A 1200 18.25 -13.34 1.72
N GLU A 1201 17.83 -14.45 2.34
CA GLU A 1201 18.39 -15.79 2.11
C GLU A 1201 18.32 -16.22 0.63
N GLN A 1202 17.24 -15.85 -0.08
CA GLN A 1202 17.06 -16.20 -1.49
C GLN A 1202 18.09 -15.51 -2.40
N THR A 1203 18.46 -14.28 -2.06
CA THR A 1203 19.45 -13.51 -2.83
C THR A 1203 20.86 -14.07 -2.65
N LEU A 1204 21.27 -14.36 -1.41
CA LEU A 1204 22.58 -14.91 -1.08
C LEU A 1204 22.83 -16.27 -1.74
N ASN A 1205 21.83 -17.17 -1.70
CA ASN A 1205 21.92 -18.48 -2.32
C ASN A 1205 22.10 -18.40 -3.84
N ARG A 1206 21.41 -17.45 -4.50
CA ARG A 1206 21.52 -17.23 -5.95
C ARG A 1206 22.90 -16.69 -6.34
N VAL A 1207 23.48 -15.76 -5.58
CA VAL A 1207 24.86 -15.29 -5.82
C VAL A 1207 25.85 -16.46 -5.76
N ALA A 1208 25.75 -17.30 -4.73
CA ALA A 1208 26.60 -18.47 -4.58
C ALA A 1208 26.46 -19.43 -5.76
N ASN A 1209 25.23 -19.71 -6.19
CA ASN A 1209 24.96 -20.61 -7.31
C ASN A 1209 25.47 -20.05 -8.65
N ILE A 1210 25.31 -18.75 -8.92
CA ILE A 1210 25.88 -18.11 -10.12
C ILE A 1210 27.41 -18.27 -10.15
N ASN A 1211 28.08 -18.03 -9.02
CA ASN A 1211 29.53 -18.20 -8.89
C ASN A 1211 29.96 -19.66 -9.15
N ILE A 1212 29.19 -20.63 -8.66
CA ILE A 1212 29.41 -22.06 -8.95
C ILE A 1212 29.25 -22.32 -10.45
N ILE A 1213 28.16 -21.85 -11.07
CA ILE A 1213 27.89 -22.09 -12.50
C ILE A 1213 29.03 -21.58 -13.37
N TYR A 1214 29.56 -20.38 -13.13
CA TYR A 1214 30.67 -19.86 -13.94
C TYR A 1214 32.02 -20.51 -13.62
N SER A 1215 32.31 -20.81 -12.35
CA SER A 1215 33.66 -21.19 -11.92
C SER A 1215 33.92 -22.70 -11.89
N THR A 1216 32.91 -23.54 -11.71
CA THR A 1216 33.10 -25.00 -11.60
C THR A 1216 33.61 -25.60 -12.90
N SER A 1217 34.55 -26.56 -12.82
CA SER A 1217 34.96 -27.39 -13.96
C SER A 1217 34.06 -28.62 -14.15
N ASN A 1218 33.27 -29.00 -13.14
CA ASN A 1218 32.32 -30.11 -13.18
C ASN A 1218 31.08 -29.71 -13.97
N SER A 1219 30.90 -30.30 -15.16
CA SER A 1219 29.79 -29.96 -16.05
C SER A 1219 28.43 -30.37 -15.49
N SER A 1220 28.32 -31.51 -14.78
CA SER A 1220 27.06 -31.99 -14.22
C SER A 1220 26.49 -31.04 -13.17
N ALA A 1221 27.35 -30.52 -12.28
CA ALA A 1221 26.95 -29.57 -11.24
C ALA A 1221 26.46 -28.23 -11.85
N ALA A 1222 27.11 -27.76 -12.92
CA ALA A 1222 26.67 -26.56 -13.62
C ALA A 1222 25.31 -26.79 -14.32
N ILE A 1223 25.12 -27.95 -14.97
CA ILE A 1223 23.89 -28.29 -15.69
C ILE A 1223 22.70 -28.41 -14.73
N GLU A 1224 22.90 -28.98 -13.55
CA GLU A 1224 21.87 -29.09 -12.51
C GLU A 1224 21.35 -27.72 -12.10
N LEU A 1225 22.25 -26.78 -11.80
CA LEU A 1225 21.88 -25.40 -11.43
C LEU A 1225 21.27 -24.61 -12.60
N LEU A 1226 21.79 -24.79 -13.83
CA LEU A 1226 21.22 -24.16 -15.03
C LEU A 1226 19.76 -24.61 -15.26
N ARG A 1227 19.48 -25.91 -15.08
CA ARG A 1227 18.12 -26.47 -15.17
C ARG A 1227 17.23 -26.01 -14.02
N TYR A 1228 17.77 -25.95 -12.80
CA TYR A 1228 17.06 -25.46 -11.62
C TYR A 1228 16.53 -24.04 -11.80
N TYR A 1229 17.35 -23.14 -12.35
CA TYR A 1229 16.93 -21.76 -12.64
C TYR A 1229 16.25 -21.60 -14.00
N HIS A 1230 16.01 -22.68 -14.74
CA HIS A 1230 15.45 -22.64 -16.10
C HIS A 1230 16.20 -21.67 -17.03
N VAL A 1231 17.53 -21.58 -16.90
CA VAL A 1231 18.37 -20.75 -17.77
C VAL A 1231 18.23 -21.26 -19.19
N GLN A 1232 17.91 -20.37 -20.13
CA GLN A 1232 17.88 -20.69 -21.55
C GLN A 1232 19.10 -20.13 -22.27
N TYR A 1233 19.59 -18.95 -21.89
CA TYR A 1233 20.76 -18.34 -22.50
C TYR A 1233 21.89 -18.14 -21.49
N ILE A 1234 23.10 -18.54 -21.84
CA ILE A 1234 24.31 -18.31 -21.03
C ILE A 1234 25.14 -17.26 -21.75
N TYR A 1235 25.39 -16.14 -21.06
CA TYR A 1235 26.17 -15.05 -21.61
C TYR A 1235 27.64 -15.14 -21.18
N VAL A 1236 28.59 -15.08 -22.12
CA VAL A 1236 30.02 -15.02 -21.79
C VAL A 1236 30.68 -13.88 -22.57
N GLY A 1237 30.86 -12.73 -21.90
CA GLY A 1237 31.48 -11.52 -22.42
C GLY A 1237 32.80 -11.15 -21.73
N PRO A 1238 33.30 -9.91 -21.96
CA PRO A 1238 34.51 -9.42 -21.32
C PRO A 1238 34.42 -9.42 -19.79
N LEU A 1239 33.26 -9.06 -19.23
CA LEU A 1239 33.04 -9.01 -17.78
C LEU A 1239 33.08 -10.41 -17.15
N GLU A 1240 32.34 -11.37 -17.70
CA GLU A 1240 32.35 -12.75 -17.21
C GLU A 1240 33.77 -13.35 -17.27
N ARG A 1241 34.53 -13.07 -18.35
CA ARG A 1241 35.94 -13.51 -18.47
C ARG A 1241 36.86 -12.82 -17.48
N GLN A 1242 36.64 -11.54 -17.20
CA GLN A 1242 37.44 -10.80 -16.23
C GLN A 1242 37.25 -11.35 -14.81
N ILE A 1243 36.01 -11.60 -14.41
CA ILE A 1243 35.68 -12.04 -13.04
C ILE A 1243 36.00 -13.52 -12.84
N TYR A 1244 35.49 -14.39 -13.71
CA TYR A 1244 35.56 -15.84 -13.52
C TYR A 1244 36.72 -16.51 -14.28
N GLY A 1245 37.20 -15.90 -15.36
CA GLY A 1245 38.27 -16.46 -16.20
C GLY A 1245 39.64 -16.47 -15.53
N GLN A 1246 39.92 -15.49 -14.66
CA GLN A 1246 41.15 -15.47 -13.86
C GLN A 1246 41.14 -16.49 -12.72
N GLN A 1247 39.96 -16.76 -12.16
CA GLN A 1247 39.78 -17.66 -11.02
C GLN A 1247 39.71 -19.14 -11.45
N ALA A 1248 39.09 -19.44 -12.59
CA ALA A 1248 38.91 -20.80 -13.09
C ALA A 1248 38.74 -20.85 -14.62
N SER A 1249 39.84 -20.78 -15.38
CA SER A 1249 39.84 -20.83 -16.85
C SER A 1249 39.17 -22.09 -17.42
N LEU A 1250 39.33 -23.24 -16.74
CA LEU A 1250 38.65 -24.50 -17.06
C LEU A 1250 37.14 -24.45 -16.84
N GLY A 1251 36.68 -23.54 -15.96
CA GLY A 1251 35.29 -23.28 -15.64
C GLY A 1251 34.56 -22.63 -16.82
N LEU A 1252 35.07 -21.54 -17.39
CA LEU A 1252 34.43 -20.92 -18.56
C LEU A 1252 34.54 -21.78 -19.83
N SER A 1253 35.69 -22.42 -20.02
CA SER A 1253 35.94 -23.29 -21.18
C SER A 1253 35.00 -24.52 -21.21
N LYS A 1254 34.31 -24.83 -20.11
CA LYS A 1254 33.32 -25.93 -20.08
C LYS A 1254 32.17 -25.69 -21.04
N PHE A 1255 31.74 -24.43 -21.22
CA PHE A 1255 30.61 -24.14 -22.09
C PHE A 1255 30.92 -24.46 -23.55
N ASP A 1256 32.16 -24.19 -24.01
CA ASP A 1256 32.61 -24.63 -25.33
C ASP A 1256 32.64 -26.17 -25.46
N ARG A 1257 33.00 -26.92 -24.40
CA ARG A 1257 32.96 -28.40 -24.40
C ARG A 1257 31.54 -28.97 -24.43
N LEU A 1258 30.55 -28.22 -23.94
CA LEU A 1258 29.14 -28.64 -23.91
C LEU A 1258 28.41 -28.37 -25.23
N VAL A 1259 29.06 -27.69 -26.19
CA VAL A 1259 28.47 -27.39 -27.50
C VAL A 1259 28.13 -28.68 -28.25
N GLY A 1260 26.90 -28.78 -28.74
CA GLY A 1260 26.40 -29.92 -29.50
C GLY A 1260 25.84 -31.07 -28.65
N SER A 1261 25.98 -31.02 -27.32
CA SER A 1261 25.38 -31.99 -26.40
C SER A 1261 24.32 -31.37 -25.48
N VAL A 1262 24.66 -30.25 -24.82
CA VAL A 1262 23.78 -29.58 -23.85
C VAL A 1262 23.47 -28.14 -24.25
N VAL A 1263 24.38 -27.49 -24.96
CA VAL A 1263 24.19 -26.12 -25.45
C VAL A 1263 24.50 -26.01 -26.94
N ARG A 1264 24.00 -24.95 -27.58
CA ARG A 1264 24.43 -24.51 -28.92
C ARG A 1264 24.84 -23.05 -28.90
N ILE A 1265 25.77 -22.66 -29.77
CA ILE A 1265 26.16 -21.25 -29.91
C ILE A 1265 25.15 -20.56 -30.82
N VAL A 1266 24.49 -19.51 -30.33
CA VAL A 1266 23.50 -18.73 -31.09
C VAL A 1266 24.02 -17.37 -31.54
N TYR A 1267 25.05 -16.86 -30.86
CA TYR A 1267 25.72 -15.62 -31.21
C TYR A 1267 27.21 -15.69 -30.82
N ARG A 1268 28.09 -15.29 -31.73
CA ARG A 1268 29.53 -15.23 -31.47
C ARG A 1268 30.16 -14.01 -32.15
N THR A 1269 30.97 -13.30 -31.38
CA THR A 1269 31.92 -12.28 -31.83
C THR A 1269 33.28 -12.58 -31.19
N ASN A 1270 34.30 -11.77 -31.48
CA ASN A 1270 35.63 -11.95 -30.86
C ASN A 1270 35.58 -11.84 -29.33
N ASP A 1271 34.65 -11.04 -28.78
CA ASP A 1271 34.60 -10.70 -27.35
C ASP A 1271 33.40 -11.31 -26.60
N VAL A 1272 32.34 -11.72 -27.30
CA VAL A 1272 31.09 -12.22 -26.69
C VAL A 1272 30.65 -13.51 -27.36
N THR A 1273 30.30 -14.52 -26.55
CA THR A 1273 29.62 -15.74 -26.97
C THR A 1273 28.32 -15.88 -26.17
N ILE A 1274 27.21 -16.17 -26.85
CA ILE A 1274 25.93 -16.53 -26.21
C ILE A 1274 25.63 -17.99 -26.57
N TYR A 1275 25.42 -18.79 -25.54
CA TYR A 1275 25.00 -20.18 -25.65
C TYR A 1275 23.51 -20.27 -25.35
N GLU A 1276 22.80 -21.14 -26.07
CA GLU A 1276 21.42 -21.51 -25.78
C GLU A 1276 21.37 -22.97 -25.30
N MET A 1277 20.63 -23.25 -24.25
CA MET A 1277 20.39 -24.60 -23.73
C MET A 1277 19.51 -25.41 -24.71
N LEU A 1278 19.86 -26.68 -24.93
CA LEU A 1278 19.16 -27.62 -25.82
C LEU A 1278 18.01 -28.38 -25.14
#